data_AF-A0A2E6AJY1-F1
#
_entry.id   AF-A0A2E6AJY1-F1
#
_cell.length_a   1.000
_cell.length_b   1.000
_cell.length_c   1.000
_cell.angle_alpha   90.00
_cell.angle_beta   90.00
_cell.angle_gamma   90.00
#
_symmetry.space_group_name_H-M   'P 1'
#
loop_
_entity.id
_entity.type
_entity.pdbx_description
1 polymer ?
#
loop_
_entity_poly.entity_id
_entity_poly.type
_entity_poly.pdbx_seq_one_letter_code
_entity_poly.pdbx_strand_id
1 'polypeptide(L)'
;MLVDCLKHLADVANLVSFPSETLGVGGMKVLSPEDLRGRPDENDLLLLYSSDGQQLLDARCVTDRPGARHDAHAGDWLHPSKLTAGVVNEFSISDAIVINEIMFHHRGRPSSDGMDRVESQEEWIELTNRTTSPVDISGWQLTEAVEFTFANKTIVDPGEFVVVAKDVEAVRIVFPDVRYLGEYTGSLADSNERILLLDQRGNPVDEVHYFDSKPWPEYADGKHSSLELIDVDADNSQAASWAASIESHRSDWQQISYRGVAGPGDSDSRDYHELVMGMLDEGEILIDDIRVIENPDADADARQLIQNSTFDAGNERWRIIGNHAGTVVADPEDPSNQVLHLVSTGRTDDIHNHVETTLKFGDTFATVTEGQSYEISFRAKWLGGSNQLHTRLYFNELPKSHAIEAPVQNGTPGQPNSTAVENAGPSYSSLSQSPVIPDAEQEVVISIDAYDRDGIGAMQLYYTTGEAWEITSMSTDDGITYTGVIPGQPEETTVQFYVAAVDQQGANSMYPPAGPDSRAMIQFQDGNAKLNTVHNFRIIMAASDSAVLHERTSLMSNRRHRATVVYDEEVVYYDVGVRLSGASSSRQSTQHGYNVQFHADQLLLGIHETVTVDRNNPNEIFVRHLINNAGGVPGMYNDVIHVIGTRRDRIGTAQLRLARYDDVYLASQFQDGQEGLLFEKELTYRQALSQSNDPESLKVPFGYSHPLELNTDLEDFGDDKEAYRWHWLVKNHRERDDYRQIVALNKAFSLTGPELQSALVDVIDVDQWLRTFAVMRLFGNRDFYSQPSGYQGHWRHNFQAYVRPEDNRVLVLPWDIDESFQISTSSTIFGVGNVTKLIQLPDNLHYYYGHLDDLMTASFNTEYMDAWKDHYGELLKIDLSRNVNYITSRVEYVRSQLPAELAFELKTQDQTINDSQATLSGAGWVNVREIRLADSLQPIDVIWTSPTTWEAVIPVGPGVNELSVEAFDFRGNRIDTPFANAVTITSTWEDRPQLNQLRVTEINYHPADPSSAEAAAGYDRDDDFEYIELVNKGDQPIELAGARFTEGITFDFSESSVSVLQPNEHVLVVEDIGAFRYRFGSSLLVAGQWSGGLSGNGELLVLIDLNGNEIHRFQYLDDVPWPVAADGGGATLEVVDTEANYNSPENWRASVQGGTPGAGGDSVLGDFDHNGQLNAADIDLLFVELRADEPDLAYDLNGDGRIDELDRDVLVRDILQTNYGDVNLDGVFDSEDLVRLLQIGSFEEGDDRDSTWGDGDWNGDGDFTSEDFVLAFQSGGYTA
;
A
#
# COMPACT_ATOMS: atom_id res chain seq x y z
N MET A 1 -11.75 -11.94 24.42
CA MET A 1 -12.01 -12.31 25.84
C MET A 1 -12.44 -13.78 26.05
N LEU A 2 -13.56 -14.29 25.55
CA LEU A 2 -13.98 -15.69 25.79
C LEU A 2 -12.96 -16.74 25.28
N VAL A 3 -12.26 -16.44 24.18
CA VAL A 3 -11.22 -17.30 23.59
C VAL A 3 -10.02 -17.50 24.53
N ASP A 4 -9.63 -16.50 25.32
CA ASP A 4 -8.48 -16.61 26.23
C ASP A 4 -8.81 -17.42 27.49
N CYS A 5 -10.04 -17.33 28.00
CA CYS A 5 -10.50 -18.19 29.10
C CYS A 5 -10.66 -19.66 28.67
N LEU A 6 -11.01 -19.90 27.40
CA LEU A 6 -11.12 -21.24 26.83
C LEU A 6 -9.77 -21.97 26.74
N LYS A 7 -8.63 -21.25 26.68
CA LYS A 7 -7.28 -21.84 26.70
C LYS A 7 -6.95 -22.52 28.04
N HIS A 8 -7.67 -22.19 29.11
CA HIS A 8 -7.51 -22.77 30.44
C HIS A 8 -8.47 -23.93 30.75
N LEU A 9 -9.12 -24.54 29.74
CA LEU A 9 -9.90 -25.78 29.89
C LEU A 9 -9.00 -27.01 30.15
N ALA A 10 -8.32 -27.05 31.29
CA ALA A 10 -7.81 -28.26 31.90
C ALA A 10 -8.58 -28.49 33.21
N ASP A 11 -9.20 -29.66 33.34
CA ASP A 11 -10.07 -30.11 34.44
C ASP A 11 -11.51 -29.57 34.49
N VAL A 12 -12.40 -30.29 33.80
CA VAL A 12 -13.85 -30.25 34.06
C VAL A 12 -14.14 -30.98 35.39
N ALA A 13 -14.13 -30.30 36.53
CA ALA A 13 -14.60 -30.91 37.78
C ALA A 13 -14.91 -29.95 38.96
N ASN A 14 -15.85 -29.02 38.85
CA ASN A 14 -16.48 -28.38 40.03
C ASN A 14 -17.96 -28.03 39.79
N LEU A 15 -18.80 -29.02 39.43
CA LEU A 15 -20.24 -28.81 39.30
C LEU A 15 -20.87 -28.57 40.68
N VAL A 16 -21.49 -27.40 40.85
CA VAL A 16 -22.33 -27.06 42.00
C VAL A 16 -23.79 -27.07 41.57
N SER A 17 -24.59 -27.94 42.18
CA SER A 17 -26.04 -27.96 41.96
C SER A 17 -26.73 -27.16 43.06
N PHE A 18 -27.53 -26.17 42.66
CA PHE A 18 -28.39 -25.43 43.58
C PHE A 18 -29.60 -26.28 44.00
N PRO A 19 -30.15 -26.09 45.21
CA PRO A 19 -31.43 -26.67 45.60
C PRO A 19 -32.52 -26.26 44.61
N SER A 20 -33.54 -27.12 44.41
CA SER A 20 -34.69 -26.77 43.59
C SER A 20 -35.43 -25.56 44.19
N GLU A 21 -35.31 -24.41 43.54
CA GLU A 21 -35.96 -23.15 43.89
C GLU A 21 -36.55 -22.51 42.63
N THR A 22 -37.66 -21.78 42.80
CA THR A 22 -38.30 -21.04 41.71
C THR A 22 -37.98 -19.57 41.88
N LEU A 23 -37.24 -19.00 40.92
CA LEU A 23 -37.02 -17.57 40.83
C LEU A 23 -38.14 -16.98 39.96
N GLY A 24 -38.97 -16.11 40.53
CA GLY A 24 -39.99 -15.39 39.76
C GLY A 24 -39.36 -14.33 38.85
N VAL A 25 -40.12 -13.81 37.88
CA VAL A 25 -39.68 -12.69 37.02
C VAL A 25 -39.25 -11.51 37.91
N GLY A 26 -38.04 -10.99 37.68
CA GLY A 26 -37.42 -9.93 38.50
C GLY A 26 -36.88 -10.37 39.86
N GLY A 27 -36.96 -11.67 40.21
CA GLY A 27 -36.34 -12.22 41.42
C GLY A 27 -34.81 -12.27 41.31
N MET A 28 -34.11 -12.06 42.43
CA MET A 28 -32.64 -12.06 42.47
C MET A 28 -32.12 -13.12 43.44
N LYS A 29 -31.01 -13.77 43.07
CA LYS A 29 -30.28 -14.73 43.91
C LYS A 29 -28.83 -14.28 44.02
N VAL A 30 -28.35 -14.12 45.26
CA VAL A 30 -26.93 -13.89 45.54
C VAL A 30 -26.28 -15.23 45.83
N LEU A 31 -25.14 -15.49 45.17
CA LEU A 31 -24.31 -16.65 45.42
C LEU A 31 -23.05 -16.21 46.16
N SER A 32 -22.79 -16.79 47.33
CA SER A 32 -21.58 -16.55 48.10
C SER A 32 -20.46 -17.53 47.72
N PRO A 33 -19.20 -17.29 48.14
CA PRO A 33 -18.14 -18.28 48.00
C PRO A 33 -18.50 -19.65 48.60
N GLU A 34 -19.30 -19.70 49.67
CA GLU A 34 -19.79 -20.96 50.24
C GLU A 34 -20.75 -21.69 49.30
N ASP A 35 -21.62 -20.94 48.59
CA ASP A 35 -22.51 -21.51 47.57
C ASP A 35 -21.70 -22.08 46.39
N LEU A 36 -20.60 -21.41 46.00
CA LEU A 36 -19.72 -21.80 44.88
C LEU A 36 -18.59 -22.78 45.26
N ARG A 37 -18.51 -23.22 46.52
CA ARG A 37 -17.43 -24.08 47.09
C ARG A 37 -16.03 -23.46 47.03
N GLY A 38 -15.94 -22.14 47.00
CA GLY A 38 -14.70 -21.39 46.93
C GLY A 38 -14.91 -20.05 46.24
N ARG A 39 -13.89 -19.19 46.31
CA ARG A 39 -13.82 -18.00 45.45
C ARG A 39 -13.19 -18.46 44.13
N PRO A 40 -13.82 -18.20 42.97
CA PRO A 40 -13.19 -18.42 41.68
C PRO A 40 -11.93 -17.55 41.54
N ASP A 41 -10.90 -18.09 40.89
CA ASP A 41 -9.67 -17.36 40.58
C ASP A 41 -9.86 -16.47 39.34
N GLU A 42 -8.98 -15.50 39.15
CA GLU A 42 -8.99 -14.64 37.96
C GLU A 42 -8.78 -15.50 36.70
N ASN A 43 -9.54 -15.22 35.64
CA ASN A 43 -9.65 -15.99 34.40
C ASN A 43 -10.39 -17.34 34.49
N ASP A 44 -10.95 -17.70 35.66
CA ASP A 44 -11.88 -18.83 35.74
C ASP A 44 -13.12 -18.56 34.87
N LEU A 45 -13.64 -19.60 34.20
CA LEU A 45 -14.89 -19.52 33.43
C LEU A 45 -16.06 -20.03 34.28
N LEU A 46 -16.98 -19.13 34.63
CA LEU A 46 -18.25 -19.48 35.28
C LEU A 46 -19.29 -19.81 34.21
N LEU A 47 -19.94 -20.96 34.35
CA LEU A 47 -20.98 -21.44 33.45
C LEU A 47 -22.24 -21.77 34.25
N LEU A 48 -23.37 -21.17 33.87
CA LEU A 48 -24.68 -21.44 34.45
C LEU A 48 -25.47 -22.31 33.48
N TYR A 49 -25.85 -23.51 33.90
CA TYR A 49 -26.65 -24.44 33.10
C TYR A 49 -28.10 -24.54 33.58
N SER A 50 -28.98 -24.93 32.67
CA SER A 50 -30.32 -25.41 33.00
C SER A 50 -30.26 -26.60 33.95
N SER A 51 -31.36 -26.86 34.67
CA SER A 51 -31.41 -27.93 35.69
C SER A 51 -31.18 -29.34 35.12
N ASP A 52 -31.39 -29.55 33.82
CA ASP A 52 -31.10 -30.80 33.11
C ASP A 52 -29.69 -30.85 32.48
N GLY A 53 -28.91 -29.77 32.61
CA GLY A 53 -27.57 -29.63 32.08
C GLY A 53 -27.48 -29.53 30.56
N GLN A 54 -28.60 -29.40 29.85
CA GLN A 54 -28.63 -29.41 28.38
C GLN A 54 -28.47 -28.03 27.75
N GLN A 55 -28.80 -26.96 28.49
CA GLN A 55 -28.75 -25.59 27.99
C GLN A 55 -27.81 -24.76 28.84
N LEU A 56 -26.87 -24.07 28.20
CA LEU A 56 -26.11 -23.00 28.83
C LEU A 56 -27.03 -21.77 28.92
N LEU A 57 -27.27 -21.30 30.14
CA LEU A 57 -28.12 -20.15 30.43
C LEU A 57 -27.31 -18.86 30.48
N ASP A 58 -26.09 -18.90 31.01
CA ASP A 58 -25.18 -17.75 31.06
C ASP A 58 -23.72 -18.21 31.22
N ALA A 59 -22.78 -17.37 30.82
CA ALA A 59 -21.34 -17.61 30.95
C ALA A 59 -20.56 -16.30 31.20
N ARG A 60 -19.55 -16.36 32.06
CA ARG A 60 -18.68 -15.20 32.35
C ARG A 60 -17.29 -15.61 32.81
N CYS A 61 -16.26 -14.99 32.24
CA CYS A 61 -14.91 -15.06 32.80
C CYS A 61 -14.80 -14.18 34.05
N VAL A 62 -14.17 -14.70 35.09
CA VAL A 62 -13.91 -13.98 36.33
C VAL A 62 -12.77 -12.99 36.12
N THR A 63 -13.03 -11.73 36.47
CA THR A 63 -12.08 -10.63 36.42
C THR A 63 -11.73 -10.17 37.84
N ASP A 64 -10.60 -9.49 37.99
CA ASP A 64 -10.20 -8.85 39.26
C ASP A 64 -11.10 -7.65 39.64
N ARG A 65 -11.84 -7.10 38.66
CA ARG A 65 -12.82 -6.02 38.83
C ARG A 65 -14.26 -6.54 38.95
N PRO A 66 -15.11 -5.86 39.74
CA PRO A 66 -16.55 -6.12 39.71
C PRO A 66 -17.12 -5.88 38.31
N GLY A 67 -17.91 -6.85 37.83
CA GLY A 67 -18.72 -6.72 36.63
C GLY A 67 -20.21 -6.83 36.99
N ALA A 68 -21.07 -6.17 36.22
CA ALA A 68 -22.52 -6.30 36.28
C ALA A 68 -23.12 -5.99 34.90
N ARG A 69 -24.28 -6.57 34.57
CA ARG A 69 -25.03 -6.20 33.36
C ARG A 69 -25.94 -5.00 33.60
N HIS A 70 -26.09 -4.14 32.59
CA HIS A 70 -27.03 -3.02 32.55
C HIS A 70 -28.05 -3.25 31.44
N ASP A 71 -29.34 -3.01 31.72
CA ASP A 71 -30.43 -3.30 30.78
C ASP A 71 -30.33 -2.49 29.47
N ALA A 72 -29.73 -1.28 29.52
CA ALA A 72 -29.60 -0.41 28.35
C ALA A 72 -28.38 -0.70 27.45
N HIS A 73 -27.49 -1.63 27.81
CA HIS A 73 -26.28 -1.95 27.04
C HIS A 73 -26.26 -3.42 26.63
N ALA A 74 -27.30 -3.88 25.89
CA ALA A 74 -27.41 -5.21 25.26
C ALA A 74 -27.04 -6.45 26.12
N GLY A 75 -27.00 -6.32 27.46
CA GLY A 75 -26.53 -7.35 28.36
C GLY A 75 -25.00 -7.44 28.51
N ASP A 76 -24.21 -6.46 28.06
CA ASP A 76 -22.77 -6.43 28.30
C ASP A 76 -22.41 -6.32 29.78
N TRP A 77 -21.28 -6.91 30.13
CA TRP A 77 -20.74 -6.84 31.49
C TRP A 77 -19.93 -5.56 31.66
N LEU A 78 -20.54 -4.59 32.33
CA LEU A 78 -20.00 -3.27 32.64
C LEU A 78 -19.45 -3.21 34.08
N HIS A 79 -18.78 -2.12 34.41
CA HIS A 79 -18.21 -1.82 35.72
C HIS A 79 -19.15 -0.91 36.54
N PRO A 80 -19.86 -1.47 37.54
CA PRO A 80 -20.85 -0.71 38.29
C PRO A 80 -20.22 0.39 39.14
N SER A 81 -20.97 1.46 39.35
CA SER A 81 -20.56 2.58 40.21
C SER A 81 -20.38 2.13 41.67
N LYS A 82 -21.11 1.07 42.06
CA LYS A 82 -21.12 0.47 43.39
C LYS A 82 -21.51 -1.00 43.32
N LEU A 83 -21.03 -1.79 44.28
CA LEU A 83 -21.45 -3.18 44.47
C LEU A 83 -22.88 -3.26 45.02
N THR A 84 -23.74 -4.04 44.33
CA THR A 84 -25.21 -4.10 44.54
C THR A 84 -25.74 -5.53 44.69
N ALA A 85 -25.01 -6.40 45.39
CA ALA A 85 -25.42 -7.80 45.54
C ALA A 85 -26.86 -7.95 46.08
N GLY A 86 -27.73 -8.60 45.30
CA GLY A 86 -29.11 -8.93 45.70
C GLY A 86 -30.14 -7.81 45.51
N VAL A 87 -29.74 -6.71 44.86
CA VAL A 87 -30.61 -5.62 44.41
C VAL A 87 -30.24 -5.24 42.97
N VAL A 88 -30.99 -4.30 42.38
CA VAL A 88 -30.73 -3.81 41.01
C VAL A 88 -29.34 -3.16 40.94
N ASN A 89 -28.62 -3.40 39.85
CA ASN A 89 -27.28 -2.86 39.64
C ASN A 89 -27.28 -1.34 39.49
N GLU A 90 -26.32 -0.67 40.14
CA GLU A 90 -26.18 0.80 40.11
C GLU A 90 -24.99 1.21 39.24
N PHE A 91 -25.26 1.93 38.16
CA PHE A 91 -24.25 2.45 37.23
C PHE A 91 -24.22 3.98 37.25
N SER A 92 -23.08 4.52 36.84
CA SER A 92 -22.90 5.95 36.56
C SER A 92 -22.13 6.05 35.26
N ILE A 93 -22.77 5.62 34.18
CA ILE A 93 -22.24 5.66 32.81
C ILE A 93 -22.52 7.05 32.28
N SER A 94 -21.49 7.70 31.75
CA SER A 94 -21.64 8.96 31.06
C SER A 94 -21.90 8.68 29.59
N ASP A 95 -22.84 9.40 28.99
CA ASP A 95 -23.12 9.45 27.56
C ASP A 95 -22.90 10.90 27.05
N ALA A 96 -22.06 11.67 27.74
CA ALA A 96 -22.00 13.12 27.59
C ALA A 96 -21.06 13.60 26.48
N ILE A 97 -20.02 12.80 26.18
CA ILE A 97 -19.07 13.05 25.10
C ILE A 97 -19.38 12.08 23.98
N VAL A 98 -19.41 12.57 22.75
CA VAL A 98 -19.67 11.77 21.55
C VAL A 98 -18.51 11.94 20.57
N ILE A 99 -18.22 10.87 19.83
CA ILE A 99 -17.36 10.89 18.65
C ILE A 99 -18.11 11.64 17.56
N ASN A 100 -17.55 12.75 17.09
CA ASN A 100 -18.27 13.74 16.29
C ASN A 100 -17.80 13.78 14.84
N GLU A 101 -16.51 13.61 14.60
CA GLU A 101 -15.93 13.67 13.26
C GLU A 101 -14.66 12.82 13.20
N ILE A 102 -14.45 12.11 12.08
CA ILE A 102 -13.35 11.16 11.90
C ILE A 102 -12.71 11.38 10.52
N MET A 103 -11.39 11.57 10.49
CA MET A 103 -10.59 11.48 9.26
C MET A 103 -9.80 10.17 9.30
N PHE A 104 -10.40 9.08 8.82
CA PHE A 104 -9.79 7.75 8.86
C PHE A 104 -8.87 7.48 7.67
N HIS A 105 -9.21 7.99 6.49
CA HIS A 105 -8.40 7.84 5.27
C HIS A 105 -8.22 9.20 4.62
N HIS A 106 -7.18 9.92 5.03
CA HIS A 106 -6.82 11.19 4.39
C HIS A 106 -6.07 10.90 3.09
N ARG A 107 -6.35 11.68 2.04
CA ARG A 107 -5.70 11.49 0.75
C ARG A 107 -4.17 11.51 0.88
N GLY A 108 -3.53 10.44 0.42
CA GLY A 108 -2.07 10.32 0.41
C GLY A 108 -1.40 11.43 -0.40
N ARG A 109 -0.27 11.93 0.13
CA ARG A 109 0.55 12.98 -0.49
C ARG A 109 1.53 12.33 -1.47
N PRO A 110 1.91 13.02 -2.57
CA PRO A 110 3.04 12.56 -3.36
C PRO A 110 4.28 12.47 -2.47
N SER A 111 5.05 11.40 -2.59
CA SER A 111 6.35 11.22 -1.94
C SER A 111 7.33 12.30 -2.38
N SER A 112 8.42 12.46 -1.63
CA SER A 112 9.46 13.46 -1.88
C SER A 112 10.16 13.32 -3.23
N ASP A 113 10.21 12.11 -3.79
CA ASP A 113 10.71 11.82 -5.14
C ASP A 113 9.61 11.91 -6.22
N GLY A 114 8.37 12.21 -5.83
CA GLY A 114 7.20 12.28 -6.71
C GLY A 114 6.78 10.93 -7.30
N MET A 115 7.38 9.83 -6.82
CA MET A 115 7.23 8.49 -7.33
C MET A 115 6.01 7.80 -6.72
N ASP A 116 5.84 7.81 -5.39
CA ASP A 116 4.78 7.10 -4.68
C ASP A 116 3.76 8.06 -4.07
N ARG A 117 2.56 7.56 -3.74
CA ARG A 117 1.68 8.25 -2.79
C ARG A 117 1.97 7.65 -1.43
N VAL A 118 2.46 8.48 -0.52
CA VAL A 118 2.63 8.08 0.88
C VAL A 118 1.28 8.30 1.56
N GLU A 119 0.82 7.27 2.26
CA GLU A 119 -0.33 7.36 3.15
C GLU A 119 -0.18 8.56 4.08
N SER A 120 -1.24 9.33 4.22
CA SER A 120 -1.19 10.56 5.00
C SER A 120 -1.07 10.21 6.49
N GLN A 121 -0.26 10.96 7.23
CA GLN A 121 -0.24 10.87 8.69
C GLN A 121 -1.33 11.73 9.36
N GLU A 122 -2.20 12.36 8.55
CA GLU A 122 -3.23 13.32 8.99
C GLU A 122 -4.56 12.64 9.40
N GLU A 123 -4.46 11.48 10.07
CA GLU A 123 -5.62 10.86 10.70
C GLU A 123 -5.95 11.54 12.03
N TRP A 124 -7.24 11.71 12.32
CA TRP A 124 -7.70 12.29 13.58
C TRP A 124 -9.14 11.93 13.94
N ILE A 125 -9.43 12.05 15.23
CA ILE A 125 -10.74 11.80 15.83
C ILE A 125 -11.14 13.04 16.63
N GLU A 126 -12.32 13.59 16.35
CA GLU A 126 -12.91 14.68 17.10
C GLU A 126 -13.99 14.18 18.07
N LEU A 127 -13.99 14.75 19.27
CA LEU A 127 -15.00 14.55 20.29
C LEU A 127 -15.72 15.87 20.61
N THR A 128 -17.01 15.79 20.94
CA THR A 128 -17.76 16.96 21.43
C THR A 128 -18.58 16.64 22.68
N ASN A 129 -18.75 17.65 23.55
CA ASN A 129 -19.64 17.54 24.71
C ASN A 129 -21.05 18.00 24.34
N ARG A 130 -21.96 17.05 24.14
CA ARG A 130 -23.37 17.32 23.80
C ARG A 130 -24.22 17.86 24.96
N THR A 131 -23.68 17.89 26.17
CA THR A 131 -24.45 18.32 27.36
C THR A 131 -24.32 19.82 27.62
N THR A 132 -25.14 20.33 28.56
CA THR A 132 -25.12 21.75 28.97
C THR A 132 -24.19 22.04 30.15
N SER A 133 -23.41 21.05 30.61
CA SER A 133 -22.47 21.19 31.73
C SER A 133 -21.07 20.70 31.34
N PRO A 134 -19.99 21.30 31.88
CA PRO A 134 -18.63 20.79 31.64
C PRO A 134 -18.47 19.34 32.10
N VAL A 135 -17.76 18.53 31.33
CA VAL A 135 -17.48 17.11 31.62
C VAL A 135 -16.00 16.93 31.87
N ASP A 136 -15.66 16.24 32.95
CA ASP A 136 -14.29 15.84 33.27
C ASP A 136 -14.02 14.45 32.68
N ILE A 137 -13.17 14.40 31.65
CA ILE A 137 -12.78 13.17 30.95
C ILE A 137 -11.42 12.64 31.41
N SER A 138 -10.93 13.08 32.56
CA SER A 138 -9.65 12.61 33.10
C SER A 138 -9.60 11.08 33.22
N GLY A 139 -8.58 10.46 32.64
CA GLY A 139 -8.37 9.02 32.68
C GLY A 139 -9.33 8.19 31.84
N TRP A 140 -10.16 8.82 31.00
CA TRP A 140 -10.92 8.13 29.95
C TRP A 140 -9.96 7.64 28.87
N GLN A 141 -10.42 6.75 27.99
CA GLN A 141 -9.57 6.12 26.98
C GLN A 141 -10.27 5.98 25.63
N LEU A 142 -9.54 6.17 24.54
CA LEU A 142 -9.90 5.62 23.23
C LEU A 142 -9.15 4.28 23.06
N THR A 143 -9.87 3.27 22.58
CA THR A 143 -9.39 1.89 22.45
C THR A 143 -9.93 1.24 21.17
N GLU A 144 -9.52 -0.01 20.92
CA GLU A 144 -9.79 -0.81 19.71
C GLU A 144 -8.95 -0.29 18.53
N ALA A 145 -9.46 0.62 17.70
CA ALA A 145 -8.72 1.18 16.55
C ALA A 145 -7.41 1.90 16.93
N VAL A 146 -7.48 2.72 17.98
CA VAL A 146 -6.36 3.54 18.46
C VAL A 146 -6.24 3.44 19.96
N GLU A 147 -5.05 3.72 20.50
CA GLU A 147 -4.81 3.79 21.94
C GLU A 147 -4.52 5.23 22.36
N PHE A 148 -5.38 5.80 23.21
CA PHE A 148 -5.17 7.12 23.81
C PHE A 148 -5.77 7.18 25.22
N THR A 149 -5.07 7.83 26.16
CA THR A 149 -5.59 8.06 27.52
C THR A 149 -5.60 9.56 27.83
N PHE A 150 -6.77 10.09 28.16
CA PHE A 150 -6.95 11.52 28.44
C PHE A 150 -6.23 11.93 29.73
N ALA A 151 -5.43 13.00 29.64
CA ALA A 151 -4.63 13.49 30.75
C ALA A 151 -5.50 13.93 31.95
N ASN A 152 -4.89 13.94 33.14
CA ASN A 152 -5.55 14.43 34.34
C ASN A 152 -5.95 15.91 34.21
N LYS A 153 -7.12 16.26 34.73
CA LYS A 153 -7.75 17.60 34.68
C LYS A 153 -8.18 18.02 33.27
N THR A 154 -8.51 17.08 32.41
CA THR A 154 -9.07 17.39 31.09
C THR A 154 -10.57 17.64 31.21
N ILE A 155 -10.98 18.89 31.05
CA ILE A 155 -12.39 19.31 31.07
C ILE A 155 -12.79 19.74 29.66
N VAL A 156 -13.93 19.24 29.18
CA VAL A 156 -14.56 19.64 27.92
C VAL A 156 -15.82 20.45 28.24
N ASP A 157 -15.83 21.72 27.84
CA ASP A 157 -16.96 22.63 28.09
C ASP A 157 -18.18 22.27 27.21
N PRO A 158 -19.40 22.72 27.58
CA PRO A 158 -20.60 22.48 26.78
C PRO A 158 -20.45 22.90 25.32
N GLY A 159 -20.69 21.98 24.38
CA GLY A 159 -20.56 22.21 22.93
C GLY A 159 -19.13 22.47 22.44
N GLU A 160 -18.12 22.20 23.27
CA GLU A 160 -16.72 22.31 22.85
C GLU A 160 -16.27 21.09 22.05
N PHE A 161 -15.54 21.34 20.96
CA PHE A 161 -14.91 20.34 20.10
C PHE A 161 -13.43 20.17 20.46
N VAL A 162 -12.98 18.94 20.58
CA VAL A 162 -11.59 18.59 20.94
C VAL A 162 -11.08 17.45 20.07
N VAL A 163 -9.83 17.51 19.66
CA VAL A 163 -9.25 16.56 18.69
C VAL A 163 -8.08 15.78 19.29
N VAL A 164 -8.01 14.50 18.95
CA VAL A 164 -6.78 13.68 19.04
C VAL A 164 -6.37 13.27 17.64
N ALA A 165 -5.07 13.18 17.37
CA ALA A 165 -4.55 12.91 16.04
C ALA A 165 -3.44 11.86 16.08
N LYS A 166 -3.12 11.25 14.94
CA LYS A 166 -1.93 10.38 14.81
C LYS A 166 -0.64 11.21 14.89
N ASP A 167 -0.63 12.34 14.18
CA ASP A 167 0.42 13.36 14.21
C ASP A 167 -0.22 14.73 14.41
N VAL A 168 -0.11 15.30 15.62
CA VAL A 168 -0.75 16.57 15.96
C VAL A 168 -0.11 17.72 15.20
N GLU A 169 1.19 17.66 14.93
CA GLU A 169 1.88 18.76 14.25
C GLU A 169 1.52 18.80 12.77
N ALA A 170 1.41 17.64 12.11
CA ALA A 170 0.95 17.54 10.72
C ALA A 170 -0.45 18.15 10.55
N VAL A 171 -1.40 17.77 11.42
CA VAL A 171 -2.77 18.31 11.35
C VAL A 171 -2.82 19.80 11.73
N ARG A 172 -2.02 20.23 12.71
CA ARG A 172 -1.96 21.64 13.16
C ARG A 172 -1.49 22.61 12.07
N ILE A 173 -0.62 22.16 11.16
CA ILE A 173 -0.20 22.95 10.00
C ILE A 173 -1.41 23.36 9.15
N VAL A 174 -2.39 22.46 8.99
CA VAL A 174 -3.61 22.68 8.21
C VAL A 174 -4.70 23.37 9.06
N PHE A 175 -4.81 23.01 10.34
CA PHE A 175 -5.86 23.47 11.27
C PHE A 175 -5.28 24.07 12.57
N PRO A 176 -4.71 25.30 12.53
CA PRO A 176 -3.96 25.86 13.66
C PRO A 176 -4.81 26.23 14.89
N ASP A 177 -6.11 26.50 14.69
CA ASP A 177 -7.01 27.02 15.74
C ASP A 177 -7.73 25.91 16.54
N VAL A 178 -7.42 24.63 16.27
CA VAL A 178 -8.06 23.47 16.91
C VAL A 178 -7.48 23.21 18.30
N ARG A 179 -8.36 22.80 19.24
CA ARG A 179 -7.96 22.32 20.57
C ARG A 179 -7.57 20.84 20.52
N TYR A 180 -6.28 20.58 20.36
CA TYR A 180 -5.71 19.22 20.40
C TYR A 180 -5.47 18.75 21.84
N LEU A 181 -5.81 17.50 22.14
CA LEU A 181 -5.60 16.86 23.44
C LEU A 181 -4.36 15.95 23.48
N GLY A 182 -3.84 15.54 22.32
CA GLY A 182 -2.60 14.77 22.20
C GLY A 182 -2.58 13.85 20.99
N GLU A 183 -1.49 13.09 20.88
CA GLU A 183 -1.29 12.08 19.84
C GLU A 183 -1.70 10.70 20.35
N TYR A 184 -2.41 9.92 19.52
CA TYR A 184 -2.71 8.52 19.79
C TYR A 184 -1.69 7.59 19.15
N THR A 185 -1.60 6.35 19.63
CA THR A 185 -0.84 5.27 18.96
C THR A 185 -1.78 4.31 18.23
N GLY A 186 -1.29 3.64 17.19
CA GLY A 186 -2.13 2.86 16.27
C GLY A 186 -2.42 3.63 14.98
N SER A 187 -3.40 3.19 14.22
CA SER A 187 -3.86 3.80 12.97
C SER A 187 -5.31 3.44 12.74
N LEU A 188 -6.06 4.33 12.11
CA LEU A 188 -7.41 4.05 11.64
C LEU A 188 -7.32 3.26 10.32
N ALA A 189 -7.92 2.07 10.27
CA ALA A 189 -7.92 1.29 9.03
C ALA A 189 -8.77 1.96 7.94
N ASP A 190 -8.24 2.02 6.71
CA ASP A 190 -8.93 2.63 5.57
C ASP A 190 -10.26 1.94 5.23
N SER A 191 -10.40 0.63 5.48
CA SER A 191 -11.58 -0.13 5.07
C SER A 191 -12.74 -0.12 6.07
N ASN A 192 -12.48 -0.51 7.32
CA ASN A 192 -13.44 -0.47 8.41
C ASN A 192 -12.73 -0.68 9.74
N GLU A 193 -13.18 0.00 10.78
CA GLU A 193 -12.68 -0.22 12.13
C GLU A 193 -13.65 0.27 13.20
N ARG A 194 -13.51 -0.26 14.42
CA ARG A 194 -14.30 0.15 15.57
C ARG A 194 -13.49 1.07 16.49
N ILE A 195 -14.02 2.25 16.76
CA ILE A 195 -13.49 3.22 17.73
C ILE A 195 -14.37 3.15 18.97
N LEU A 196 -13.74 2.93 20.14
CA LEU A 196 -14.44 2.81 21.41
C LEU A 196 -13.92 3.81 22.44
N LEU A 197 -14.81 4.71 22.89
CA LEU A 197 -14.53 5.66 23.98
C LEU A 197 -14.98 5.06 25.32
N LEU A 198 -14.05 4.92 26.25
CA LEU A 198 -14.28 4.36 27.59
C LEU A 198 -14.15 5.43 28.68
N ASP A 199 -15.02 5.38 29.69
CA ASP A 199 -14.88 6.18 30.91
C ASP A 199 -13.69 5.71 31.77
N GLN A 200 -13.36 6.46 32.83
CA GLN A 200 -12.29 6.12 33.77
C GLN A 200 -12.45 4.74 34.49
N ARG A 201 -13.62 4.11 34.40
CA ARG A 201 -13.91 2.78 34.97
C ARG A 201 -13.84 1.67 33.91
N GLY A 202 -13.68 2.01 32.63
CA GLY A 202 -13.69 1.09 31.51
C GLY A 202 -15.10 0.79 30.97
N ASN A 203 -16.09 1.65 31.20
CA ASN A 203 -17.42 1.51 30.60
C ASN A 203 -17.49 2.26 29.26
N PRO A 204 -18.22 1.76 28.25
CA PRO A 204 -18.44 2.48 27.00
C PRO A 204 -19.22 3.77 27.25
N VAL A 205 -18.67 4.87 26.76
CA VAL A 205 -19.32 6.18 26.71
C VAL A 205 -19.95 6.39 25.34
N ASP A 206 -19.20 6.09 24.29
CA ASP A 206 -19.63 6.17 22.90
C ASP A 206 -18.80 5.22 22.02
N GLU A 207 -19.36 4.80 20.89
CA GLU A 207 -18.70 3.91 19.94
C GLU A 207 -19.18 4.12 18.51
N VAL A 208 -18.31 3.80 17.56
CA VAL A 208 -18.63 3.77 16.13
C VAL A 208 -17.82 2.68 15.46
N HIS A 209 -18.45 1.89 14.59
CA HIS A 209 -17.77 0.99 13.66
C HIS A 209 -18.04 1.52 12.26
N TYR A 210 -17.09 2.27 11.71
CA TYR A 210 -17.22 2.89 10.39
C TYR A 210 -16.78 1.92 9.28
N PHE A 211 -17.21 2.20 8.06
CA PHE A 211 -16.84 1.45 6.85
C PHE A 211 -16.56 2.43 5.69
N ASP A 212 -15.77 1.98 4.71
CA ASP A 212 -15.32 2.73 3.53
C ASP A 212 -16.34 2.85 2.40
N SER A 213 -17.38 2.01 2.42
CA SER A 213 -18.36 1.90 1.35
C SER A 213 -19.81 1.93 1.86
N LYS A 214 -20.77 2.01 0.93
CA LYS A 214 -22.21 2.07 1.22
C LYS A 214 -22.62 1.05 2.29
N PRO A 215 -23.51 1.40 3.24
CA PRO A 215 -24.27 2.66 3.31
C PRO A 215 -23.47 3.84 3.88
N TRP A 216 -22.21 3.63 4.28
CA TRP A 216 -21.37 4.71 4.81
C TRP A 216 -20.93 5.67 3.70
N PRO A 217 -20.60 6.94 4.03
CA PRO A 217 -20.21 7.95 3.06
C PRO A 217 -18.88 7.65 2.33
N GLU A 218 -18.96 7.14 1.10
CA GLU A 218 -17.80 6.77 0.25
C GLU A 218 -16.80 7.91 -0.05
N TYR A 219 -17.14 9.17 0.22
CA TYR A 219 -16.22 10.31 0.01
C TYR A 219 -15.26 10.52 1.18
N ALA A 220 -15.56 9.94 2.35
CA ALA A 220 -14.66 9.97 3.51
C ALA A 220 -13.46 9.00 3.38
N ASP A 221 -13.55 8.06 2.44
CA ASP A 221 -12.51 7.07 2.12
C ASP A 221 -11.53 7.64 1.08
N GLY A 222 -10.54 8.43 1.52
CA GLY A 222 -9.43 8.89 0.66
C GLY A 222 -9.79 9.94 -0.40
N LYS A 223 -11.05 10.40 -0.44
CA LYS A 223 -11.60 11.31 -1.47
C LYS A 223 -11.91 12.72 -0.93
N HIS A 224 -11.08 13.18 0.00
CA HIS A 224 -11.02 14.55 0.56
C HIS A 224 -12.11 14.96 1.55
N SER A 225 -13.10 14.13 1.88
CA SER A 225 -14.01 14.44 2.98
C SER A 225 -13.58 13.74 4.26
N SER A 226 -13.97 14.27 5.41
CA SER A 226 -14.03 13.52 6.66
C SER A 226 -15.41 12.88 6.83
N LEU A 227 -15.54 11.97 7.78
CA LEU A 227 -16.80 11.38 8.22
C LEU A 227 -17.38 12.19 9.39
N GLU A 228 -18.48 12.90 9.18
CA GLU A 228 -19.12 13.79 10.14
C GLU A 228 -20.43 13.20 10.68
N LEU A 229 -20.62 13.26 12.00
CA LEU A 229 -21.90 12.97 12.64
C LEU A 229 -22.90 14.09 12.34
N ILE A 230 -24.08 13.76 11.82
CA ILE A 230 -25.06 14.78 11.41
C ILE A 230 -25.88 15.31 12.59
N ASP A 231 -26.01 14.53 13.67
CA ASP A 231 -26.78 14.87 14.86
C ASP A 231 -26.11 14.24 16.09
N VAL A 232 -25.71 15.08 17.05
CA VAL A 232 -25.00 14.68 18.28
C VAL A 232 -25.83 13.79 19.23
N ASP A 233 -27.14 13.70 19.02
CA ASP A 233 -28.05 12.83 19.76
C ASP A 233 -28.42 11.54 18.99
N ALA A 234 -27.95 11.38 17.75
CA ALA A 234 -28.17 10.17 16.95
C ALA A 234 -27.33 8.98 17.43
N ASP A 235 -27.67 7.79 16.92
CA ASP A 235 -26.95 6.55 17.22
C ASP A 235 -25.72 6.43 16.29
N ASN A 236 -24.53 6.58 16.86
CA ASN A 236 -23.26 6.53 16.16
C ASN A 236 -22.97 5.17 15.49
N SER A 237 -23.64 4.09 15.91
CA SER A 237 -23.49 2.77 15.29
C SER A 237 -24.17 2.65 13.92
N GLN A 238 -24.99 3.63 13.51
CA GLN A 238 -25.78 3.57 12.29
C GLN A 238 -25.22 4.52 11.22
N ALA A 239 -24.96 4.00 10.02
CA ALA A 239 -24.43 4.78 8.89
C ALA A 239 -25.28 6.02 8.54
N ALA A 240 -26.60 5.94 8.74
CA ALA A 240 -27.52 7.05 8.47
C ALA A 240 -27.32 8.26 9.40
N SER A 241 -26.59 8.09 10.51
CA SER A 241 -26.19 9.17 11.41
C SER A 241 -24.97 9.94 10.90
N TRP A 242 -24.29 9.44 9.87
CA TRP A 242 -23.04 10.00 9.37
C TRP A 242 -23.16 10.51 7.94
N ALA A 243 -22.38 11.54 7.60
CA ALA A 243 -22.27 12.09 6.26
C ALA A 243 -20.81 12.46 5.95
N ALA A 244 -20.47 12.53 4.67
CA ALA A 244 -19.18 13.08 4.25
C ALA A 244 -19.21 14.62 4.40
N SER A 245 -18.14 15.21 4.92
CA SER A 245 -18.01 16.67 5.03
C SER A 245 -18.22 17.38 3.69
N ILE A 246 -18.88 18.54 3.74
CA ILE A 246 -19.23 19.33 2.56
C ILE A 246 -18.12 20.33 2.26
N GLU A 247 -17.33 20.02 1.24
CA GLU A 247 -16.15 20.80 0.85
C GLU A 247 -16.40 21.85 -0.24
N SER A 248 -17.51 21.72 -0.97
CA SER A 248 -17.80 22.46 -2.21
C SER A 248 -17.78 24.00 -2.10
N HIS A 249 -17.99 24.55 -0.91
CA HIS A 249 -17.96 26.00 -0.67
C HIS A 249 -16.53 26.55 -0.48
N ARG A 250 -15.54 25.66 -0.27
CA ARG A 250 -14.11 25.95 -0.09
C ARG A 250 -13.28 25.73 -1.35
N SER A 251 -13.84 25.14 -2.39
CA SER A 251 -13.16 24.92 -3.68
C SER A 251 -13.33 26.12 -4.62
N ASP A 252 -12.41 26.28 -5.57
CA ASP A 252 -12.43 27.37 -6.56
C ASP A 252 -12.57 26.86 -8.00
N TRP A 253 -13.11 27.71 -8.88
CA TRP A 253 -13.09 27.48 -10.33
C TRP A 253 -11.66 27.53 -10.88
N GLN A 254 -11.28 26.52 -11.65
CA GLN A 254 -9.99 26.44 -12.34
C GLN A 254 -10.18 26.49 -13.85
N GLN A 255 -9.34 27.29 -14.52
CA GLN A 255 -9.25 27.30 -15.98
C GLN A 255 -8.19 26.28 -16.43
N ILE A 256 -8.58 25.31 -17.24
CA ILE A 256 -7.70 24.28 -17.79
C ILE A 256 -7.60 24.46 -19.30
N SER A 257 -6.38 24.44 -19.82
CA SER A 257 -6.10 24.46 -21.26
C SER A 257 -4.85 23.65 -21.57
N TYR A 258 -4.92 22.82 -22.61
CA TYR A 258 -3.77 22.07 -23.10
C TYR A 258 -3.82 21.92 -24.61
N ARG A 259 -2.64 21.73 -25.21
CA ARG A 259 -2.45 21.58 -26.65
C ARG A 259 -1.77 20.26 -26.97
N GLY A 260 -2.11 19.71 -28.11
CA GLY A 260 -1.48 18.49 -28.62
C GLY A 260 -1.61 18.40 -30.14
N VAL A 261 -0.85 17.47 -30.71
CA VAL A 261 -0.96 17.08 -32.12
C VAL A 261 -1.63 15.72 -32.14
N ALA A 262 -2.68 15.58 -32.94
CA ALA A 262 -3.36 14.29 -33.10
C ALA A 262 -2.39 13.27 -33.72
N GLY A 263 -2.33 12.09 -33.12
CA GLY A 263 -1.51 10.98 -33.56
C GLY A 263 -2.09 10.28 -34.79
N PRO A 264 -1.47 9.16 -35.21
CA PRO A 264 -2.01 8.30 -36.26
C PRO A 264 -3.28 7.61 -35.76
N GLY A 265 -4.42 8.28 -35.93
CA GLY A 265 -5.74 7.72 -35.64
C GLY A 265 -6.15 6.64 -36.64
N ASP A 266 -7.24 5.93 -36.34
CA ASP A 266 -7.82 4.98 -37.28
C ASP A 266 -8.40 5.69 -38.52
N SER A 267 -7.67 5.60 -39.63
CA SER A 267 -7.99 6.29 -40.89
C SER A 267 -9.35 5.92 -41.52
N ASP A 268 -10.04 4.89 -41.02
CA ASP A 268 -11.30 4.37 -41.58
C ASP A 268 -12.57 4.86 -40.87
N SER A 269 -12.47 5.76 -39.89
CA SER A 269 -13.62 6.24 -39.12
C SER A 269 -14.17 7.60 -39.56
N ARG A 270 -15.16 7.59 -40.46
CA ARG A 270 -15.96 8.79 -40.79
C ARG A 270 -17.23 8.95 -39.95
N ASP A 271 -17.47 8.05 -39.00
CA ASP A 271 -18.71 7.99 -38.21
C ASP A 271 -18.55 8.55 -36.79
N TYR A 272 -17.31 8.87 -36.39
CA TYR A 272 -16.96 9.37 -35.05
C TYR A 272 -16.33 10.76 -35.11
N HIS A 273 -16.77 11.59 -34.18
CA HIS A 273 -16.58 13.03 -34.15
C HIS A 273 -16.72 13.55 -32.72
N GLU A 274 -16.22 12.88 -31.69
CA GLU A 274 -16.56 13.23 -30.30
C GLU A 274 -15.39 13.86 -29.52
N LEU A 275 -15.73 14.86 -28.69
CA LEU A 275 -15.03 15.11 -27.43
C LEU A 275 -15.66 14.21 -26.37
N VAL A 276 -14.83 13.49 -25.61
CA VAL A 276 -15.24 12.64 -24.49
C VAL A 276 -14.58 13.12 -23.22
N MET A 277 -15.35 13.24 -22.14
CA MET A 277 -14.87 13.62 -20.82
C MET A 277 -15.50 12.71 -19.75
N GLY A 278 -14.77 12.39 -18.69
CA GLY A 278 -15.31 11.57 -17.61
C GLY A 278 -14.38 11.49 -16.41
N MET A 279 -14.95 11.39 -15.22
CA MET A 279 -14.20 11.20 -13.98
C MET A 279 -13.48 9.85 -13.98
N LEU A 280 -12.24 9.78 -13.46
CA LEU A 280 -11.50 8.52 -13.32
C LEU A 280 -12.00 7.65 -12.16
N ASP A 281 -12.81 8.21 -11.26
CA ASP A 281 -13.52 7.48 -10.22
C ASP A 281 -14.79 8.22 -9.76
N GLU A 282 -15.46 7.72 -8.72
CA GLU A 282 -16.61 8.35 -8.08
C GLU A 282 -16.31 9.79 -7.63
N GLY A 283 -17.07 10.77 -8.10
CA GLY A 283 -16.83 12.17 -7.79
C GLY A 283 -17.80 13.13 -8.46
N GLU A 284 -17.72 14.40 -8.04
CA GLU A 284 -18.66 15.46 -8.39
C GLU A 284 -17.92 16.75 -8.76
N ILE A 285 -18.25 17.32 -9.92
CA ILE A 285 -17.69 18.59 -10.40
C ILE A 285 -18.76 19.47 -11.06
N LEU A 286 -18.53 20.77 -11.06
CA LEU A 286 -19.12 21.70 -12.03
C LEU A 286 -18.17 21.88 -13.20
N ILE A 287 -18.69 21.94 -14.42
CA ILE A 287 -17.89 22.18 -15.64
C ILE A 287 -18.60 23.13 -16.59
N ASP A 288 -17.83 24.01 -17.23
CA ASP A 288 -18.34 25.03 -18.15
C ASP A 288 -17.26 25.52 -19.15
N ASP A 289 -17.65 26.39 -20.08
CA ASP A 289 -16.79 27.05 -21.07
C ASP A 289 -15.93 26.08 -21.90
N ILE A 290 -16.52 24.97 -22.32
CA ILE A 290 -15.78 23.88 -22.98
C ILE A 290 -15.45 24.24 -24.44
N ARG A 291 -14.20 24.08 -24.84
CA ARG A 291 -13.69 24.43 -26.17
C ARG A 291 -12.77 23.35 -26.72
N VAL A 292 -12.88 23.14 -28.02
CA VAL A 292 -11.90 22.39 -28.82
C VAL A 292 -11.57 23.26 -30.01
N ILE A 293 -10.39 23.87 -30.00
CA ILE A 293 -9.89 24.73 -31.07
C ILE A 293 -8.94 23.93 -31.94
N GLU A 294 -9.34 23.65 -33.17
CA GLU A 294 -8.44 23.11 -34.19
C GLU A 294 -7.60 24.22 -34.80
N ASN A 295 -6.33 23.94 -35.13
CA ASN A 295 -5.38 24.93 -35.65
C ASN A 295 -5.22 26.17 -34.73
N PRO A 296 -5.00 26.01 -33.42
CA PRO A 296 -5.00 27.12 -32.46
C PRO A 296 -3.92 28.18 -32.73
N ASP A 297 -2.86 27.85 -33.48
CA ASP A 297 -1.79 28.79 -33.84
C ASP A 297 -2.04 29.55 -35.15
N ALA A 298 -3.01 29.12 -35.94
CA ALA A 298 -3.34 29.77 -37.19
C ALA A 298 -4.52 30.72 -36.97
N ASP A 299 -4.25 31.96 -36.53
CA ASP A 299 -5.28 32.98 -36.20
C ASP A 299 -6.46 33.06 -37.21
N ALA A 300 -6.19 32.88 -38.51
CA ALA A 300 -7.21 32.93 -39.56
C ALA A 300 -7.95 31.60 -39.81
N ASP A 301 -7.34 30.47 -39.43
CA ASP A 301 -7.82 29.10 -39.67
C ASP A 301 -8.20 28.36 -38.37
N ALA A 302 -8.11 29.02 -37.21
CA ALA A 302 -8.51 28.47 -35.92
C ALA A 302 -10.03 28.23 -35.89
N ARG A 303 -10.45 27.00 -35.61
CA ARG A 303 -11.87 26.58 -35.63
C ARG A 303 -12.31 26.06 -34.27
N GLN A 304 -13.30 26.71 -33.65
CA GLN A 304 -14.03 26.15 -32.50
C GLN A 304 -14.96 25.03 -32.98
N LEU A 305 -14.87 23.87 -32.35
CA LEU A 305 -15.59 22.67 -32.73
C LEU A 305 -16.71 22.26 -31.76
N ILE A 306 -16.81 22.89 -30.58
CA ILE A 306 -17.82 22.53 -29.58
C ILE A 306 -19.16 23.21 -29.81
N GLN A 307 -20.23 22.43 -29.72
CA GLN A 307 -21.62 22.89 -29.69
C GLN A 307 -22.04 23.12 -28.24
N ASN A 308 -22.87 24.15 -27.98
CA ASN A 308 -23.42 24.43 -26.64
C ASN A 308 -22.34 24.41 -25.52
N SER A 309 -21.27 25.20 -25.72
CA SER A 309 -20.09 25.23 -24.84
C SER A 309 -20.33 25.83 -23.46
N THR A 310 -21.42 26.57 -23.28
CA THR A 310 -21.78 27.33 -22.06
C THR A 310 -23.05 26.84 -21.38
N PHE A 311 -23.62 25.71 -21.85
CA PHE A 311 -24.86 25.12 -21.31
C PHE A 311 -26.10 26.04 -21.22
N ASP A 312 -26.09 27.21 -21.88
CA ASP A 312 -27.24 28.14 -21.95
C ASP A 312 -28.49 27.51 -22.57
N ALA A 313 -28.32 26.46 -23.39
CA ALA A 313 -29.39 25.66 -23.97
C ALA A 313 -29.68 24.37 -23.17
N GLY A 314 -29.34 24.34 -21.88
CA GLY A 314 -29.35 23.12 -21.08
C GLY A 314 -28.30 22.12 -21.55
N ASN A 315 -28.54 20.82 -21.38
CA ASN A 315 -27.65 19.76 -21.84
C ASN A 315 -27.93 19.31 -23.29
N GLU A 316 -28.65 20.12 -24.09
CA GLU A 316 -28.82 19.83 -25.52
C GLU A 316 -27.46 19.66 -26.20
N ARG A 317 -27.34 18.65 -27.09
CA ARG A 317 -26.08 18.22 -27.78
C ARG A 317 -25.04 17.53 -26.90
N TRP A 318 -25.29 17.38 -25.61
CA TRP A 318 -24.46 16.57 -24.72
C TRP A 318 -25.15 15.24 -24.43
N ARG A 319 -24.41 14.14 -24.54
CA ARG A 319 -24.88 12.80 -24.20
C ARG A 319 -24.12 12.35 -22.96
N ILE A 320 -24.86 12.01 -21.92
CA ILE A 320 -24.31 11.56 -20.64
C ILE A 320 -24.83 10.14 -20.43
N ILE A 321 -23.91 9.17 -20.35
CA ILE A 321 -24.24 7.76 -20.45
C ILE A 321 -23.47 6.92 -19.43
N GLY A 322 -24.06 5.81 -19.01
CA GLY A 322 -23.43 4.87 -18.11
C GLY A 322 -23.60 5.25 -16.64
N ASN A 323 -22.50 5.24 -15.90
CA ASN A 323 -22.40 5.64 -14.47
C ASN A 323 -22.16 7.15 -14.25
N HIS A 324 -22.11 7.96 -15.30
CA HIS A 324 -22.17 9.43 -15.18
C HIS A 324 -23.61 9.91 -15.29
N ALA A 325 -23.92 10.96 -14.53
CA ALA A 325 -25.16 11.71 -14.59
C ALA A 325 -24.81 13.20 -14.66
N GLY A 326 -25.61 13.99 -15.37
CA GLY A 326 -25.36 15.42 -15.47
C GLY A 326 -26.65 16.22 -15.52
N THR A 327 -26.66 17.30 -14.76
CA THR A 327 -27.77 18.25 -14.68
C THR A 327 -27.23 19.66 -14.90
N VAL A 328 -27.95 20.47 -15.66
CA VAL A 328 -27.57 21.89 -15.81
C VAL A 328 -28.17 22.67 -14.66
N VAL A 329 -27.32 23.37 -13.92
CA VAL A 329 -27.66 24.16 -12.75
C VAL A 329 -27.14 25.59 -12.91
N ALA A 330 -27.63 26.51 -12.08
CA ALA A 330 -27.05 27.85 -12.01
C ALA A 330 -25.64 27.78 -11.38
N ASP A 331 -24.69 28.53 -11.93
CA ASP A 331 -23.36 28.68 -11.33
C ASP A 331 -23.52 29.25 -9.90
N PRO A 332 -22.93 28.62 -8.87
CA PRO A 332 -23.06 29.11 -7.50
C PRO A 332 -22.43 30.49 -7.28
N GLU A 333 -21.45 30.88 -8.10
CA GLU A 333 -20.77 32.19 -8.01
C GLU A 333 -21.37 33.24 -8.93
N ASP A 334 -22.00 32.84 -10.03
CA ASP A 334 -22.79 33.70 -10.92
C ASP A 334 -24.12 33.03 -11.30
N PRO A 335 -25.19 33.18 -10.51
CA PRO A 335 -26.46 32.52 -10.78
C PRO A 335 -27.13 32.89 -12.12
N SER A 336 -26.60 33.87 -12.87
CA SER A 336 -27.05 34.19 -14.22
C SER A 336 -26.43 33.30 -15.30
N ASN A 337 -25.33 32.61 -14.99
CA ASN A 337 -24.67 31.63 -15.83
C ASN A 337 -25.21 30.21 -15.58
N GLN A 338 -25.19 29.35 -16.60
CA GLN A 338 -25.58 27.95 -16.49
C GLN A 338 -24.33 27.07 -16.61
N VAL A 339 -24.23 26.04 -15.78
CA VAL A 339 -23.08 25.12 -15.75
C VAL A 339 -23.57 23.68 -15.70
N LEU A 340 -22.76 22.74 -16.19
CA LEU A 340 -23.05 21.33 -16.04
C LEU A 340 -22.54 20.85 -14.69
N HIS A 341 -23.45 20.42 -13.82
CA HIS A 341 -23.14 19.62 -12.65
C HIS A 341 -23.04 18.16 -13.07
N LEU A 342 -21.82 17.62 -13.06
CA LEU A 342 -21.48 16.24 -13.44
C LEU A 342 -21.22 15.41 -12.18
N VAL A 343 -22.02 14.35 -11.99
CA VAL A 343 -21.86 13.36 -10.91
C VAL A 343 -21.46 12.03 -11.53
N SER A 344 -20.48 11.37 -10.94
CA SER A 344 -20.02 10.06 -11.34
C SER A 344 -20.14 9.07 -10.20
N THR A 345 -20.75 7.91 -10.46
CA THR A 345 -20.76 6.76 -9.54
C THR A 345 -19.74 5.71 -9.95
N GLY A 346 -18.62 6.13 -10.55
CA GLY A 346 -17.46 5.30 -10.84
C GLY A 346 -16.74 5.71 -12.12
N ARG A 347 -15.60 5.09 -12.39
CA ARG A 347 -14.71 5.49 -13.49
C ARG A 347 -15.35 5.65 -14.88
N THR A 348 -14.69 6.47 -15.69
CA THR A 348 -14.86 6.52 -17.15
C THR A 348 -14.30 5.28 -17.84
N ASP A 349 -14.83 4.98 -19.03
CA ASP A 349 -14.39 3.83 -19.85
C ASP A 349 -14.18 4.21 -21.32
N ASP A 350 -13.58 3.30 -22.10
CA ASP A 350 -13.30 3.51 -23.52
C ASP A 350 -14.58 3.51 -24.39
N ILE A 351 -15.65 2.87 -23.90
CA ILE A 351 -16.92 2.63 -24.60
C ILE A 351 -18.06 3.53 -24.10
N HIS A 352 -18.54 3.35 -22.86
CA HIS A 352 -19.62 4.13 -22.21
C HIS A 352 -19.06 4.73 -20.91
N ASN A 353 -19.92 5.16 -19.98
CA ASN A 353 -19.50 5.68 -18.68
C ASN A 353 -18.75 7.00 -18.86
N HIS A 354 -19.38 7.99 -19.50
CA HIS A 354 -18.77 9.29 -19.74
C HIS A 354 -19.82 10.32 -20.17
N VAL A 355 -19.38 11.57 -20.34
CA VAL A 355 -20.08 12.63 -21.05
C VAL A 355 -19.38 12.88 -22.40
N GLU A 356 -20.17 13.01 -23.46
CA GLU A 356 -19.64 13.26 -24.81
C GLU A 356 -20.46 14.32 -25.57
N THR A 357 -19.80 15.00 -26.51
CA THR A 357 -20.46 15.87 -27.50
C THR A 357 -19.79 15.75 -28.86
N THR A 358 -20.56 16.04 -29.90
CA THR A 358 -20.10 15.92 -31.29
C THR A 358 -19.41 17.21 -31.77
N LEU A 359 -18.17 17.08 -32.21
CA LEU A 359 -17.33 18.08 -32.87
C LEU A 359 -17.94 18.53 -34.20
N LYS A 360 -18.24 19.83 -34.32
CA LYS A 360 -18.77 20.46 -35.52
C LYS A 360 -18.21 21.85 -35.73
N PHE A 361 -17.96 22.18 -37.00
CA PHE A 361 -17.74 23.56 -37.43
C PHE A 361 -18.95 24.03 -38.24
N GLY A 362 -19.78 24.90 -37.62
CA GLY A 362 -21.11 25.20 -38.15
C GLY A 362 -21.99 23.94 -38.16
N ASP A 363 -22.61 23.63 -39.30
CA ASP A 363 -23.44 22.43 -39.46
C ASP A 363 -22.66 21.18 -39.92
N THR A 364 -21.33 21.26 -40.07
CA THR A 364 -20.50 20.18 -40.63
C THR A 364 -19.77 19.43 -39.53
N PHE A 365 -19.86 18.10 -39.54
CA PHE A 365 -19.08 17.24 -38.65
C PHE A 365 -17.58 17.42 -38.89
N ALA A 366 -16.82 17.60 -37.81
CA ALA A 366 -15.37 17.76 -37.85
C ALA A 366 -14.68 16.45 -37.49
N THR A 367 -13.73 16.00 -38.30
CA THR A 367 -12.93 14.78 -38.04
C THR A 367 -11.60 15.17 -37.42
N VAL A 368 -11.16 14.40 -36.43
CA VAL A 368 -9.80 14.53 -35.88
C VAL A 368 -8.79 14.06 -36.93
N THR A 369 -7.88 14.94 -37.30
CA THR A 369 -6.93 14.73 -38.40
C THR A 369 -5.53 14.49 -37.86
N GLU A 370 -4.89 13.36 -38.21
CA GLU A 370 -3.49 13.07 -37.85
C GLU A 370 -2.55 14.23 -38.23
N GLY A 371 -1.62 14.55 -37.33
CA GLY A 371 -0.64 15.62 -37.52
C GLY A 371 -1.20 17.04 -37.34
N GLN A 372 -2.52 17.18 -37.11
CA GLN A 372 -3.16 18.46 -36.85
C GLN A 372 -3.05 18.83 -35.36
N SER A 373 -2.74 20.09 -35.07
CA SER A 373 -2.78 20.64 -33.71
C SER A 373 -4.19 21.01 -33.26
N TYR A 374 -4.48 20.73 -32.00
CA TYR A 374 -5.71 21.11 -31.31
C TYR A 374 -5.39 21.69 -29.92
N GLU A 375 -6.24 22.58 -29.44
CA GLU A 375 -6.29 23.06 -28.06
C GLU A 375 -7.62 22.66 -27.43
N ILE A 376 -7.59 22.03 -26.27
CA ILE A 376 -8.78 21.71 -25.48
C ILE A 376 -8.74 22.58 -24.22
N SER A 377 -9.82 23.31 -23.94
CA SER A 377 -9.95 24.12 -22.73
C SER A 377 -11.35 24.09 -22.15
N PHE A 378 -11.44 24.29 -20.83
CA PHE A 378 -12.68 24.35 -20.06
C PHE A 378 -12.40 25.02 -18.71
N ARG A 379 -13.45 25.34 -17.94
CA ARG A 379 -13.31 25.61 -16.51
C ARG A 379 -14.04 24.54 -15.71
N ALA A 380 -13.47 24.15 -14.58
CA ALA A 380 -14.05 23.14 -13.68
C ALA A 380 -13.89 23.55 -12.21
N LYS A 381 -14.85 23.16 -11.38
CA LYS A 381 -14.83 23.33 -9.92
C LYS A 381 -15.17 22.00 -9.26
N TRP A 382 -14.31 21.54 -8.36
CA TRP A 382 -14.53 20.28 -7.63
C TRP A 382 -15.58 20.48 -6.53
N LEU A 383 -16.48 19.52 -6.34
CA LEU A 383 -17.53 19.58 -5.31
C LEU A 383 -17.39 18.49 -4.25
N GLY A 384 -16.90 17.30 -4.62
CA GLY A 384 -16.75 16.16 -3.72
C GLY A 384 -16.18 14.93 -4.43
N GLY A 385 -15.66 13.96 -3.67
CA GLY A 385 -15.17 12.70 -4.21
C GLY A 385 -13.86 12.81 -5.01
N SER A 386 -13.69 11.95 -6.01
CA SER A 386 -12.54 11.98 -6.92
C SER A 386 -12.40 13.32 -7.61
N ASN A 387 -11.15 13.81 -7.67
CA ASN A 387 -10.82 15.07 -8.31
C ASN A 387 -10.15 14.88 -9.69
N GLN A 388 -10.16 13.66 -10.23
CA GLN A 388 -9.49 13.33 -11.47
C GLN A 388 -10.48 13.28 -12.64
N LEU A 389 -10.36 14.24 -13.55
CA LEU A 389 -11.15 14.31 -14.79
C LEU A 389 -10.26 13.92 -15.96
N HIS A 390 -10.72 12.98 -16.79
CA HIS A 390 -10.05 12.63 -18.04
C HIS A 390 -10.77 13.23 -19.24
N THR A 391 -10.02 13.72 -20.22
CA THR A 391 -10.51 14.27 -21.49
C THR A 391 -9.80 13.66 -22.67
N ARG A 392 -10.51 13.36 -23.76
CA ARG A 392 -9.92 12.94 -25.03
C ARG A 392 -10.82 13.30 -26.21
N LEU A 393 -10.23 13.41 -27.38
CA LEU A 393 -10.97 13.25 -28.62
C LEU A 393 -11.12 11.75 -28.93
N TYR A 394 -12.12 11.39 -29.75
CA TYR A 394 -12.41 9.99 -30.04
C TYR A 394 -11.17 9.22 -30.57
N PHE A 395 -11.08 7.91 -30.28
CA PHE A 395 -9.91 7.03 -30.49
C PHE A 395 -8.66 7.33 -29.64
N ASN A 396 -8.84 7.90 -28.45
CA ASN A 396 -7.72 8.23 -27.57
C ASN A 396 -6.77 9.27 -28.18
N GLU A 397 -7.33 10.25 -28.89
CA GLU A 397 -6.58 11.36 -29.48
C GLU A 397 -6.52 12.53 -28.49
N LEU A 398 -5.31 13.07 -28.27
CA LEU A 398 -5.03 14.08 -27.23
C LEU A 398 -5.62 13.73 -25.83
N PRO A 399 -5.41 12.50 -25.33
CA PRO A 399 -5.89 12.12 -24.02
C PRO A 399 -5.13 12.86 -22.93
N LYS A 400 -5.84 13.24 -21.88
CA LYS A 400 -5.24 13.89 -20.73
C LYS A 400 -6.08 13.70 -19.49
N SER A 401 -5.45 13.23 -18.42
CA SER A 401 -5.97 13.31 -17.06
C SER A 401 -5.61 14.64 -16.40
N HIS A 402 -6.58 15.23 -15.71
CA HIS A 402 -6.49 16.49 -14.99
C HIS A 402 -6.86 16.25 -13.53
N ALA A 403 -6.00 16.67 -12.62
CA ALA A 403 -6.36 16.80 -11.20
C ALA A 403 -6.97 18.19 -10.99
N ILE A 404 -8.28 18.24 -10.74
CA ILE A 404 -8.96 19.47 -10.33
C ILE A 404 -8.58 19.73 -8.87
N GLU A 405 -8.04 20.90 -8.54
CA GLU A 405 -7.66 21.24 -7.18
C GLU A 405 -8.86 21.10 -6.22
N ALA A 406 -8.64 20.38 -5.12
CA ALA A 406 -9.54 20.24 -3.99
C ALA A 406 -8.98 21.09 -2.83
N PRO A 407 -9.82 21.57 -1.89
CA PRO A 407 -9.35 22.39 -0.78
C PRO A 407 -8.36 21.62 0.11
N VAL A 408 -7.34 22.33 0.60
CA VAL A 408 -6.33 21.77 1.51
C VAL A 408 -6.92 21.51 2.90
N GLN A 409 -7.87 22.36 3.34
CA GLN A 409 -8.62 22.17 4.58
C GLN A 409 -9.90 21.39 4.31
N ASN A 410 -9.86 20.10 4.60
CA ASN A 410 -10.96 19.14 4.50
C ASN A 410 -11.50 18.72 5.88
N GLY A 411 -12.81 18.60 5.98
CA GLY A 411 -13.50 18.42 7.27
C GLY A 411 -13.63 19.70 8.08
N THR A 412 -14.15 19.60 9.30
CA THR A 412 -14.48 20.72 10.18
C THR A 412 -13.89 20.61 11.60
N PRO A 413 -12.65 20.10 11.79
CA PRO A 413 -12.11 19.95 13.13
C PRO A 413 -12.08 21.28 13.89
N GLY A 414 -12.51 21.24 15.15
CA GLY A 414 -12.70 22.36 16.06
C GLY A 414 -13.95 23.21 15.81
N GLN A 415 -14.83 22.85 14.87
CA GLN A 415 -16.02 23.60 14.48
C GLN A 415 -17.26 22.69 14.41
N PRO A 416 -18.49 23.25 14.37
CA PRO A 416 -19.67 22.46 14.08
C PRO A 416 -19.57 21.80 12.70
N ASN A 417 -19.91 20.50 12.64
CA ASN A 417 -19.95 19.71 11.41
C ASN A 417 -20.68 20.43 10.27
N SER A 418 -20.12 20.38 9.08
CA SER A 418 -20.72 21.01 7.88
C SER A 418 -22.08 20.41 7.49
N THR A 419 -22.33 19.17 7.93
CA THR A 419 -23.56 18.40 7.72
C THR A 419 -24.52 18.40 8.92
N ALA A 420 -24.21 19.15 9.99
CA ALA A 420 -24.99 19.16 11.22
C ALA A 420 -26.46 19.59 10.99
N VAL A 421 -27.38 18.82 11.57
CA VAL A 421 -28.82 19.11 11.66
C VAL A 421 -29.24 19.20 13.13
N GLU A 422 -30.33 19.92 13.42
CA GLU A 422 -30.80 20.07 14.81
C GLU A 422 -31.39 18.78 15.40
N ASN A 423 -31.97 17.93 14.55
CA ASN A 423 -32.57 16.65 14.91
C ASN A 423 -32.75 15.80 13.63
N ALA A 424 -32.06 14.66 13.54
CA ALA A 424 -32.10 13.75 12.40
C ALA A 424 -33.31 12.80 12.39
N GLY A 425 -34.03 12.71 13.51
CA GLY A 425 -35.09 11.74 13.78
C GLY A 425 -34.56 10.34 14.08
N PRO A 426 -35.44 9.33 14.14
CA PRO A 426 -35.06 8.00 14.63
C PRO A 426 -34.04 7.30 13.73
N SER A 427 -33.07 6.61 14.33
CA SER A 427 -32.18 5.66 13.66
C SER A 427 -32.78 4.25 13.67
N TYR A 428 -32.29 3.37 12.78
CA TYR A 428 -32.86 2.04 12.60
C TYR A 428 -31.79 0.98 12.38
N SER A 429 -32.05 -0.24 12.86
CA SER A 429 -31.22 -1.42 12.61
C SER A 429 -32.07 -2.69 12.50
N SER A 430 -31.44 -3.82 12.19
CA SER A 430 -32.08 -5.16 12.23
C SER A 430 -33.35 -5.32 11.36
N LEU A 431 -33.47 -4.60 10.23
CA LEU A 431 -34.63 -4.75 9.34
C LEU A 431 -34.74 -6.21 8.86
N SER A 432 -35.90 -6.82 9.07
CA SER A 432 -36.17 -8.20 8.66
C SER A 432 -37.62 -8.42 8.23
N GLN A 433 -37.81 -9.48 7.44
CA GLN A 433 -39.14 -9.94 7.01
C GLN A 433 -39.31 -11.42 7.36
N SER A 434 -40.51 -11.80 7.78
CA SER A 434 -40.85 -13.19 8.05
C SER A 434 -42.26 -13.53 7.58
N PRO A 435 -42.44 -14.56 6.73
CA PRO A 435 -41.40 -15.39 6.11
C PRO A 435 -40.58 -14.62 5.04
N VAL A 436 -39.39 -15.13 4.72
CA VAL A 436 -38.51 -14.55 3.68
C VAL A 436 -39.12 -14.68 2.29
N ILE A 437 -39.62 -15.86 1.92
CA ILE A 437 -40.41 -16.08 0.71
C ILE A 437 -41.80 -16.58 1.11
N PRO A 438 -42.82 -15.70 1.17
CA PRO A 438 -44.16 -16.07 1.61
C PRO A 438 -44.90 -16.96 0.61
N ASP A 439 -45.69 -17.91 1.13
CA ASP A 439 -46.69 -18.62 0.33
C ASP A 439 -47.81 -17.67 -0.13
N ALA A 440 -48.57 -18.09 -1.14
CA ALA A 440 -49.73 -17.33 -1.61
C ALA A 440 -50.72 -17.06 -0.45
N GLU A 441 -51.16 -15.80 -0.35
CA GLU A 441 -52.06 -15.28 0.68
C GLU A 441 -51.51 -15.34 2.12
N GLN A 442 -50.23 -15.65 2.30
CA GLN A 442 -49.58 -15.64 3.61
C GLN A 442 -49.19 -14.21 4.00
N GLU A 443 -49.57 -13.78 5.20
CA GLU A 443 -49.16 -12.49 5.77
C GLU A 443 -47.64 -12.44 6.02
N VAL A 444 -47.06 -11.26 5.87
CA VAL A 444 -45.63 -11.01 6.11
C VAL A 444 -45.47 -10.04 7.27
N VAL A 445 -44.70 -10.45 8.27
CA VAL A 445 -44.32 -9.58 9.39
C VAL A 445 -43.02 -8.89 9.03
N ILE A 446 -43.01 -7.56 9.12
CA ILE A 446 -41.81 -6.72 9.02
C ILE A 446 -41.43 -6.29 10.42
N SER A 447 -40.16 -6.50 10.78
CA SER A 447 -39.58 -6.12 12.07
C SER A 447 -38.38 -5.22 11.86
N ILE A 448 -38.23 -4.20 12.69
CA ILE A 448 -37.08 -3.29 12.69
C ILE A 448 -36.82 -2.78 14.10
N ASP A 449 -35.56 -2.65 14.47
CA ASP A 449 -35.17 -1.98 15.71
C ASP A 449 -35.04 -0.49 15.43
N ALA A 450 -35.51 0.35 16.35
CA ALA A 450 -35.43 1.80 16.18
C ALA A 450 -35.03 2.48 17.48
N TYR A 451 -34.17 3.48 17.38
CA TYR A 451 -33.65 4.26 18.48
C TYR A 451 -33.79 5.75 18.20
N ASP A 452 -34.15 6.50 19.24
CA ASP A 452 -34.19 7.95 19.22
C ASP A 452 -34.12 8.46 20.66
N ARG A 453 -33.23 9.42 20.94
CA ARG A 453 -33.05 9.97 22.30
C ARG A 453 -34.25 10.78 22.77
N ASP A 454 -34.92 11.47 21.85
CA ASP A 454 -36.17 12.21 22.10
C ASP A 454 -37.38 11.29 22.18
N GLY A 455 -37.21 10.05 21.76
CA GLY A 455 -38.18 8.98 21.80
C GLY A 455 -39.07 8.98 20.55
N ILE A 456 -39.54 7.79 20.19
CA ILE A 456 -40.32 7.59 18.97
C ILE A 456 -41.78 7.94 19.24
N GLY A 457 -42.35 8.84 18.42
CA GLY A 457 -43.75 9.27 18.52
C GLY A 457 -44.70 8.36 17.74
N ALA A 458 -44.37 8.06 16.48
CA ALA A 458 -45.15 7.14 15.64
C ALA A 458 -44.26 6.46 14.60
N MET A 459 -44.58 5.21 14.25
CA MET A 459 -43.91 4.45 13.19
C MET A 459 -44.92 3.82 12.24
N GLN A 460 -44.63 3.90 10.95
CA GLN A 460 -45.47 3.43 9.87
C GLN A 460 -44.67 2.57 8.89
N LEU A 461 -45.30 1.48 8.44
CA LEU A 461 -44.83 0.65 7.35
C LEU A 461 -45.63 1.00 6.10
N TYR A 462 -44.91 1.40 5.06
CA TYR A 462 -45.45 1.70 3.73
C TYR A 462 -45.17 0.53 2.81
N TYR A 463 -46.15 0.07 2.04
CA TYR A 463 -45.94 -1.00 1.06
C TYR A 463 -46.76 -0.79 -0.22
N THR A 464 -46.31 -1.37 -1.33
CA THR A 464 -47.01 -1.31 -2.63
C THR A 464 -46.68 -2.51 -3.52
N THR A 465 -47.61 -2.86 -4.41
CA THR A 465 -47.44 -3.84 -5.50
C THR A 465 -47.23 -3.16 -6.86
N GLY A 466 -46.98 -1.84 -6.88
CA GLY A 466 -46.82 -1.02 -8.08
C GLY A 466 -48.03 -0.17 -8.45
N GLU A 467 -49.02 -0.06 -7.55
CA GLU A 467 -50.16 0.85 -7.68
C GLU A 467 -49.99 2.09 -6.78
N ALA A 468 -50.73 2.14 -5.67
CA ALA A 468 -50.59 3.17 -4.65
C ALA A 468 -49.83 2.60 -3.44
N TRP A 469 -49.23 3.49 -2.64
CA TRP A 469 -48.67 3.13 -1.35
C TRP A 469 -49.80 2.92 -0.33
N GLU A 470 -49.82 1.75 0.28
CA GLU A 470 -50.63 1.43 1.45
C GLU A 470 -49.80 1.66 2.72
N ILE A 471 -50.47 1.93 3.84
CA ILE A 471 -49.84 2.30 5.11
C ILE A 471 -50.43 1.46 6.22
N THR A 472 -49.58 0.86 7.05
CA THR A 472 -49.97 0.21 8.30
C THR A 472 -49.13 0.76 9.45
N SER A 473 -49.70 0.83 10.65
CA SER A 473 -48.96 1.25 11.83
C SER A 473 -48.07 0.13 12.33
N MET A 474 -46.88 0.48 12.81
CA MET A 474 -46.00 -0.47 13.51
C MET A 474 -46.12 -0.28 15.02
N SER A 475 -45.95 -1.36 15.78
CA SER A 475 -46.03 -1.37 17.25
C SER A 475 -44.90 -2.19 17.87
N THR A 476 -44.52 -1.84 19.10
CA THR A 476 -43.48 -2.52 19.89
C THR A 476 -44.04 -3.00 21.23
N ASP A 477 -43.56 -4.16 21.71
CA ASP A 477 -43.88 -4.71 23.03
C ASP A 477 -42.76 -4.43 24.06
N ASP A 478 -41.52 -4.25 23.60
CA ASP A 478 -40.31 -4.06 24.42
C ASP A 478 -39.74 -2.63 24.37
N GLY A 479 -40.26 -1.79 23.48
CA GLY A 479 -39.81 -0.41 23.26
C GLY A 479 -38.68 -0.27 22.24
N ILE A 480 -38.15 -1.38 21.69
CA ILE A 480 -36.99 -1.41 20.78
C ILE A 480 -37.41 -1.94 19.41
N THR A 481 -37.96 -3.16 19.36
CA THR A 481 -38.34 -3.81 18.10
C THR A 481 -39.77 -3.45 17.74
N TYR A 482 -39.95 -2.79 16.60
CA TYR A 482 -41.25 -2.44 16.03
C TYR A 482 -41.65 -3.46 14.97
N THR A 483 -42.92 -3.84 14.99
CA THR A 483 -43.48 -4.82 14.06
C THR A 483 -44.69 -4.28 13.32
N GLY A 484 -44.77 -4.56 12.01
CA GLY A 484 -45.90 -4.26 11.13
C GLY A 484 -46.23 -5.45 10.24
N VAL A 485 -47.46 -5.51 9.74
CA VAL A 485 -47.95 -6.64 8.93
C VAL A 485 -48.35 -6.17 7.53
N ILE A 486 -47.77 -6.79 6.52
CA ILE A 486 -48.22 -6.70 5.13
C ILE A 486 -49.22 -7.84 4.88
N PRO A 487 -50.46 -7.54 4.43
CA PRO A 487 -51.44 -8.56 4.10
C PRO A 487 -50.93 -9.50 3.00
N GLY A 488 -51.37 -10.76 3.07
CA GLY A 488 -51.02 -11.77 2.08
C GLY A 488 -51.38 -11.34 0.65
N GLN A 489 -50.53 -11.72 -0.30
CA GLN A 489 -50.67 -11.44 -1.72
C GLN A 489 -50.75 -12.74 -2.53
N PRO A 490 -51.29 -12.71 -3.77
CA PRO A 490 -51.24 -13.86 -4.67
C PRO A 490 -49.82 -14.31 -5.00
N GLU A 491 -49.66 -15.56 -5.44
CA GLU A 491 -48.39 -16.08 -5.99
C GLU A 491 -47.81 -15.17 -7.09
N GLU A 492 -46.49 -15.22 -7.27
CA GLU A 492 -45.72 -14.38 -8.20
C GLU A 492 -45.76 -12.85 -7.92
N THR A 493 -46.45 -12.38 -6.86
CA THR A 493 -46.50 -10.95 -6.53
C THR A 493 -45.18 -10.46 -5.92
N THR A 494 -44.72 -9.30 -6.39
CA THR A 494 -43.62 -8.56 -5.75
C THR A 494 -44.17 -7.36 -4.98
N VAL A 495 -43.78 -7.21 -3.71
CA VAL A 495 -44.15 -6.07 -2.87
C VAL A 495 -42.90 -5.25 -2.58
N GLN A 496 -42.95 -3.94 -2.78
CA GLN A 496 -41.93 -3.00 -2.29
C GLN A 496 -42.41 -2.38 -0.98
N PHE A 497 -41.52 -2.15 -0.02
CA PHE A 497 -41.87 -1.51 1.25
C PHE A 497 -40.76 -0.60 1.77
N TYR A 498 -41.10 0.27 2.72
CA TYR A 498 -40.15 1.01 3.57
C TYR A 498 -40.82 1.37 4.90
N VAL A 499 -40.02 1.67 5.91
CA VAL A 499 -40.47 2.15 7.21
C VAL A 499 -40.22 3.64 7.32
N ALA A 500 -41.12 4.38 7.96
CA ALA A 500 -40.88 5.75 8.36
C ALA A 500 -41.35 5.96 9.81
N ALA A 501 -40.55 6.68 10.59
CA ALA A 501 -40.90 7.07 11.94
C ALA A 501 -40.79 8.59 12.12
N VAL A 502 -41.57 9.09 13.07
CA VAL A 502 -41.51 10.47 13.55
C VAL A 502 -41.23 10.39 15.04
N ASP A 503 -40.26 11.14 15.51
CA ASP A 503 -39.93 11.26 16.93
C ASP A 503 -41.01 12.08 17.70
N GLN A 504 -40.78 12.34 18.99
CA GLN A 504 -41.70 13.15 19.80
C GLN A 504 -41.61 14.65 19.49
N GLN A 505 -40.55 15.13 18.85
CA GLN A 505 -40.36 16.54 18.50
C GLN A 505 -40.87 16.89 17.08
N GLY A 506 -41.19 15.88 16.26
CA GLY A 506 -41.71 16.02 14.90
C GLY A 506 -40.67 15.81 13.78
N ALA A 507 -39.42 15.47 14.11
CA ALA A 507 -38.41 15.06 13.14
C ALA A 507 -38.76 13.68 12.56
N ASN A 508 -38.45 13.48 11.28
CA ASN A 508 -38.81 12.25 10.56
C ASN A 508 -37.61 11.66 9.85
N SER A 509 -37.58 10.34 9.78
CA SER A 509 -36.57 9.57 9.08
C SER A 509 -37.20 8.33 8.44
N MET A 510 -36.49 7.70 7.51
CA MET A 510 -36.97 6.53 6.75
C MET A 510 -35.92 5.43 6.69
N TYR A 511 -36.37 4.18 6.59
CA TYR A 511 -35.50 3.03 6.35
C TYR A 511 -36.08 2.04 5.31
N PRO A 512 -35.32 1.63 4.28
CA PRO A 512 -34.00 2.16 3.93
C PRO A 512 -34.05 3.68 3.63
N PRO A 513 -32.93 4.42 3.74
CA PRO A 513 -32.93 5.89 3.70
C PRO A 513 -33.56 6.53 2.46
N ALA A 514 -33.52 5.83 1.32
CA ALA A 514 -34.16 6.30 0.08
C ALA A 514 -35.71 6.22 0.11
N GLY A 515 -36.32 5.69 1.16
CA GLY A 515 -37.77 5.63 1.35
C GLY A 515 -38.51 5.01 0.15
N PRO A 516 -39.42 5.73 -0.53
CA PRO A 516 -40.14 5.21 -1.70
C PRO A 516 -39.23 4.89 -2.91
N ASP A 517 -38.02 5.46 -2.95
CA ASP A 517 -37.02 5.18 -4.00
C ASP A 517 -36.04 4.05 -3.62
N SER A 518 -36.14 3.49 -2.42
CA SER A 518 -35.40 2.29 -2.01
C SER A 518 -35.91 1.04 -2.73
N ARG A 519 -35.16 -0.07 -2.63
CA ARG A 519 -35.58 -1.38 -3.14
C ARG A 519 -35.53 -2.44 -2.05
N ALA A 520 -36.19 -2.19 -0.92
CA ALA A 520 -36.61 -3.26 -0.02
C ALA A 520 -37.86 -3.96 -0.61
N MET A 521 -37.70 -5.22 -1.03
CA MET A 521 -38.70 -5.93 -1.83
C MET A 521 -38.90 -7.37 -1.37
N ILE A 522 -40.15 -7.81 -1.33
CA ILE A 522 -40.58 -9.18 -0.99
C ILE A 522 -41.09 -9.85 -2.27
N GLN A 523 -40.65 -11.08 -2.51
CA GLN A 523 -41.19 -11.94 -3.57
C GLN A 523 -42.05 -13.03 -2.94
N PHE A 524 -43.34 -13.06 -3.28
CA PHE A 524 -44.22 -14.19 -2.97
C PHE A 524 -43.86 -15.38 -3.87
N GLN A 525 -44.08 -16.60 -3.36
CA GLN A 525 -43.74 -17.86 -4.02
C GLN A 525 -44.01 -17.83 -5.53
N ASP A 526 -42.98 -18.17 -6.30
CA ASP A 526 -42.98 -18.12 -7.76
C ASP A 526 -42.55 -19.45 -8.41
N GLY A 527 -42.23 -20.46 -7.58
CA GLY A 527 -41.81 -21.78 -8.03
C GLY A 527 -40.46 -21.84 -8.74
N ASN A 528 -39.65 -20.77 -8.70
CA ASN A 528 -38.38 -20.70 -9.43
C ASN A 528 -37.18 -21.24 -8.66
N ALA A 529 -37.30 -21.46 -7.35
CA ALA A 529 -36.23 -21.97 -6.49
C ALA A 529 -35.90 -23.45 -6.77
N LYS A 530 -34.63 -23.82 -6.56
CA LYS A 530 -34.16 -25.22 -6.53
C LYS A 530 -33.65 -25.58 -5.14
N LEU A 531 -34.55 -26.06 -4.30
CA LEU A 531 -34.20 -26.44 -2.93
C LEU A 531 -33.38 -27.74 -2.88
N ASN A 532 -32.44 -27.84 -1.94
CA ASN A 532 -31.64 -29.04 -1.62
C ASN A 532 -30.72 -29.57 -2.74
N THR A 533 -30.21 -28.70 -3.64
CA THR A 533 -29.27 -29.12 -4.70
C THR A 533 -28.05 -28.21 -4.84
N VAL A 534 -28.28 -26.92 -5.10
CA VAL A 534 -27.28 -25.84 -5.18
C VAL A 534 -27.85 -24.61 -4.47
N HIS A 535 -26.99 -23.65 -4.16
CA HIS A 535 -27.44 -22.41 -3.51
C HIS A 535 -28.36 -21.59 -4.43
N ASN A 536 -29.44 -21.04 -3.88
CA ASN A 536 -30.32 -20.12 -4.64
C ASN A 536 -29.82 -18.68 -4.48
N PHE A 537 -29.68 -17.97 -5.59
CA PHE A 537 -29.29 -16.56 -5.58
C PHE A 537 -30.36 -15.74 -6.32
N ARG A 538 -31.27 -15.12 -5.57
CA ARG A 538 -32.44 -14.42 -6.11
C ARG A 538 -32.20 -12.93 -6.15
N ILE A 539 -32.44 -12.30 -7.30
CA ILE A 539 -32.33 -10.85 -7.48
C ILE A 539 -33.73 -10.30 -7.78
N ILE A 540 -34.24 -9.46 -6.87
CA ILE A 540 -35.56 -8.82 -6.96
C ILE A 540 -35.34 -7.34 -7.29
N MET A 541 -35.92 -6.88 -8.40
CA MET A 541 -35.82 -5.49 -8.86
C MET A 541 -37.17 -4.98 -9.33
N ALA A 542 -37.40 -3.67 -9.25
CA ALA A 542 -38.54 -3.05 -9.90
C ALA A 542 -38.47 -3.25 -11.42
N ALA A 543 -39.63 -3.40 -12.06
CA ALA A 543 -39.73 -3.64 -13.50
C ALA A 543 -39.08 -2.51 -14.33
N SER A 544 -39.14 -1.27 -13.85
CA SER A 544 -38.49 -0.10 -14.46
C SER A 544 -36.96 -0.20 -14.43
N ASP A 545 -36.36 -0.58 -13.30
CA ASP A 545 -34.91 -0.69 -13.17
C ASP A 545 -34.38 -1.87 -14.01
N SER A 546 -35.10 -3.00 -13.98
CA SER A 546 -34.83 -4.13 -14.87
C SER A 546 -34.99 -3.77 -16.35
N ALA A 547 -35.88 -2.82 -16.70
CA ALA A 547 -36.00 -2.34 -18.08
C ALA A 547 -34.77 -1.54 -18.50
N VAL A 548 -34.30 -0.61 -17.66
CA VAL A 548 -33.12 0.23 -17.92
C VAL A 548 -31.86 -0.62 -18.10
N LEU A 549 -31.61 -1.59 -17.21
CA LEU A 549 -30.44 -2.48 -17.30
C LEU A 549 -30.31 -3.19 -18.67
N HIS A 550 -31.42 -3.44 -19.34
CA HIS A 550 -31.45 -4.20 -20.59
C HIS A 550 -31.83 -3.33 -21.80
N GLU A 551 -31.93 -2.01 -21.64
CA GLU A 551 -32.10 -1.11 -22.76
C GLU A 551 -30.83 -1.11 -23.60
N ARG A 552 -30.96 -1.19 -24.93
CA ARG A 552 -29.81 -1.36 -25.83
C ARG A 552 -28.75 -0.26 -25.69
N THR A 553 -29.18 0.96 -25.37
CA THR A 553 -28.35 2.15 -25.12
C THR A 553 -27.74 2.19 -23.72
N SER A 554 -28.14 1.28 -22.82
CA SER A 554 -27.68 1.21 -21.43
C SER A 554 -26.90 -0.07 -21.13
N LEU A 555 -26.79 -1.01 -22.08
CA LEU A 555 -26.12 -2.30 -21.86
C LEU A 555 -24.69 -2.17 -21.37
N MET A 556 -23.93 -1.16 -21.83
CA MET A 556 -22.53 -0.94 -21.43
C MET A 556 -22.39 -0.04 -20.19
N SER A 557 -23.51 0.37 -19.59
CA SER A 557 -23.50 1.09 -18.32
C SER A 557 -22.88 0.22 -17.22
N ASN A 558 -22.00 0.82 -16.43
CA ASN A 558 -21.53 0.24 -15.16
C ASN A 558 -22.28 0.80 -13.95
N ARG A 559 -23.33 1.60 -14.14
CA ARG A 559 -24.18 2.09 -13.06
C ARG A 559 -24.87 0.92 -12.36
N ARG A 560 -24.73 0.87 -11.03
CA ARG A 560 -25.49 -0.07 -10.21
C ARG A 560 -26.88 0.50 -9.93
N HIS A 561 -27.89 -0.34 -10.07
CA HIS A 561 -29.28 -0.06 -9.73
C HIS A 561 -29.66 -0.80 -8.46
N ARG A 562 -30.46 -0.16 -7.60
CA ARG A 562 -30.90 -0.74 -6.32
C ARG A 562 -31.73 -2.01 -6.54
N ALA A 563 -31.59 -2.99 -5.66
CA ALA A 563 -32.29 -4.28 -5.68
C ALA A 563 -32.42 -4.87 -4.27
N THR A 564 -33.25 -5.90 -4.11
CA THR A 564 -33.14 -6.85 -2.99
C THR A 564 -32.51 -8.14 -3.49
N VAL A 565 -31.55 -8.69 -2.75
CA VAL A 565 -30.99 -10.02 -3.00
C VAL A 565 -31.38 -10.97 -1.88
N VAL A 566 -31.81 -12.17 -2.24
CA VAL A 566 -32.08 -13.25 -1.29
C VAL A 566 -31.14 -14.41 -1.59
N TYR A 567 -30.33 -14.79 -0.59
CA TYR A 567 -29.45 -15.94 -0.64
C TYR A 567 -30.09 -17.12 0.08
N ASP A 568 -30.12 -18.27 -0.61
CA ASP A 568 -30.74 -19.54 -0.18
C ASP A 568 -32.20 -19.48 0.24
N GLU A 569 -32.92 -18.43 -0.18
CA GLU A 569 -34.30 -18.15 0.26
C GLU A 569 -34.40 -17.94 1.79
N GLU A 570 -33.28 -17.63 2.45
CA GLU A 570 -33.15 -17.51 3.91
C GLU A 570 -32.57 -16.17 4.37
N VAL A 571 -31.58 -15.63 3.66
CA VAL A 571 -30.90 -14.37 4.03
C VAL A 571 -31.26 -13.28 3.04
N VAL A 572 -31.73 -12.13 3.53
CA VAL A 572 -32.18 -11.01 2.70
C VAL A 572 -31.22 -9.83 2.84
N TYR A 573 -30.81 -9.27 1.72
CA TYR A 573 -30.02 -8.05 1.63
C TYR A 573 -30.84 -7.01 0.87
N TYR A 574 -31.20 -5.92 1.55
CA TYR A 574 -32.02 -4.87 0.98
C TYR A 574 -31.16 -3.77 0.35
N ASP A 575 -31.68 -3.15 -0.70
CA ASP A 575 -31.11 -1.96 -1.31
C ASP A 575 -29.64 -2.11 -1.78
N VAL A 576 -29.28 -3.33 -2.21
CA VAL A 576 -27.97 -3.66 -2.78
C VAL A 576 -27.82 -3.15 -4.21
N GLY A 577 -26.58 -2.91 -4.65
CA GLY A 577 -26.29 -2.41 -5.99
C GLY A 577 -26.12 -3.52 -7.03
N VAL A 578 -26.94 -3.54 -8.07
CA VAL A 578 -26.89 -4.56 -9.15
C VAL A 578 -26.65 -3.91 -10.51
N ARG A 579 -25.71 -4.48 -11.28
CA ARG A 579 -25.49 -4.13 -12.70
C ARG A 579 -25.26 -5.38 -13.54
N LEU A 580 -25.32 -5.24 -14.86
CA LEU A 580 -24.88 -6.30 -15.77
C LEU A 580 -23.36 -6.48 -15.70
N SER A 581 -22.90 -7.73 -15.82
CA SER A 581 -21.47 -8.08 -15.91
C SER A 581 -21.08 -8.53 -17.33
N GLY A 582 -19.77 -8.58 -17.59
CA GLY A 582 -19.20 -9.01 -18.88
C GLY A 582 -19.02 -7.89 -19.91
N ALA A 583 -18.59 -8.27 -21.11
CA ALA A 583 -18.24 -7.39 -22.23
C ALA A 583 -19.43 -7.13 -23.19
N SER A 584 -19.16 -6.39 -24.28
CA SER A 584 -20.14 -6.02 -25.32
C SER A 584 -20.94 -7.21 -25.86
N SER A 585 -20.28 -8.33 -26.15
CA SER A 585 -20.90 -9.53 -26.72
C SER A 585 -21.80 -10.24 -25.71
N SER A 586 -21.33 -10.46 -24.48
CA SER A 586 -22.08 -11.22 -23.48
C SER A 586 -23.30 -10.45 -22.99
N ARG A 587 -23.20 -9.13 -22.74
CA ARG A 587 -24.33 -8.29 -22.33
C ARG A 587 -25.46 -8.19 -23.37
N GLN A 588 -25.15 -8.38 -24.65
CA GLN A 588 -26.17 -8.48 -25.71
C GLN A 588 -26.88 -9.85 -25.75
N SER A 589 -26.25 -10.88 -25.19
CA SER A 589 -26.79 -12.25 -25.16
C SER A 589 -27.81 -12.42 -24.02
N THR A 590 -28.50 -13.56 -24.01
CA THR A 590 -29.36 -13.97 -22.89
C THR A 590 -28.60 -14.64 -21.74
N GLN A 591 -27.28 -14.83 -21.90
CA GLN A 591 -26.38 -15.52 -20.98
C GLN A 591 -25.48 -14.55 -20.18
N HIS A 592 -25.73 -13.23 -20.23
CA HIS A 592 -25.01 -12.32 -19.36
C HIS A 592 -25.27 -12.60 -17.88
N GLY A 593 -24.29 -12.19 -17.09
CA GLY A 593 -24.30 -12.26 -15.65
C GLY A 593 -24.70 -10.95 -14.98
N TYR A 594 -24.54 -10.94 -13.66
CA TYR A 594 -24.75 -9.77 -12.80
C TYR A 594 -23.50 -9.52 -11.96
N ASN A 595 -23.20 -8.26 -11.69
CA ASN A 595 -22.29 -7.87 -10.62
C ASN A 595 -23.15 -7.24 -9.51
N VAL A 596 -22.99 -7.74 -8.29
CA VAL A 596 -23.78 -7.36 -7.12
C VAL A 596 -22.83 -6.81 -6.07
N GLN A 597 -23.11 -5.61 -5.58
CA GLN A 597 -22.42 -4.96 -4.46
C GLN A 597 -23.40 -4.93 -3.28
N PHE A 598 -23.03 -5.64 -2.22
CA PHE A 598 -23.65 -5.62 -0.91
C PHE A 598 -23.17 -4.39 -0.13
N HIS A 599 -23.83 -4.11 0.98
CA HIS A 599 -23.39 -3.06 1.87
C HIS A 599 -22.17 -3.53 2.68
N ALA A 600 -21.23 -2.64 2.99
CA ALA A 600 -20.02 -2.97 3.74
C ALA A 600 -20.31 -3.48 5.16
N ASP A 601 -21.42 -3.06 5.76
CA ASP A 601 -21.93 -3.53 7.05
C ASP A 601 -22.79 -4.81 6.94
N GLN A 602 -23.09 -5.28 5.73
CA GLN A 602 -23.90 -6.48 5.44
C GLN A 602 -23.28 -7.32 4.31
N LEU A 603 -22.06 -7.81 4.54
CA LEU A 603 -21.32 -8.60 3.56
C LEU A 603 -21.96 -9.97 3.29
N LEU A 604 -21.94 -10.40 2.03
CA LEU A 604 -22.34 -11.77 1.68
C LEU A 604 -21.35 -12.78 2.27
N LEU A 605 -21.89 -13.76 3.00
CA LEU A 605 -21.10 -14.75 3.75
C LEU A 605 -20.13 -14.12 4.78
N GLY A 606 -20.37 -12.86 5.17
CA GLY A 606 -19.54 -12.12 6.12
C GLY A 606 -18.18 -11.64 5.57
N ILE A 607 -17.93 -11.76 4.25
CA ILE A 607 -16.63 -11.43 3.64
C ILE A 607 -16.79 -10.66 2.33
N HIS A 608 -17.80 -10.97 1.52
CA HIS A 608 -17.87 -10.47 0.15
C HIS A 608 -18.78 -9.24 0.03
N GLU A 609 -18.16 -8.07 -0.15
CA GLU A 609 -18.88 -6.85 -0.53
C GLU A 609 -19.34 -6.91 -1.98
N THR A 610 -18.51 -7.40 -2.90
CA THR A 610 -18.88 -7.56 -4.31
C THR A 610 -18.75 -9.00 -4.77
N VAL A 611 -19.76 -9.52 -5.47
CA VAL A 611 -19.69 -10.81 -6.18
C VAL A 611 -20.13 -10.69 -7.63
N THR A 612 -19.71 -11.65 -8.45
CA THR A 612 -20.17 -11.74 -9.85
C THR A 612 -20.87 -13.05 -10.11
N VAL A 613 -22.12 -12.98 -10.54
CA VAL A 613 -22.84 -14.11 -11.11
C VAL A 613 -22.50 -14.19 -12.60
N ASP A 614 -21.96 -15.32 -13.06
CA ASP A 614 -21.62 -15.56 -14.46
C ASP A 614 -22.42 -16.74 -15.03
N ARG A 615 -23.01 -16.53 -16.21
CA ARG A 615 -23.94 -17.47 -16.87
C ARG A 615 -23.44 -17.96 -18.23
N ASN A 616 -22.23 -17.57 -18.66
CA ASN A 616 -21.71 -17.93 -19.98
C ASN A 616 -21.28 -19.41 -20.09
N ASN A 617 -20.55 -19.95 -19.10
CA ASN A 617 -20.07 -21.33 -19.19
C ASN A 617 -19.90 -22.01 -17.82
N PRO A 618 -20.90 -22.79 -17.36
CA PRO A 618 -20.78 -23.51 -16.09
C PRO A 618 -19.63 -24.54 -16.10
N ASN A 619 -19.08 -24.94 -17.25
CA ASN A 619 -17.92 -25.84 -17.33
C ASN A 619 -16.61 -25.20 -16.85
N GLU A 620 -16.51 -23.87 -16.80
CA GLU A 620 -15.26 -23.19 -16.42
C GLU A 620 -14.83 -23.55 -14.98
N ILE A 621 -15.78 -23.93 -14.12
CA ILE A 621 -15.51 -24.42 -12.76
C ILE A 621 -14.56 -25.62 -12.77
N PHE A 622 -14.65 -26.48 -13.79
CA PHE A 622 -13.79 -27.65 -13.97
C PHE A 622 -12.34 -27.25 -14.25
N VAL A 623 -12.14 -26.14 -14.97
CA VAL A 623 -10.82 -25.57 -15.28
C VAL A 623 -10.24 -24.89 -14.04
N ARG A 624 -11.06 -24.11 -13.34
CA ARG A 624 -10.66 -23.40 -12.12
C ARG A 624 -10.26 -24.35 -11.00
N HIS A 625 -10.99 -25.46 -10.85
CA HIS A 625 -10.63 -26.53 -9.92
C HIS A 625 -9.20 -27.04 -10.17
N LEU A 626 -8.83 -27.22 -11.44
CA LEU A 626 -7.51 -27.69 -11.83
C LEU A 626 -6.42 -26.66 -11.52
N ILE A 627 -6.66 -25.37 -11.81
CA ILE A 627 -5.74 -24.27 -11.47
C ILE A 627 -5.49 -24.24 -9.96
N ASN A 628 -6.55 -24.27 -9.15
CA ASN A 628 -6.44 -24.21 -7.70
C ASN A 628 -5.66 -25.41 -7.12
N ASN A 629 -5.72 -26.58 -7.76
CA ASN A 629 -4.90 -27.74 -7.37
C ASN A 629 -3.47 -27.71 -7.93
N ALA A 630 -3.23 -26.98 -9.02
CA ALA A 630 -1.91 -26.93 -9.65
C ALA A 630 -0.85 -26.26 -8.77
N GLY A 631 -1.24 -25.30 -7.92
CA GLY A 631 -0.33 -24.49 -7.11
C GLY A 631 0.58 -23.60 -7.97
N GLY A 632 1.06 -22.48 -7.42
CA GLY A 632 1.95 -21.54 -8.12
C GLY A 632 1.33 -20.83 -9.33
N VAL A 633 0.01 -20.96 -9.54
CA VAL A 633 -0.76 -20.20 -10.51
C VAL A 633 -1.97 -19.62 -9.79
N PRO A 634 -2.15 -18.29 -9.82
CA PRO A 634 -3.31 -17.64 -9.21
C PRO A 634 -4.61 -18.17 -9.79
N GLY A 635 -5.57 -18.46 -8.92
CA GLY A 635 -6.85 -19.03 -9.29
C GLY A 635 -7.95 -18.54 -8.35
N MET A 636 -9.05 -18.07 -8.94
CA MET A 636 -10.20 -17.57 -8.18
C MET A 636 -10.98 -18.72 -7.51
N TYR A 637 -11.63 -18.39 -6.39
CA TYR A 637 -12.63 -19.24 -5.76
C TYR A 637 -14.02 -18.94 -6.33
N ASN A 638 -14.59 -19.96 -6.96
CA ASN A 638 -15.93 -19.90 -7.53
C ASN A 638 -16.80 -20.99 -6.89
N ASP A 639 -18.09 -20.70 -6.79
CA ASP A 639 -19.12 -21.67 -6.46
C ASP A 639 -20.12 -21.81 -7.62
N VAL A 640 -21.02 -22.79 -7.55
CA VAL A 640 -22.11 -22.98 -8.50
C VAL A 640 -23.45 -22.78 -7.83
N ILE A 641 -24.24 -21.87 -8.40
CA ILE A 641 -25.53 -21.44 -7.88
C ILE A 641 -26.64 -21.68 -8.90
N HIS A 642 -27.89 -21.66 -8.42
CA HIS A 642 -29.07 -21.44 -9.23
C HIS A 642 -29.49 -19.98 -9.08
N VAL A 643 -29.22 -19.17 -10.10
CA VAL A 643 -29.61 -17.76 -10.11
C VAL A 643 -31.07 -17.63 -10.54
N ILE A 644 -31.81 -16.81 -9.80
CA ILE A 644 -33.16 -16.36 -10.14
C ILE A 644 -33.03 -14.86 -10.49
N GLY A 645 -32.71 -14.60 -11.75
CA GLY A 645 -32.44 -13.25 -12.25
C GLY A 645 -33.70 -12.41 -12.44
N THR A 646 -33.50 -11.17 -12.88
CA THR A 646 -34.53 -10.12 -12.94
C THR A 646 -35.59 -10.30 -14.05
N ARG A 647 -35.47 -11.36 -14.85
CA ARG A 647 -36.38 -11.74 -15.95
C ARG A 647 -36.46 -13.27 -16.04
N ARG A 648 -37.59 -13.80 -16.55
CA ARG A 648 -37.81 -15.26 -16.67
C ARG A 648 -36.77 -15.99 -17.53
N ASP A 649 -36.21 -15.33 -18.55
CA ASP A 649 -35.14 -15.86 -19.40
C ASP A 649 -33.73 -15.71 -18.78
N ARG A 650 -33.65 -15.31 -17.51
CA ARG A 650 -32.43 -15.12 -16.71
C ARG A 650 -32.33 -16.06 -15.51
N ILE A 651 -33.13 -17.13 -15.51
CA ILE A 651 -33.13 -18.15 -14.45
C ILE A 651 -32.29 -19.36 -14.90
N GLY A 652 -31.48 -19.92 -14.00
CA GLY A 652 -30.75 -21.17 -14.26
C GLY A 652 -29.45 -21.31 -13.50
N THR A 653 -28.64 -22.30 -13.89
CA THR A 653 -27.31 -22.51 -13.32
C THR A 653 -26.36 -21.37 -13.70
N ALA A 654 -25.58 -20.92 -12.74
CA ALA A 654 -24.55 -19.90 -12.90
C ALA A 654 -23.35 -20.21 -12.01
N GLN A 655 -22.20 -19.62 -12.31
CA GLN A 655 -21.08 -19.56 -11.37
C GLN A 655 -21.21 -18.30 -10.52
N LEU A 656 -20.97 -18.44 -9.22
CA LEU A 656 -20.78 -17.33 -8.31
C LEU A 656 -19.28 -17.14 -8.12
N ARG A 657 -18.72 -16.09 -8.71
CA ARG A 657 -17.33 -15.68 -8.49
C ARG A 657 -17.31 -14.87 -7.19
N LEU A 658 -16.75 -15.44 -6.14
CA LEU A 658 -16.77 -14.90 -4.78
C LEU A 658 -15.70 -13.82 -4.60
N ALA A 659 -14.43 -14.18 -4.81
CA ALA A 659 -13.29 -13.25 -4.78
C ALA A 659 -12.64 -13.19 -6.16
N ARG A 660 -12.74 -12.05 -6.83
CA ARG A 660 -12.51 -11.90 -8.28
C ARG A 660 -11.13 -11.31 -8.59
N TYR A 661 -10.11 -11.77 -7.86
CA TYR A 661 -8.82 -11.07 -7.68
C TYR A 661 -9.00 -9.66 -7.11
N ASP A 662 -10.09 -9.44 -6.37
CA ASP A 662 -10.31 -8.24 -5.57
C ASP A 662 -9.43 -8.27 -4.31
N ASP A 663 -9.54 -7.23 -3.50
CA ASP A 663 -8.70 -7.02 -2.31
C ASP A 663 -8.80 -8.19 -1.32
N VAL A 664 -9.98 -8.83 -1.20
CA VAL A 664 -10.16 -10.07 -0.43
C VAL A 664 -9.24 -11.19 -0.92
N TYR A 665 -9.16 -11.40 -2.23
CA TYR A 665 -8.25 -12.39 -2.79
C TYR A 665 -6.80 -11.99 -2.53
N LEU A 666 -6.43 -10.76 -2.88
CA LEU A 666 -5.04 -10.31 -2.84
C LEU A 666 -4.47 -10.34 -1.41
N ALA A 667 -5.21 -9.80 -0.43
CA ALA A 667 -4.86 -9.85 0.99
C ALA A 667 -4.69 -11.29 1.52
N SER A 668 -5.46 -12.25 0.97
CA SER A 668 -5.37 -13.65 1.38
C SER A 668 -4.18 -14.41 0.77
N GLN A 669 -3.65 -13.94 -0.36
CA GLN A 669 -2.62 -14.64 -1.12
C GLN A 669 -1.23 -14.02 -1.01
N PHE A 670 -1.13 -12.71 -0.80
CA PHE A 670 0.11 -11.95 -0.80
C PHE A 670 0.18 -11.08 0.46
N GLN A 671 1.40 -10.81 0.93
CA GLN A 671 1.60 -9.95 2.08
C GLN A 671 1.24 -8.52 1.68
N ASP A 672 0.38 -7.87 2.47
CA ASP A 672 -0.15 -6.53 2.17
C ASP A 672 -0.80 -6.48 0.77
N GLY A 673 -1.32 -7.61 0.30
CA GLY A 673 -1.66 -7.80 -1.11
C GLY A 673 -2.76 -6.86 -1.62
N GLN A 674 -3.68 -6.44 -0.74
CA GLN A 674 -4.69 -5.45 -1.07
C GLN A 674 -4.08 -4.11 -1.52
N GLU A 675 -2.84 -3.77 -1.16
CA GLU A 675 -2.17 -2.52 -1.54
C GLU A 675 -1.65 -2.51 -2.98
N GLY A 676 -1.56 -3.67 -3.63
CA GLY A 676 -0.96 -3.79 -4.96
C GLY A 676 -1.89 -3.31 -6.08
N LEU A 677 -1.31 -2.74 -7.14
CA LEU A 677 -2.07 -2.27 -8.31
C LEU A 677 -2.42 -3.42 -9.24
N LEU A 678 -3.70 -3.54 -9.58
CA LEU A 678 -4.22 -4.54 -10.49
C LEU A 678 -4.69 -3.91 -11.80
N PHE A 679 -4.21 -4.44 -12.93
CA PHE A 679 -4.58 -4.01 -14.28
C PHE A 679 -5.17 -5.17 -15.06
N GLU A 680 -6.11 -4.90 -15.95
CA GLU A 680 -6.62 -5.87 -16.93
C GLU A 680 -6.10 -5.51 -18.32
N LYS A 681 -5.42 -6.46 -18.97
CA LYS A 681 -5.02 -6.32 -20.38
C LYS A 681 -6.23 -6.58 -21.25
N GLU A 682 -6.72 -5.55 -21.92
CA GLU A 682 -7.98 -5.60 -22.67
C GLU A 682 -7.84 -5.10 -24.12
N LEU A 683 -8.81 -5.45 -24.95
CA LEU A 683 -9.04 -4.91 -26.29
C LEU A 683 -9.91 -3.65 -26.22
N THR A 684 -9.66 -2.68 -27.11
CA THR A 684 -10.57 -1.54 -27.29
C THR A 684 -11.61 -1.85 -28.36
N TYR A 685 -12.89 -1.52 -28.11
CA TYR A 685 -13.99 -1.86 -29.02
C TYR A 685 -14.65 -0.63 -29.65
N ARG A 686 -14.86 -0.66 -30.98
CA ARG A 686 -15.78 0.29 -31.63
C ARG A 686 -17.23 0.00 -31.24
N GLN A 687 -18.00 1.06 -31.06
CA GLN A 687 -19.45 0.98 -30.91
C GLN A 687 -20.17 1.11 -32.27
N ALA A 688 -21.48 0.93 -32.27
CA ALA A 688 -22.34 1.26 -33.40
C ALA A 688 -23.19 2.49 -33.06
N LEU A 689 -23.61 3.24 -34.08
CA LEU A 689 -24.63 4.27 -33.92
C LEU A 689 -25.98 3.60 -33.58
N SER A 690 -26.71 4.14 -32.59
CA SER A 690 -28.09 3.68 -32.32
C SER A 690 -29.04 4.02 -33.47
N GLN A 691 -28.74 5.09 -34.21
CA GLN A 691 -29.45 5.51 -35.41
C GLN A 691 -28.51 5.61 -36.61
N SER A 692 -28.87 4.97 -37.72
CA SER A 692 -28.00 4.88 -38.90
C SER A 692 -27.75 6.26 -39.54
N ASN A 693 -26.47 6.57 -39.81
CA ASN A 693 -26.00 7.84 -40.38
C ASN A 693 -26.28 9.07 -39.50
N ASP A 694 -26.45 8.87 -38.19
CA ASP A 694 -26.56 9.96 -37.23
C ASP A 694 -25.42 9.86 -36.19
N PRO A 695 -24.27 10.55 -36.45
CA PRO A 695 -23.17 10.61 -35.50
C PRO A 695 -23.56 11.18 -34.14
N GLU A 696 -24.63 11.98 -34.07
CA GLU A 696 -25.10 12.57 -32.80
C GLU A 696 -26.00 11.63 -31.99
N SER A 697 -26.36 10.45 -32.53
CA SER A 697 -27.14 9.44 -31.80
C SER A 697 -26.32 8.76 -30.71
N LEU A 698 -27.00 8.27 -29.67
CA LEU A 698 -26.35 7.46 -28.62
C LEU A 698 -25.62 6.27 -29.24
N LYS A 699 -24.47 5.92 -28.69
CA LYS A 699 -23.71 4.74 -29.14
C LYS A 699 -24.25 3.47 -28.46
N VAL A 700 -24.24 2.36 -29.19
CA VAL A 700 -24.65 1.03 -28.69
C VAL A 700 -23.54 0.02 -28.96
N PRO A 701 -23.39 -1.04 -28.12
CA PRO A 701 -22.38 -2.05 -28.37
C PRO A 701 -22.54 -2.68 -29.78
N PHE A 702 -21.42 -2.97 -30.44
CA PHE A 702 -21.38 -3.62 -31.75
C PHE A 702 -21.73 -5.11 -31.61
N GLY A 703 -22.16 -5.77 -32.70
CA GLY A 703 -22.36 -7.22 -32.69
C GLY A 703 -21.02 -7.99 -32.63
N TYR A 704 -21.09 -9.33 -32.58
CA TYR A 704 -19.90 -10.23 -32.48
C TYR A 704 -18.82 -10.03 -33.57
N SER A 705 -19.12 -9.32 -34.66
CA SER A 705 -18.12 -8.95 -35.66
C SER A 705 -17.24 -7.82 -35.13
N HIS A 706 -16.27 -8.15 -34.26
CA HIS A 706 -15.31 -7.25 -33.63
C HIS A 706 -14.59 -6.34 -34.66
N PRO A 707 -15.03 -5.09 -34.89
CA PRO A 707 -14.24 -4.13 -35.66
C PRO A 707 -13.26 -3.53 -34.65
N LEU A 708 -12.21 -4.28 -34.35
CA LEU A 708 -11.19 -3.86 -33.39
C LEU A 708 -10.37 -2.72 -33.98
N GLU A 709 -9.93 -1.82 -33.11
CA GLU A 709 -8.94 -0.81 -33.51
C GLU A 709 -7.57 -1.07 -32.91
N LEU A 710 -7.46 -1.62 -31.68
CA LEU A 710 -6.16 -1.85 -31.06
C LEU A 710 -6.09 -3.22 -30.38
N ASN A 711 -5.21 -4.06 -30.94
CA ASN A 711 -4.84 -5.38 -30.42
C ASN A 711 -3.33 -5.38 -30.14
N THR A 712 -2.95 -4.64 -29.09
CA THR A 712 -1.55 -4.32 -28.75
C THR A 712 -0.82 -5.52 -28.12
N ASP A 713 0.47 -5.67 -28.45
CA ASP A 713 1.38 -6.60 -27.75
C ASP A 713 1.90 -5.95 -26.45
N LEU A 714 2.77 -6.65 -25.73
CA LEU A 714 3.58 -6.09 -24.65
C LEU A 714 4.73 -5.34 -25.30
N GLU A 715 4.57 -4.04 -25.54
CA GLU A 715 5.52 -3.23 -26.32
C GLU A 715 5.52 -1.76 -25.88
N ASP A 716 6.65 -1.11 -26.11
CA ASP A 716 6.93 0.27 -25.68
C ASP A 716 6.09 1.28 -26.45
N PHE A 717 5.22 2.01 -25.73
CA PHE A 717 4.43 3.13 -26.23
C PHE A 717 4.91 4.49 -25.70
N GLY A 718 6.10 4.52 -25.09
CA GLY A 718 6.71 5.72 -24.50
C GLY A 718 6.42 5.88 -23.00
N ASP A 719 6.75 7.04 -22.45
CA ASP A 719 6.59 7.33 -21.01
C ASP A 719 5.20 7.88 -20.64
N ASP A 720 4.38 8.22 -21.64
CA ASP A 720 3.05 8.78 -21.39
C ASP A 720 2.06 7.68 -21.01
N LYS A 721 1.60 7.70 -19.76
CA LYS A 721 0.60 6.76 -19.26
C LYS A 721 -0.69 6.73 -20.07
N GLU A 722 -1.05 7.84 -20.71
CA GLU A 722 -2.27 7.93 -21.51
C GLU A 722 -2.23 7.04 -22.76
N ALA A 723 -1.02 6.67 -23.22
CA ALA A 723 -0.85 5.69 -24.29
C ALA A 723 -1.32 4.28 -23.87
N TYR A 724 -1.25 3.97 -22.57
CA TYR A 724 -1.54 2.64 -22.01
C TYR A 724 -2.98 2.49 -21.49
N ARG A 725 -3.63 3.59 -21.11
CA ARG A 725 -4.89 3.62 -20.31
C ARG A 725 -6.01 2.69 -20.78
N TRP A 726 -6.25 2.60 -22.09
CA TRP A 726 -7.42 1.86 -22.61
C TRP A 726 -7.16 0.40 -22.95
N HIS A 727 -5.90 -0.02 -22.97
CA HIS A 727 -5.55 -1.42 -23.13
C HIS A 727 -4.94 -2.02 -21.86
N TRP A 728 -4.67 -1.19 -20.84
CA TRP A 728 -4.35 -1.57 -19.47
C TRP A 728 -5.32 -0.88 -18.49
N LEU A 729 -6.40 -1.59 -18.16
CA LEU A 729 -7.50 -1.05 -17.37
C LEU A 729 -7.24 -1.26 -15.87
N VAL A 730 -7.09 -0.19 -15.11
CA VAL A 730 -6.92 -0.25 -13.64
C VAL A 730 -8.17 -0.81 -12.94
N LYS A 731 -7.99 -1.81 -12.06
CA LYS A 731 -9.05 -2.61 -11.43
C LYS A 731 -9.29 -2.31 -9.95
N ASN A 732 -8.29 -1.81 -9.23
CA ASN A 732 -8.35 -1.27 -7.86
C ASN A 732 -7.48 0.00 -7.77
N HIS A 733 -7.56 0.75 -6.66
CA HIS A 733 -6.72 1.94 -6.41
C HIS A 733 -6.63 2.94 -7.58
N ARG A 734 -7.78 3.26 -8.16
CA ARG A 734 -7.87 4.04 -9.41
C ARG A 734 -7.40 5.48 -9.22
N GLU A 735 -7.64 6.02 -8.04
CA GLU A 735 -7.23 7.33 -7.58
C GLU A 735 -5.71 7.53 -7.59
N ARG A 736 -4.91 6.45 -7.55
CA ARG A 736 -3.46 6.52 -7.73
C ARG A 736 -3.08 6.94 -9.16
N ASP A 737 -3.85 6.49 -10.16
CA ASP A 737 -3.62 6.75 -11.60
C ASP A 737 -2.16 6.53 -12.05
N ASP A 738 -1.53 5.50 -11.49
CA ASP A 738 -0.13 5.14 -11.66
C ASP A 738 0.02 3.99 -12.67
N TYR A 739 0.85 4.17 -13.67
CA TYR A 739 1.11 3.20 -14.75
C TYR A 739 2.59 2.82 -14.85
N ARG A 740 3.47 3.28 -13.94
CA ARG A 740 4.93 3.16 -14.07
C ARG A 740 5.39 1.73 -14.32
N GLN A 741 4.91 0.76 -13.52
CA GLN A 741 5.29 -0.64 -13.70
C GLN A 741 4.70 -1.29 -14.95
N ILE A 742 3.56 -0.81 -15.44
CA ILE A 742 3.05 -1.21 -16.74
C ILE A 742 3.92 -0.64 -17.87
N VAL A 743 4.38 0.61 -17.77
CA VAL A 743 5.33 1.20 -18.73
C VAL A 743 6.65 0.39 -18.73
N ALA A 744 7.22 0.11 -17.55
CA ALA A 744 8.44 -0.68 -17.40
C ALA A 744 8.30 -2.10 -17.99
N LEU A 745 7.19 -2.77 -17.70
CA LEU A 745 6.82 -4.07 -18.29
C LEU A 745 6.88 -4.04 -19.81
N ASN A 746 6.18 -3.09 -20.41
CA ASN A 746 6.08 -2.98 -21.85
C ASN A 746 7.43 -2.62 -22.51
N LYS A 747 8.24 -1.78 -21.86
CA LYS A 747 9.61 -1.48 -22.29
C LYS A 747 10.52 -2.70 -22.24
N ALA A 748 10.45 -3.49 -21.18
CA ALA A 748 11.23 -4.73 -21.07
C ALA A 748 10.91 -5.68 -22.23
N PHE A 749 9.62 -5.92 -22.53
CA PHE A 749 9.20 -6.82 -23.60
C PHE A 749 9.49 -6.33 -25.04
N SER A 750 9.81 -5.05 -25.22
CA SER A 750 10.37 -4.52 -26.48
C SER A 750 11.80 -5.00 -26.74
N LEU A 751 12.55 -5.39 -25.71
CA LEU A 751 13.91 -5.92 -25.83
C LEU A 751 13.92 -7.38 -26.34
N THR A 752 15.13 -7.92 -26.54
CA THR A 752 15.36 -9.32 -26.95
C THR A 752 16.66 -9.85 -26.33
N GLY A 753 16.84 -11.17 -26.26
CA GLY A 753 18.14 -11.75 -25.90
C GLY A 753 18.58 -11.43 -24.46
N PRO A 754 19.90 -11.26 -24.22
CA PRO A 754 20.43 -10.93 -22.89
C PRO A 754 19.86 -9.63 -22.32
N GLU A 755 19.60 -8.62 -23.16
CA GLU A 755 19.03 -7.34 -22.71
C GLU A 755 17.61 -7.53 -22.16
N LEU A 756 16.80 -8.38 -22.79
CA LEU A 756 15.49 -8.78 -22.26
C LEU A 756 15.65 -9.52 -20.93
N GLN A 757 16.57 -10.49 -20.86
CA GLN A 757 16.78 -11.29 -19.65
C GLN A 757 17.17 -10.40 -18.46
N SER A 758 18.10 -9.46 -18.65
CA SER A 758 18.49 -8.50 -17.61
C SER A 758 17.35 -7.56 -17.20
N ALA A 759 16.59 -7.03 -18.15
CA ALA A 759 15.52 -6.09 -17.85
C ALA A 759 14.33 -6.72 -17.09
N LEU A 760 14.11 -8.04 -17.22
CA LEU A 760 12.96 -8.70 -16.61
C LEU A 760 13.13 -9.01 -15.12
N VAL A 761 14.37 -9.08 -14.61
CA VAL A 761 14.68 -9.46 -13.22
C VAL A 761 14.00 -8.55 -12.20
N ASP A 762 13.88 -7.26 -12.54
CA ASP A 762 13.30 -6.24 -11.66
C ASP A 762 11.83 -5.92 -11.99
N VAL A 763 11.27 -6.56 -13.04
CA VAL A 763 9.98 -6.17 -13.60
C VAL A 763 8.93 -7.27 -13.47
N ILE A 764 9.30 -8.55 -13.57
CA ILE A 764 8.35 -9.66 -13.47
C ILE A 764 8.87 -10.78 -12.59
N ASP A 765 7.94 -11.55 -12.02
CA ASP A 765 8.25 -12.88 -11.50
C ASP A 765 8.29 -13.88 -12.66
N VAL A 766 9.50 -14.12 -13.19
CA VAL A 766 9.72 -14.95 -14.38
C VAL A 766 9.11 -16.34 -14.21
N ASP A 767 9.24 -16.95 -13.04
CA ASP A 767 8.74 -18.29 -12.77
C ASP A 767 7.20 -18.34 -12.80
N GLN A 768 6.57 -17.39 -12.11
CA GLN A 768 5.11 -17.26 -12.08
C GLN A 768 4.53 -17.05 -13.48
N TRP A 769 5.21 -16.26 -14.32
CA TRP A 769 4.84 -16.09 -15.72
C TRP A 769 4.98 -17.40 -16.50
N LEU A 770 6.14 -18.06 -16.46
CA LEU A 770 6.37 -19.30 -17.19
C LEU A 770 5.35 -20.37 -16.83
N ARG A 771 5.04 -20.53 -15.54
CA ARG A 771 4.03 -21.49 -15.06
C ARG A 771 2.63 -21.14 -15.55
N THR A 772 2.24 -19.87 -15.47
CA THR A 772 0.92 -19.41 -15.92
C THR A 772 0.71 -19.64 -17.42
N PHE A 773 1.69 -19.25 -18.25
CA PHE A 773 1.62 -19.48 -19.69
C PHE A 773 1.67 -20.97 -20.04
N ALA A 774 2.41 -21.80 -19.28
CA ALA A 774 2.42 -23.25 -19.44
C ALA A 774 1.02 -23.87 -19.19
N VAL A 775 0.36 -23.49 -18.09
CA VAL A 775 -1.01 -23.92 -17.79
C VAL A 775 -1.97 -23.54 -18.91
N MET A 776 -1.94 -22.28 -19.37
CA MET A 776 -2.84 -21.80 -20.42
C MET A 776 -2.64 -22.54 -21.76
N ARG A 777 -1.40 -22.92 -22.10
CA ARG A 777 -1.10 -23.72 -23.30
C ARG A 777 -1.46 -25.19 -23.12
N LEU A 778 -1.37 -25.72 -21.91
CA LEU A 778 -1.77 -27.09 -21.60
C LEU A 778 -3.29 -27.25 -21.69
N PHE A 779 -4.05 -26.29 -21.17
CA PHE A 779 -5.53 -26.28 -21.21
C PHE A 779 -6.09 -26.07 -22.62
N GLY A 780 -5.25 -25.60 -23.52
CA GLY A 780 -5.65 -25.32 -24.89
C GLY A 780 -6.66 -24.18 -24.97
N ASN A 781 -6.45 -23.14 -24.15
CA ASN A 781 -7.28 -21.94 -24.18
C ASN A 781 -7.04 -21.17 -25.49
N ARG A 782 -8.14 -20.91 -26.20
CA ARG A 782 -8.15 -20.22 -27.50
C ARG A 782 -8.19 -18.70 -27.37
N ASP A 783 -8.72 -18.16 -26.28
CA ASP A 783 -8.98 -16.73 -26.09
C ASP A 783 -8.14 -16.20 -24.93
N PHE A 784 -6.83 -16.30 -25.08
CA PHE A 784 -5.85 -15.85 -24.09
C PHE A 784 -4.65 -15.27 -24.85
N TYR A 785 -4.04 -14.24 -24.29
CA TYR A 785 -2.97 -13.42 -24.88
C TYR A 785 -2.02 -14.14 -25.86
N SER A 786 -1.53 -15.31 -25.47
CA SER A 786 -0.56 -16.11 -26.23
C SER A 786 -1.21 -17.19 -27.13
N GLN A 787 -2.31 -16.88 -27.82
CA GLN A 787 -2.98 -17.83 -28.71
C GLN A 787 -2.05 -18.28 -29.86
N PRO A 788 -1.99 -19.59 -30.23
CA PRO A 788 -1.14 -20.05 -31.32
C PRO A 788 -1.60 -19.56 -32.71
N SER A 789 -0.64 -19.39 -33.62
CA SER A 789 -0.90 -19.02 -35.02
C SER A 789 -1.83 -20.02 -35.74
N GLY A 790 -2.75 -19.54 -36.58
CA GLY A 790 -3.63 -20.39 -37.41
C GLY A 790 -5.06 -20.57 -36.90
N TYR A 791 -5.41 -19.95 -35.77
CA TYR A 791 -6.80 -19.75 -35.33
C TYR A 791 -7.26 -18.33 -35.71
N GLN A 792 -8.56 -18.14 -35.97
CA GLN A 792 -9.09 -16.80 -36.24
C GLN A 792 -9.11 -15.98 -34.95
N GLY A 793 -8.71 -14.71 -35.03
CA GLY A 793 -8.77 -13.76 -33.92
C GLY A 793 -7.58 -13.86 -32.96
N HIS A 794 -6.39 -13.44 -33.40
CA HIS A 794 -5.17 -13.40 -32.57
C HIS A 794 -5.26 -12.30 -31.51
N TRP A 795 -6.16 -12.43 -30.55
CA TRP A 795 -6.46 -11.40 -29.56
C TRP A 795 -5.48 -11.45 -28.38
N ARG A 796 -4.93 -10.29 -28.03
CA ARG A 796 -3.88 -10.11 -27.01
C ARG A 796 -4.46 -9.53 -25.72
N HIS A 797 -5.29 -10.31 -25.03
CA HIS A 797 -6.02 -9.94 -23.82
C HIS A 797 -6.26 -11.15 -22.89
N ASN A 798 -7.19 -11.04 -21.93
CA ASN A 798 -7.61 -12.10 -21.01
C ASN A 798 -6.55 -12.53 -19.98
N PHE A 799 -5.84 -11.56 -19.43
CA PHE A 799 -5.14 -11.71 -18.15
C PHE A 799 -5.17 -10.39 -17.37
N GLN A 800 -4.94 -10.48 -16.07
CA GLN A 800 -4.68 -9.32 -15.23
C GLN A 800 -3.21 -9.28 -14.82
N ALA A 801 -2.63 -8.08 -14.79
CA ALA A 801 -1.29 -7.81 -14.29
C ALA A 801 -1.40 -7.23 -12.88
N TYR A 802 -0.79 -7.88 -11.90
CA TYR A 802 -0.78 -7.45 -10.51
C TYR A 802 0.62 -7.01 -10.11
N VAL A 803 0.78 -5.75 -9.71
CA VAL A 803 2.04 -5.21 -9.17
C VAL A 803 2.12 -5.60 -7.71
N ARG A 804 3.00 -6.54 -7.40
CA ARG A 804 3.16 -7.10 -6.05
C ARG A 804 3.86 -6.08 -5.13
N PRO A 805 3.24 -5.64 -4.02
CA PRO A 805 3.80 -4.62 -3.13
C PRO A 805 5.19 -4.94 -2.58
N GLU A 806 5.46 -6.21 -2.31
CA GLU A 806 6.68 -6.66 -1.63
C GLU A 806 7.97 -6.42 -2.44
N ASP A 807 7.88 -6.46 -3.77
CA ASP A 807 9.06 -6.33 -4.65
C ASP A 807 8.80 -5.60 -5.98
N ASN A 808 7.63 -4.97 -6.14
CA ASN A 808 7.19 -4.25 -7.34
C ASN A 808 7.18 -5.05 -8.65
N ARG A 809 7.31 -6.39 -8.58
CA ARG A 809 7.24 -7.26 -9.75
C ARG A 809 5.80 -7.50 -10.19
N VAL A 810 5.62 -7.56 -11.50
CA VAL A 810 4.31 -7.83 -12.10
C VAL A 810 4.05 -9.33 -12.20
N LEU A 811 2.96 -9.80 -11.59
CA LEU A 811 2.42 -11.15 -11.74
C LEU A 811 1.32 -11.19 -12.81
N VAL A 812 1.12 -12.35 -13.44
CA VAL A 812 0.02 -12.59 -14.39
C VAL A 812 -1.05 -13.44 -13.76
N LEU A 813 -2.25 -12.89 -13.59
CA LEU A 813 -3.41 -13.61 -13.08
C LEU A 813 -4.30 -14.04 -14.27
N PRO A 814 -4.53 -15.36 -14.48
CA PRO A 814 -5.40 -15.83 -15.56
C PRO A 814 -6.82 -15.28 -15.46
N TRP A 815 -7.30 -14.68 -16.54
CA TRP A 815 -8.62 -14.05 -16.62
C TRP A 815 -9.42 -14.64 -17.78
N ASP A 816 -10.75 -14.63 -17.65
CA ASP A 816 -11.72 -15.11 -18.65
C ASP A 816 -11.30 -16.38 -19.42
N ILE A 817 -11.31 -17.52 -18.72
CA ILE A 817 -10.73 -18.77 -19.22
C ILE A 817 -11.77 -19.77 -19.74
N ASP A 818 -12.96 -19.27 -20.09
CA ASP A 818 -14.11 -20.05 -20.56
C ASP A 818 -13.88 -20.73 -21.93
N GLU A 819 -12.97 -20.19 -22.74
CA GLU A 819 -12.51 -20.71 -24.04
C GLU A 819 -11.40 -21.79 -23.94
N SER A 820 -11.36 -22.51 -22.80
CA SER A 820 -10.49 -23.67 -22.57
C SER A 820 -10.95 -24.93 -23.30
N PHE A 821 -10.01 -25.83 -23.64
CA PHE A 821 -10.22 -27.06 -24.43
C PHE A 821 -10.71 -26.84 -25.88
N GLN A 822 -10.40 -25.68 -26.46
CA GLN A 822 -10.93 -25.26 -27.78
C GLN A 822 -9.93 -25.43 -28.93
N ILE A 823 -8.63 -25.41 -28.66
CA ILE A 823 -7.60 -25.67 -29.70
C ILE A 823 -7.35 -27.18 -29.87
N SER A 824 -6.80 -27.59 -31.01
CA SER A 824 -6.39 -28.98 -31.25
C SER A 824 -5.50 -29.54 -30.13
N THR A 825 -5.70 -30.80 -29.74
CA THR A 825 -4.84 -31.50 -28.77
C THR A 825 -3.38 -31.59 -29.23
N SER A 826 -3.15 -31.49 -30.54
CA SER A 826 -1.83 -31.46 -31.19
C SER A 826 -1.33 -30.06 -31.57
N SER A 827 -1.96 -28.99 -31.07
CA SER A 827 -1.46 -27.63 -31.29
C SER A 827 -0.12 -27.40 -30.61
N THR A 828 0.71 -26.51 -31.13
CA THR A 828 2.02 -26.16 -30.53
C THR A 828 1.91 -25.88 -29.03
N ILE A 829 2.97 -26.19 -28.29
CA ILE A 829 3.12 -25.86 -26.87
C ILE A 829 3.61 -24.42 -26.66
N PHE A 830 3.84 -23.66 -27.73
CA PHE A 830 4.23 -22.25 -27.68
C PHE A 830 3.13 -21.35 -28.22
N GLY A 831 2.96 -20.19 -27.59
CA GLY A 831 2.11 -19.12 -28.10
C GLY A 831 2.82 -18.21 -29.12
N VAL A 832 2.18 -17.09 -29.43
CA VAL A 832 2.76 -15.97 -30.21
C VAL A 832 2.89 -14.71 -29.33
N GLY A 833 3.45 -13.64 -29.89
CA GLY A 833 3.63 -12.35 -29.21
C GLY A 833 4.97 -12.25 -28.45
N ASN A 834 5.20 -11.12 -27.78
CA ASN A 834 6.48 -10.84 -27.12
C ASN A 834 6.74 -11.75 -25.91
N VAL A 835 5.70 -12.34 -25.31
CA VAL A 835 5.88 -13.37 -24.27
C VAL A 835 6.58 -14.63 -24.78
N THR A 836 6.50 -14.93 -26.08
CA THR A 836 7.27 -16.06 -26.64
C THR A 836 8.77 -15.81 -26.57
N LYS A 837 9.23 -14.55 -26.60
CA LYS A 837 10.65 -14.21 -26.40
C LYS A 837 11.13 -14.62 -25.00
N LEU A 838 10.32 -14.34 -23.96
CA LEU A 838 10.57 -14.76 -22.58
C LEU A 838 10.73 -16.28 -22.48
N ILE A 839 9.76 -17.03 -23.01
CA ILE A 839 9.75 -18.51 -22.96
C ILE A 839 10.94 -19.11 -23.72
N GLN A 840 11.39 -18.46 -24.80
CA GLN A 840 12.47 -18.96 -25.66
C GLN A 840 13.88 -18.60 -25.19
N LEU A 841 14.03 -17.83 -24.11
CA LEU A 841 15.34 -17.66 -23.47
C LEU A 841 15.84 -19.04 -23.01
N PRO A 842 17.12 -19.40 -23.25
CA PRO A 842 17.62 -20.75 -22.98
C PRO A 842 17.34 -21.26 -21.57
N ASP A 843 17.49 -20.37 -20.59
CA ASP A 843 17.29 -20.66 -19.18
C ASP A 843 15.82 -20.93 -18.85
N ASN A 844 14.94 -20.02 -19.27
CA ASN A 844 13.50 -20.11 -19.11
C ASN A 844 12.88 -21.31 -19.82
N LEU A 845 13.44 -21.74 -20.95
CA LEU A 845 12.90 -22.87 -21.71
C LEU A 845 13.00 -24.19 -20.94
N HIS A 846 14.04 -24.36 -20.12
CA HIS A 846 14.15 -25.49 -19.20
C HIS A 846 12.99 -25.48 -18.20
N TYR A 847 12.80 -24.36 -17.50
CA TYR A 847 11.75 -24.21 -16.50
C TYR A 847 10.33 -24.30 -17.07
N TYR A 848 10.10 -23.76 -18.27
CA TYR A 848 8.82 -23.88 -18.98
C TYR A 848 8.44 -25.34 -19.25
N TYR A 849 9.40 -26.16 -19.72
CA TYR A 849 9.18 -27.59 -19.91
C TYR A 849 8.98 -28.32 -18.58
N GLY A 850 9.72 -27.94 -17.55
CA GLY A 850 9.56 -28.47 -16.20
C GLY A 850 8.17 -28.21 -15.62
N HIS A 851 7.64 -27.00 -15.78
CA HIS A 851 6.26 -26.70 -15.41
C HIS A 851 5.25 -27.54 -16.19
N LEU A 852 5.41 -27.72 -17.50
CA LEU A 852 4.53 -28.59 -18.27
C LEU A 852 4.53 -30.03 -17.74
N ASP A 853 5.70 -30.59 -17.44
CA ASP A 853 5.82 -31.93 -16.89
C ASP A 853 5.20 -32.06 -15.49
N ASP A 854 5.49 -31.11 -14.60
CA ASP A 854 4.91 -31.07 -13.25
C ASP A 854 3.39 -30.97 -13.28
N LEU A 855 2.83 -30.05 -14.09
CA LEU A 855 1.39 -29.86 -14.23
C LEU A 855 0.68 -31.12 -14.76
N MET A 856 1.24 -31.77 -15.79
CA MET A 856 0.70 -33.03 -16.30
C MET A 856 0.78 -34.15 -15.26
N THR A 857 1.75 -34.11 -14.35
CA THR A 857 1.91 -35.11 -13.30
C THR A 857 1.05 -34.80 -12.06
N ALA A 858 0.76 -33.53 -11.78
CA ALA A 858 0.08 -33.09 -10.55
C ALA A 858 -1.44 -33.03 -10.72
N SER A 859 -1.89 -32.30 -11.73
CA SER A 859 -3.27 -31.79 -11.79
C SER A 859 -3.92 -31.98 -13.16
N PHE A 860 -3.18 -31.86 -14.25
CA PHE A 860 -3.68 -32.05 -15.62
C PHE A 860 -3.52 -33.49 -16.11
N ASN A 861 -4.16 -34.44 -15.40
CA ASN A 861 -4.19 -35.85 -15.80
C ASN A 861 -5.56 -36.49 -15.54
N THR A 862 -5.80 -37.61 -16.21
CA THR A 862 -7.06 -38.35 -16.16
C THR A 862 -7.34 -38.95 -14.79
N GLU A 863 -6.31 -39.44 -14.09
CA GLU A 863 -6.46 -40.07 -12.76
C GLU A 863 -7.06 -39.09 -11.75
N TYR A 864 -6.58 -37.85 -11.74
CA TYR A 864 -7.08 -36.80 -10.87
C TYR A 864 -8.44 -36.25 -11.33
N MET A 865 -8.60 -35.96 -12.62
CA MET A 865 -9.76 -35.23 -13.12
C MET A 865 -11.02 -36.09 -13.32
N ASP A 866 -10.92 -37.43 -13.33
CA ASP A 866 -12.08 -38.31 -13.50
C ASP A 866 -13.10 -38.20 -12.35
N ALA A 867 -12.64 -38.07 -11.10
CA ALA A 867 -13.53 -37.91 -9.94
C ALA A 867 -14.30 -36.58 -10.02
N TRP A 868 -13.64 -35.51 -10.43
CA TRP A 868 -14.26 -34.18 -10.59
C TRP A 868 -15.20 -34.10 -11.79
N LYS A 869 -14.91 -34.85 -12.87
CA LYS A 869 -15.81 -35.01 -14.01
C LYS A 869 -17.16 -35.56 -13.55
N ASP A 870 -17.12 -36.61 -12.73
CA ASP A 870 -18.34 -37.24 -12.21
C ASP A 870 -19.06 -36.33 -11.20
N HIS A 871 -18.32 -35.68 -10.30
CA HIS A 871 -18.87 -34.76 -9.31
C HIS A 871 -19.64 -33.59 -9.96
N TYR A 872 -18.97 -32.80 -10.81
CA TYR A 872 -19.61 -31.66 -11.48
C TYR A 872 -20.63 -32.11 -12.53
N GLY A 873 -20.40 -33.25 -13.20
CA GLY A 873 -21.36 -33.84 -14.11
C GLY A 873 -22.67 -34.20 -13.42
N GLU A 874 -22.60 -34.78 -12.21
CA GLU A 874 -23.78 -35.07 -11.40
C GLU A 874 -24.42 -33.80 -10.83
N LEU A 875 -23.64 -32.85 -10.31
CA LEU A 875 -24.15 -31.61 -9.72
C LEU A 875 -24.90 -30.75 -10.75
N LEU A 876 -24.29 -30.55 -11.93
CA LEU A 876 -24.78 -29.63 -12.96
C LEU A 876 -25.62 -30.32 -14.04
N LYS A 877 -25.69 -31.66 -14.03
CA LYS A 877 -26.36 -32.49 -15.04
C LYS A 877 -25.82 -32.26 -16.44
N ILE A 878 -24.48 -32.21 -16.57
CA ILE A 878 -23.73 -32.01 -17.81
C ILE A 878 -22.79 -33.21 -18.08
N ASP A 879 -22.30 -33.34 -19.32
CA ASP A 879 -21.29 -34.35 -19.70
C ASP A 879 -19.92 -33.70 -19.93
N LEU A 880 -18.96 -34.01 -19.05
CA LEU A 880 -17.59 -33.52 -19.09
C LEU A 880 -16.60 -34.54 -19.69
N SER A 881 -17.07 -35.64 -20.29
CA SER A 881 -16.21 -36.70 -20.85
C SER A 881 -15.31 -36.20 -21.98
N ARG A 882 -15.76 -35.19 -22.76
CA ARG A 882 -14.93 -34.56 -23.80
C ARG A 882 -13.68 -33.92 -23.21
N ASN A 883 -13.79 -33.28 -22.03
CA ASN A 883 -12.69 -32.58 -21.37
C ASN A 883 -11.61 -33.56 -20.90
N VAL A 884 -11.99 -34.69 -20.29
CA VAL A 884 -11.02 -35.71 -19.87
C VAL A 884 -10.36 -36.42 -21.07
N ASN A 885 -11.11 -36.68 -22.14
CA ASN A 885 -10.52 -37.21 -23.38
C ASN A 885 -9.51 -36.22 -23.99
N TYR A 886 -9.80 -34.92 -23.92
CA TYR A 886 -8.86 -33.87 -24.33
C TYR A 886 -7.57 -33.95 -23.51
N ILE A 887 -7.68 -33.99 -22.18
CA ILE A 887 -6.55 -34.08 -21.25
C ILE A 887 -5.65 -35.25 -21.66
N THR A 888 -6.24 -36.44 -21.85
CA THR A 888 -5.50 -37.65 -22.24
C THR A 888 -4.67 -37.43 -23.51
N SER A 889 -5.30 -37.00 -24.61
CA SER A 889 -4.61 -36.80 -25.89
C SER A 889 -3.63 -35.63 -25.87
N ARG A 890 -3.91 -34.59 -25.09
CA ARG A 890 -3.04 -33.42 -24.95
C ARG A 890 -1.76 -33.77 -24.21
N VAL A 891 -1.85 -34.52 -23.10
CA VAL A 891 -0.69 -35.01 -22.34
C VAL A 891 0.22 -35.87 -23.21
N GLU A 892 -0.34 -36.81 -23.99
CA GLU A 892 0.43 -37.62 -24.93
C GLU A 892 1.20 -36.76 -25.94
N TYR A 893 0.55 -35.73 -26.50
CA TYR A 893 1.19 -34.83 -27.44
C TYR A 893 2.27 -33.98 -26.76
N VAL A 894 1.98 -33.32 -25.64
CA VAL A 894 2.94 -32.44 -24.95
C VAL A 894 4.18 -33.22 -24.52
N ARG A 895 4.02 -34.43 -23.97
CA ARG A 895 5.16 -35.32 -23.65
C ARG A 895 6.02 -35.63 -24.86
N SER A 896 5.43 -35.78 -26.05
CA SER A 896 6.19 -35.99 -27.30
C SER A 896 6.99 -34.78 -27.76
N GLN A 897 6.71 -33.58 -27.22
CA GLN A 897 7.43 -32.35 -27.52
C GLN A 897 8.55 -32.05 -26.52
N LEU A 898 8.57 -32.70 -25.36
CA LEU A 898 9.63 -32.53 -24.36
C LEU A 898 10.95 -33.17 -24.86
N PRO A 899 12.12 -32.68 -24.40
CA PRO A 899 13.40 -33.34 -24.63
C PRO A 899 13.38 -34.79 -24.15
N ALA A 900 14.21 -35.64 -24.75
CA ALA A 900 14.36 -37.02 -24.29
C ALA A 900 14.81 -37.06 -22.82
N GLU A 901 14.18 -37.95 -22.05
CA GLU A 901 14.47 -38.13 -20.63
C GLU A 901 15.96 -38.49 -20.40
N LEU A 902 16.56 -37.83 -19.41
CA LEU A 902 17.98 -37.89 -19.09
C LEU A 902 18.17 -37.93 -17.58
N ALA A 903 19.03 -38.80 -17.07
CA ALA A 903 19.37 -38.78 -15.65
C ALA A 903 20.29 -37.59 -15.32
N PHE A 904 20.11 -37.00 -14.14
CA PHE A 904 20.95 -35.88 -13.68
C PHE A 904 22.42 -36.30 -13.58
N GLU A 905 23.34 -35.49 -14.08
CA GLU A 905 24.78 -35.80 -14.17
C GLU A 905 25.61 -34.54 -13.92
N LEU A 906 26.57 -34.59 -13.00
CA LEU A 906 27.65 -33.62 -12.90
C LEU A 906 28.73 -33.98 -13.93
N LYS A 907 29.06 -33.07 -14.84
CA LYS A 907 30.06 -33.32 -15.90
C LYS A 907 31.43 -32.75 -15.60
N THR A 908 31.50 -31.72 -14.74
CA THR A 908 32.78 -31.17 -14.27
C THR A 908 33.63 -32.29 -13.67
N GLN A 909 34.89 -32.36 -14.11
CA GLN A 909 35.89 -33.30 -13.62
C GLN A 909 36.76 -32.61 -12.57
N ASP A 910 37.49 -33.42 -11.79
CA ASP A 910 38.50 -32.90 -10.87
C ASP A 910 39.46 -31.97 -11.61
N GLN A 911 39.67 -30.77 -11.06
CA GLN A 911 40.51 -29.76 -11.70
C GLN A 911 41.24 -28.89 -10.67
N THR A 912 42.32 -28.28 -11.14
CA THR A 912 43.07 -27.28 -10.39
C THR A 912 42.86 -25.92 -11.04
N ILE A 913 42.39 -24.95 -10.27
CA ILE A 913 42.17 -23.57 -10.71
C ILE A 913 43.01 -22.61 -9.88
N ASN A 914 43.20 -21.38 -10.34
CA ASN A 914 43.86 -20.31 -9.59
C ASN A 914 42.89 -19.16 -9.36
N ASP A 915 41.73 -19.48 -8.81
CA ASP A 915 40.61 -18.57 -8.66
C ASP A 915 39.81 -18.92 -7.39
N SER A 916 39.09 -17.95 -6.83
CA SER A 916 38.18 -18.12 -5.69
C SER A 916 36.82 -18.69 -6.10
N GLN A 917 36.56 -18.82 -7.40
CA GLN A 917 35.31 -19.33 -7.95
C GLN A 917 35.57 -20.48 -8.93
N ALA A 918 34.70 -21.48 -8.90
CA ALA A 918 34.73 -22.61 -9.82
C ALA A 918 33.43 -22.70 -10.62
N THR A 919 33.54 -22.89 -11.93
CA THR A 919 32.39 -23.20 -12.78
C THR A 919 32.13 -24.70 -12.76
N LEU A 920 30.95 -25.07 -12.26
CA LEU A 920 30.38 -26.40 -12.42
C LEU A 920 29.50 -26.45 -13.66
N SER A 921 29.48 -27.60 -14.33
CA SER A 921 28.57 -27.87 -15.45
C SER A 921 28.09 -29.32 -15.39
N GLY A 922 26.90 -29.54 -15.93
CA GLY A 922 26.29 -30.85 -15.94
C GLY A 922 25.13 -30.95 -16.90
N ALA A 923 24.37 -32.03 -16.75
CA ALA A 923 23.14 -32.22 -17.48
C ALA A 923 22.03 -32.72 -16.55
N GLY A 924 20.80 -32.39 -16.87
CA GLY A 924 19.61 -32.80 -16.12
C GLY A 924 18.40 -32.73 -17.02
N TRP A 925 17.42 -33.61 -16.81
CA TRP A 925 16.17 -33.49 -17.55
C TRP A 925 15.31 -32.35 -17.00
N VAL A 926 14.27 -31.98 -17.73
CA VAL A 926 13.43 -30.78 -17.46
C VAL A 926 12.68 -30.85 -16.12
N ASN A 927 12.68 -32.00 -15.45
CA ASN A 927 12.11 -32.17 -14.12
C ASN A 927 12.99 -31.60 -12.99
N VAL A 928 14.25 -31.23 -13.27
CA VAL A 928 15.15 -30.61 -12.28
C VAL A 928 14.71 -29.16 -12.03
N ARG A 929 14.29 -28.85 -10.81
CA ARG A 929 13.95 -27.49 -10.39
C ARG A 929 15.14 -26.78 -9.76
N GLU A 930 15.81 -27.46 -8.86
CA GLU A 930 16.93 -26.90 -8.09
C GLU A 930 18.11 -27.85 -8.10
N ILE A 931 19.30 -27.27 -7.99
CA ILE A 931 20.53 -27.99 -7.68
C ILE A 931 21.06 -27.39 -6.38
N ARG A 932 21.42 -28.25 -5.43
CA ARG A 932 21.97 -27.85 -4.13
C ARG A 932 23.32 -28.51 -3.92
N LEU A 933 24.20 -27.87 -3.14
CA LEU A 933 25.32 -28.59 -2.55
C LEU A 933 24.77 -29.57 -1.49
N ALA A 934 25.36 -30.76 -1.38
CA ALA A 934 24.83 -31.85 -0.55
C ALA A 934 24.78 -31.51 0.95
N ASP A 935 25.54 -30.52 1.39
CA ASP A 935 25.61 -29.98 2.74
C ASP A 935 24.85 -28.65 2.90
N SER A 936 24.18 -28.17 1.86
CA SER A 936 23.39 -26.93 1.85
C SER A 936 21.91 -27.21 1.63
N LEU A 937 21.06 -26.46 2.35
CA LEU A 937 19.62 -26.41 2.08
C LEU A 937 19.27 -25.35 1.01
N GLN A 938 20.20 -24.45 0.70
CA GLN A 938 20.00 -23.39 -0.29
C GLN A 938 20.37 -23.90 -1.69
N PRO A 939 19.56 -23.57 -2.71
CA PRO A 939 19.92 -23.81 -4.11
C PRO A 939 21.15 -23.00 -4.51
N ILE A 940 21.93 -23.54 -5.44
CA ILE A 940 22.97 -22.77 -6.14
C ILE A 940 22.35 -22.02 -7.31
N ASP A 941 22.92 -20.89 -7.69
CA ASP A 941 22.50 -20.15 -8.88
C ASP A 941 22.93 -20.92 -10.13
N VAL A 942 21.94 -21.45 -10.84
CA VAL A 942 22.11 -22.27 -12.04
C VAL A 942 21.63 -21.49 -13.25
N ILE A 943 22.43 -21.52 -14.32
CA ILE A 943 22.02 -21.05 -15.65
C ILE A 943 21.88 -22.27 -16.56
N TRP A 944 20.68 -22.48 -17.10
CA TRP A 944 20.45 -23.49 -18.14
C TRP A 944 20.82 -22.93 -19.51
N THR A 945 21.91 -23.44 -20.08
CA THR A 945 22.39 -23.05 -21.43
C THR A 945 21.62 -23.77 -22.55
N SER A 946 20.87 -24.80 -22.20
CA SER A 946 19.89 -25.49 -23.05
C SER A 946 18.85 -26.17 -22.15
N PRO A 947 17.75 -26.72 -22.69
CA PRO A 947 16.74 -27.42 -21.88
C PRO A 947 17.26 -28.58 -21.01
N THR A 948 18.49 -29.07 -21.21
CA THR A 948 19.04 -30.18 -20.44
C THR A 948 20.49 -30.00 -20.00
N THR A 949 21.09 -28.83 -20.20
CA THR A 949 22.49 -28.55 -19.83
C THR A 949 22.54 -27.32 -18.94
N TRP A 950 23.25 -27.44 -17.83
CA TRP A 950 23.35 -26.41 -16.82
C TRP A 950 24.81 -26.04 -16.52
N GLU A 951 25.01 -24.80 -16.10
CA GLU A 951 26.25 -24.27 -15.55
C GLU A 951 25.94 -23.52 -14.24
N ALA A 952 26.86 -23.57 -13.28
CA ALA A 952 26.75 -22.82 -12.03
C ALA A 952 28.14 -22.33 -11.63
N VAL A 953 28.23 -21.10 -11.11
CA VAL A 953 29.46 -20.56 -10.54
C VAL A 953 29.35 -20.66 -9.03
N ILE A 954 30.32 -21.31 -8.39
CA ILE A 954 30.32 -21.53 -6.94
C ILE A 954 31.61 -21.01 -6.32
N PRO A 955 31.56 -20.44 -5.10
CA PRO A 955 32.75 -20.06 -4.37
C PRO A 955 33.54 -21.30 -3.91
N VAL A 956 34.87 -21.21 -3.91
CA VAL A 956 35.79 -22.25 -3.41
C VAL A 956 36.91 -21.63 -2.58
N GLY A 957 37.33 -22.33 -1.51
CA GLY A 957 38.44 -21.92 -0.66
C GLY A 957 39.81 -22.29 -1.24
N PRO A 958 40.91 -21.74 -0.70
CA PRO A 958 42.26 -22.16 -1.06
C PRO A 958 42.52 -23.63 -0.68
N GLY A 959 43.21 -24.36 -1.53
CA GLY A 959 43.45 -25.79 -1.35
C GLY A 959 42.33 -26.67 -1.94
N VAL A 960 42.11 -27.83 -1.33
CA VAL A 960 41.21 -28.87 -1.87
C VAL A 960 39.77 -28.62 -1.40
N ASN A 961 38.85 -28.48 -2.36
CA ASN A 961 37.41 -28.38 -2.13
C ASN A 961 36.72 -29.63 -2.67
N GLU A 962 36.12 -30.42 -1.78
CA GLU A 962 35.30 -31.58 -2.17
C GLU A 962 33.84 -31.13 -2.24
N LEU A 963 33.29 -31.06 -3.45
CA LEU A 963 31.95 -30.55 -3.70
C LEU A 963 31.05 -31.69 -4.17
N SER A 964 29.85 -31.77 -3.64
CA SER A 964 28.84 -32.74 -4.06
C SER A 964 27.54 -32.02 -4.36
N VAL A 965 26.89 -32.33 -5.47
CA VAL A 965 25.61 -31.70 -5.88
C VAL A 965 24.46 -32.70 -5.83
N GLU A 966 23.28 -32.21 -5.47
CA GLU A 966 22.02 -32.95 -5.47
C GLU A 966 20.95 -32.16 -6.24
N ALA A 967 20.16 -32.84 -7.06
CA ALA A 967 19.08 -32.23 -7.81
C ALA A 967 17.72 -32.51 -7.17
N PHE A 968 16.81 -31.55 -7.25
CA PHE A 968 15.46 -31.63 -6.70
C PHE A 968 14.42 -31.29 -7.76
N ASP A 969 13.25 -31.93 -7.70
CA ASP A 969 12.14 -31.67 -8.61
C ASP A 969 11.28 -30.47 -8.18
N PHE A 970 10.28 -30.11 -8.99
CA PHE A 970 9.34 -29.00 -8.74
C PHE A 970 8.46 -29.17 -7.50
N ARG A 971 8.53 -30.33 -6.82
CA ARG A 971 7.81 -30.64 -5.58
C ARG A 971 8.76 -30.80 -4.39
N GLY A 972 10.04 -30.47 -4.58
CA GLY A 972 11.07 -30.56 -3.55
C GLY A 972 11.55 -31.98 -3.27
N ASN A 973 11.21 -32.97 -4.12
CA ASN A 973 11.75 -34.33 -3.97
C ASN A 973 13.13 -34.41 -4.59
N ARG A 974 14.06 -35.09 -3.91
CA ARG A 974 15.37 -35.39 -4.46
C ARG A 974 15.26 -36.31 -5.68
N ILE A 975 16.00 -35.98 -6.73
CA ILE A 975 16.13 -36.78 -7.95
C ILE A 975 17.34 -37.71 -7.80
N ASP A 976 17.08 -39.02 -7.89
CA ASP A 976 18.15 -40.02 -7.86
C ASP A 976 18.96 -39.99 -9.16
N THR A 977 20.27 -40.14 -9.05
CA THR A 977 21.19 -40.23 -10.19
C THR A 977 22.02 -41.51 -10.16
N PRO A 978 22.21 -42.19 -11.32
CA PRO A 978 23.16 -43.30 -11.44
C PRO A 978 24.61 -42.84 -11.64
N PHE A 979 24.86 -41.54 -11.78
CA PHE A 979 26.18 -40.97 -12.05
C PHE A 979 26.86 -40.45 -10.77
N ALA A 980 28.18 -40.24 -10.85
CA ALA A 980 28.89 -39.55 -9.79
C ALA A 980 28.43 -38.09 -9.72
N ASN A 981 28.19 -37.60 -8.51
CA ASN A 981 27.69 -36.26 -8.24
C ASN A 981 28.66 -35.43 -7.38
N ALA A 982 29.91 -35.87 -7.27
CA ALA A 982 30.96 -35.18 -6.53
C ALA A 982 32.16 -34.86 -7.42
N VAL A 983 32.83 -33.75 -7.14
CA VAL A 983 34.02 -33.25 -7.83
C VAL A 983 34.99 -32.62 -6.84
N THR A 984 36.28 -32.78 -7.10
CA THR A 984 37.34 -32.15 -6.32
C THR A 984 37.91 -30.95 -7.09
N ILE A 985 37.72 -29.75 -6.56
CA ILE A 985 38.32 -28.52 -7.10
C ILE A 985 39.48 -28.12 -6.18
N THR A 986 40.71 -28.19 -6.69
CA THR A 986 41.87 -27.67 -5.97
C THR A 986 42.13 -26.24 -6.40
N SER A 987 41.84 -25.25 -5.56
CA SER A 987 42.24 -23.88 -5.85
C SER A 987 43.67 -23.63 -5.36
N THR A 988 44.53 -23.14 -6.25
CA THR A 988 45.89 -22.66 -5.92
C THR A 988 45.91 -21.18 -5.60
N TRP A 989 44.76 -20.51 -5.63
CA TRP A 989 44.69 -19.11 -5.20
C TRP A 989 45.15 -19.02 -3.75
N GLU A 990 45.89 -17.96 -3.45
CA GLU A 990 46.45 -17.74 -2.12
C GLU A 990 45.54 -16.75 -1.40
N ASP A 991 44.92 -17.22 -0.31
CA ASP A 991 44.19 -16.34 0.59
C ASP A 991 45.20 -15.61 1.47
N ARG A 992 45.29 -14.28 1.29
CA ARG A 992 46.11 -13.38 2.11
C ARG A 992 45.20 -12.47 2.91
N PRO A 993 44.45 -13.00 3.89
CA PRO A 993 43.48 -12.22 4.64
C PRO A 993 44.12 -11.06 5.41
N GLN A 994 45.45 -11.09 5.61
CA GLN A 994 46.20 -9.99 6.21
C GLN A 994 46.16 -8.71 5.35
N LEU A 995 46.00 -8.81 4.02
CA LEU A 995 45.85 -7.63 3.17
C LEU A 995 44.56 -6.85 3.50
N ASN A 996 43.53 -7.52 4.01
CA ASN A 996 42.29 -6.88 4.49
C ASN A 996 42.49 -6.07 5.77
N GLN A 997 43.70 -6.04 6.34
CA GLN A 997 44.07 -5.20 7.49
C GLN A 997 44.84 -3.94 7.07
N LEU A 998 45.07 -3.76 5.77
CA LEU A 998 45.63 -2.53 5.21
C LEU A 998 44.52 -1.47 5.13
N ARG A 999 44.72 -0.34 5.80
CA ARG A 999 43.75 0.76 5.90
C ARG A 999 44.29 2.05 5.31
N VAL A 1000 43.49 2.78 4.52
CA VAL A 1000 43.82 4.16 4.13
C VAL A 1000 43.61 5.08 5.33
N THR A 1001 44.57 5.94 5.65
CA THR A 1001 44.49 6.85 6.81
C THR A 1001 44.47 8.32 6.45
N GLU A 1002 45.09 8.68 5.33
CA GLU A 1002 45.21 10.09 4.93
C GLU A 1002 45.29 10.24 3.40
N ILE A 1003 44.64 11.28 2.87
CA ILE A 1003 44.63 11.63 1.45
C ILE A 1003 44.91 13.13 1.30
N ASN A 1004 45.94 13.47 0.51
CA ASN A 1004 46.23 14.83 0.10
C ASN A 1004 45.94 14.98 -1.40
N TYR A 1005 44.68 15.24 -1.74
CA TYR A 1005 44.19 15.29 -3.12
C TYR A 1005 44.27 16.67 -3.77
N HIS A 1006 44.51 17.72 -2.99
CA HIS A 1006 44.74 19.08 -3.48
C HIS A 1006 45.70 19.81 -2.53
N PRO A 1007 47.02 19.57 -2.66
CA PRO A 1007 48.02 20.14 -1.77
C PRO A 1007 48.10 21.67 -1.89
N ALA A 1008 48.64 22.33 -0.86
CA ALA A 1008 48.94 23.76 -0.96
C ALA A 1008 49.99 24.06 -2.07
N ASP A 1009 49.83 25.25 -2.67
CA ASP A 1009 50.75 25.82 -3.66
C ASP A 1009 52.23 25.62 -3.32
N PRO A 1010 53.10 25.35 -4.31
CA PRO A 1010 54.54 25.27 -4.08
C PRO A 1010 55.11 26.56 -3.51
N SER A 1011 55.90 26.44 -2.44
CA SER A 1011 56.69 27.54 -1.91
C SER A 1011 57.72 28.02 -2.94
N SER A 1012 58.19 29.25 -2.80
CA SER A 1012 59.24 29.79 -3.69
C SER A 1012 60.54 28.97 -3.69
N ALA A 1013 60.80 28.21 -2.63
CA ALA A 1013 61.97 27.31 -2.54
C ALA A 1013 61.74 26.01 -3.32
N GLU A 1014 60.54 25.44 -3.23
CA GLU A 1014 60.10 24.25 -3.98
C GLU A 1014 60.08 24.51 -5.49
N ALA A 1015 59.47 25.61 -5.91
CA ALA A 1015 59.45 26.02 -7.32
C ALA A 1015 60.88 26.26 -7.86
N ALA A 1016 61.80 26.80 -7.04
CA ALA A 1016 63.20 26.96 -7.41
C ALA A 1016 63.98 25.63 -7.49
N ALA A 1017 63.52 24.60 -6.77
CA ALA A 1017 64.06 23.24 -6.84
C ALA A 1017 63.52 22.44 -8.03
N GLY A 1018 62.54 22.99 -8.76
CA GLY A 1018 61.94 22.39 -9.94
C GLY A 1018 60.60 21.69 -9.69
N TYR A 1019 59.98 21.91 -8.54
CA TYR A 1019 58.66 21.43 -8.16
C TYR A 1019 57.69 22.61 -8.16
N ASP A 1020 57.15 22.93 -9.33
CA ASP A 1020 56.34 24.14 -9.57
C ASP A 1020 54.85 23.85 -9.75
N ARG A 1021 54.41 22.62 -9.46
CA ARG A 1021 53.01 22.21 -9.39
C ARG A 1021 52.68 21.76 -7.98
N ASP A 1022 51.51 22.18 -7.49
CA ASP A 1022 50.85 21.67 -6.29
C ASP A 1022 50.67 20.15 -6.33
N ASP A 1023 50.20 19.62 -7.46
CA ASP A 1023 49.99 18.18 -7.67
C ASP A 1023 51.26 17.34 -7.39
N ASP A 1024 52.46 17.92 -7.56
CA ASP A 1024 53.72 17.21 -7.29
C ASP A 1024 53.81 16.71 -5.82
N PHE A 1025 53.00 17.26 -4.92
CA PHE A 1025 53.00 16.97 -3.48
C PHE A 1025 51.85 16.08 -3.00
N GLU A 1026 51.00 15.57 -3.90
CA GLU A 1026 49.92 14.65 -3.57
C GLU A 1026 50.45 13.35 -2.94
N TYR A 1027 49.69 12.79 -1.99
CA TYR A 1027 49.96 11.48 -1.40
C TYR A 1027 48.71 10.76 -0.90
N ILE A 1028 48.84 9.44 -0.76
CA ILE A 1028 47.90 8.58 -0.03
C ILE A 1028 48.70 7.80 1.00
N GLU A 1029 48.25 7.81 2.25
CA GLU A 1029 48.84 7.04 3.34
C GLU A 1029 48.02 5.79 3.66
N LEU A 1030 48.72 4.68 3.90
CA LEU A 1030 48.14 3.45 4.39
C LEU A 1030 48.84 2.94 5.65
N VAL A 1031 48.11 2.24 6.51
CA VAL A 1031 48.62 1.60 7.73
C VAL A 1031 48.22 0.14 7.79
N ASN A 1032 49.09 -0.68 8.38
CA ASN A 1032 48.73 -2.03 8.81
C ASN A 1032 48.04 -1.99 10.19
N LYS A 1033 46.72 -2.14 10.25
CA LYS A 1033 45.97 -2.26 11.53
C LYS A 1033 45.94 -3.67 12.11
N GLY A 1034 46.53 -4.65 11.41
CA GLY A 1034 46.63 -6.03 11.88
C GLY A 1034 47.75 -6.21 12.91
N ASP A 1035 47.72 -7.34 13.62
CA ASP A 1035 48.73 -7.72 14.62
C ASP A 1035 49.93 -8.49 14.03
N GLN A 1036 49.91 -8.76 12.72
CA GLN A 1036 50.97 -9.45 11.98
C GLN A 1036 51.55 -8.57 10.86
N PRO A 1037 52.82 -8.78 10.45
CA PRO A 1037 53.36 -8.13 9.26
C PRO A 1037 52.56 -8.46 8.00
N ILE A 1038 52.26 -7.46 7.17
CA ILE A 1038 51.58 -7.62 5.88
C ILE A 1038 52.63 -7.64 4.76
N GLU A 1039 52.62 -8.68 3.91
CA GLU A 1039 53.33 -8.63 2.63
C GLU A 1039 52.49 -7.84 1.62
N LEU A 1040 52.99 -6.68 1.17
CA LEU A 1040 52.22 -5.76 0.33
C LEU A 1040 52.11 -6.22 -1.13
N ALA A 1041 52.97 -7.16 -1.57
CA ALA A 1041 52.98 -7.65 -2.94
C ALA A 1041 51.60 -8.20 -3.35
N GLY A 1042 51.09 -7.69 -4.47
CA GLY A 1042 49.78 -8.02 -5.02
C GLY A 1042 48.64 -7.06 -4.66
N ALA A 1043 48.77 -6.22 -3.63
CA ALA A 1043 47.83 -5.12 -3.42
C ALA A 1043 47.98 -4.07 -4.54
N ARG A 1044 46.87 -3.52 -5.03
CA ARG A 1044 46.90 -2.50 -6.10
C ARG A 1044 45.74 -1.51 -6.03
N PHE A 1045 46.03 -0.25 -6.30
CA PHE A 1045 45.00 0.73 -6.61
C PHE A 1045 44.61 0.62 -8.08
N THR A 1046 43.30 0.59 -8.36
CA THR A 1046 42.76 0.44 -9.73
C THR A 1046 41.83 1.56 -10.18
N GLU A 1047 41.30 2.36 -9.26
CA GLU A 1047 40.49 3.54 -9.55
C GLU A 1047 41.07 4.74 -8.78
N GLY A 1048 40.96 5.94 -9.36
CA GLY A 1048 41.64 7.16 -8.95
C GLY A 1048 43.11 7.19 -9.41
N ILE A 1049 43.99 6.55 -8.63
CA ILE A 1049 45.40 6.35 -9.01
C ILE A 1049 45.65 4.92 -9.49
N THR A 1050 46.72 4.71 -10.25
CA THR A 1050 47.24 3.38 -10.58
C THR A 1050 48.59 3.14 -9.89
N PHE A 1051 48.61 2.22 -8.94
CA PHE A 1051 49.84 1.77 -8.25
C PHE A 1051 49.76 0.29 -7.88
N ASP A 1052 50.81 -0.48 -8.18
CA ASP A 1052 50.95 -1.89 -7.83
C ASP A 1052 52.05 -2.07 -6.78
N PHE A 1053 51.67 -2.50 -5.58
CA PHE A 1053 52.62 -2.71 -4.48
C PHE A 1053 53.58 -3.88 -4.74
N SER A 1054 53.37 -4.69 -5.77
CA SER A 1054 54.35 -5.70 -6.24
C SER A 1054 55.65 -5.05 -6.76
N GLU A 1055 55.58 -3.78 -7.19
CA GLU A 1055 56.73 -2.99 -7.63
C GLU A 1055 57.24 -2.03 -6.53
N SER A 1056 56.61 -2.05 -5.35
CA SER A 1056 56.94 -1.20 -4.22
C SER A 1056 58.38 -1.42 -3.73
N SER A 1057 59.03 -0.33 -3.33
CA SER A 1057 60.31 -0.37 -2.61
C SER A 1057 60.18 -0.89 -1.16
N VAL A 1058 58.95 -1.00 -0.67
CA VAL A 1058 58.55 -1.54 0.64
C VAL A 1058 57.79 -2.83 0.41
N SER A 1059 58.39 -3.98 0.76
CA SER A 1059 57.80 -5.30 0.51
C SER A 1059 56.95 -5.84 1.66
N VAL A 1060 57.19 -5.36 2.89
CA VAL A 1060 56.51 -5.81 4.11
C VAL A 1060 56.23 -4.59 4.99
N LEU A 1061 55.02 -4.49 5.52
CA LEU A 1061 54.57 -3.45 6.44
C LEU A 1061 54.33 -4.06 7.83
N GLN A 1062 55.06 -3.61 8.86
CA GLN A 1062 54.89 -4.10 10.23
C GLN A 1062 53.56 -3.62 10.84
N PRO A 1063 53.05 -4.27 11.91
CA PRO A 1063 51.88 -3.78 12.66
C PRO A 1063 52.03 -2.30 13.05
N ASN A 1064 51.00 -1.49 12.78
CA ASN A 1064 50.94 -0.04 12.96
C ASN A 1064 52.03 0.78 12.23
N GLU A 1065 52.75 0.18 11.28
CA GLU A 1065 53.67 0.93 10.42
C GLU A 1065 52.88 1.57 9.27
N HIS A 1066 53.20 2.83 8.97
CA HIS A 1066 52.58 3.62 7.89
C HIS A 1066 53.45 3.59 6.64
N VAL A 1067 52.81 3.61 5.47
CA VAL A 1067 53.46 3.68 4.18
C VAL A 1067 52.71 4.63 3.25
N LEU A 1068 53.47 5.41 2.49
CA LEU A 1068 52.93 6.39 1.55
C LEU A 1068 53.12 5.96 0.11
N VAL A 1069 52.12 6.21 -0.72
CA VAL A 1069 52.28 6.30 -2.18
C VAL A 1069 52.17 7.79 -2.53
N VAL A 1070 52.94 8.28 -3.50
CA VAL A 1070 53.04 9.72 -3.82
C VAL A 1070 53.05 9.97 -5.32
N GLU A 1071 52.74 11.19 -5.79
CA GLU A 1071 52.88 11.58 -7.21
C GLU A 1071 54.36 11.70 -7.61
N ASP A 1072 55.13 12.56 -6.91
CA ASP A 1072 56.57 12.74 -7.11
C ASP A 1072 57.38 12.54 -5.81
N ILE A 1073 58.22 11.50 -5.77
CA ILE A 1073 59.05 11.19 -4.59
C ILE A 1073 60.02 12.32 -4.26
N GLY A 1074 60.53 13.02 -5.27
CA GLY A 1074 61.46 14.12 -5.09
C GLY A 1074 60.80 15.33 -4.42
N ALA A 1075 59.63 15.74 -4.94
CA ALA A 1075 58.84 16.84 -4.42
C ALA A 1075 58.33 16.53 -3.00
N PHE A 1076 57.70 15.36 -2.80
CA PHE A 1076 57.21 14.93 -1.49
C PHE A 1076 58.32 14.96 -0.43
N ARG A 1077 59.50 14.39 -0.75
CA ARG A 1077 60.65 14.40 0.18
C ARG A 1077 61.27 15.78 0.38
N TYR A 1078 61.09 16.69 -0.57
CA TYR A 1078 61.52 18.08 -0.40
C TYR A 1078 60.65 18.79 0.64
N ARG A 1079 59.33 18.57 0.61
CA ARG A 1079 58.36 19.16 1.54
C ARG A 1079 58.37 18.51 2.92
N PHE A 1080 58.26 17.18 2.96
CA PHE A 1080 58.05 16.41 4.20
C PHE A 1080 59.32 15.73 4.74
N GLY A 1081 60.44 15.84 4.03
CA GLY A 1081 61.70 15.22 4.40
C GLY A 1081 61.84 13.76 3.95
N SER A 1082 63.02 13.18 4.16
CA SER A 1082 63.38 11.87 3.59
C SER A 1082 63.25 10.68 4.54
N SER A 1083 62.72 10.88 5.75
CA SER A 1083 62.60 9.83 6.79
C SER A 1083 61.34 8.99 6.69
N LEU A 1084 60.32 9.47 5.95
CA LEU A 1084 59.04 8.78 5.78
C LEU A 1084 59.14 7.60 4.81
N LEU A 1085 58.37 6.56 5.08
CA LEU A 1085 58.38 5.32 4.34
C LEU A 1085 57.50 5.45 3.08
N VAL A 1086 58.14 5.68 1.93
CA VAL A 1086 57.44 5.84 0.64
C VAL A 1086 57.56 4.55 -0.17
N ALA A 1087 56.43 3.90 -0.45
CA ALA A 1087 56.34 2.69 -1.26
C ALA A 1087 56.82 2.92 -2.70
N GLY A 1088 56.35 3.99 -3.34
CA GLY A 1088 56.69 4.32 -4.72
C GLY A 1088 55.92 5.52 -5.25
N GLN A 1089 56.06 5.76 -6.56
CA GLN A 1089 55.26 6.74 -7.29
C GLN A 1089 54.10 6.04 -8.00
N TRP A 1090 52.90 6.60 -7.91
CA TRP A 1090 51.79 6.15 -8.73
C TRP A 1090 51.87 6.71 -10.15
N SER A 1091 50.92 6.30 -10.99
CA SER A 1091 50.64 6.93 -12.28
C SER A 1091 49.15 7.28 -12.34
N GLY A 1092 48.82 8.37 -13.05
CA GLY A 1092 47.50 9.01 -12.96
C GLY A 1092 47.64 10.35 -12.24
N GLY A 1093 46.68 10.67 -11.38
CA GLY A 1093 46.67 11.84 -10.49
C GLY A 1093 45.35 11.84 -9.72
N LEU A 1094 45.30 12.51 -8.57
CA LEU A 1094 44.05 12.64 -7.84
C LEU A 1094 43.16 13.74 -8.43
N SER A 1095 41.84 13.57 -8.35
CA SER A 1095 40.89 14.61 -8.72
C SER A 1095 40.73 15.62 -7.59
N GLY A 1096 41.02 16.89 -7.88
CA GLY A 1096 40.71 18.02 -7.01
C GLY A 1096 39.22 18.19 -6.68
N ASN A 1097 38.30 17.60 -7.46
CA ASN A 1097 36.84 17.72 -7.24
C ASN A 1097 36.20 16.42 -6.72
N GLY A 1098 36.98 15.56 -6.07
CA GLY A 1098 36.53 14.22 -5.65
C GLY A 1098 36.58 13.15 -6.74
N GLU A 1099 36.74 11.89 -6.32
CA GLU A 1099 36.65 10.70 -7.17
C GLU A 1099 36.56 9.39 -6.36
N LEU A 1100 36.36 8.27 -7.07
CA LEU A 1100 36.34 6.92 -6.50
C LEU A 1100 37.76 6.37 -6.35
N LEU A 1101 38.12 5.93 -5.15
CA LEU A 1101 39.32 5.15 -4.87
C LEU A 1101 38.98 3.69 -4.61
N VAL A 1102 39.67 2.79 -5.31
CA VAL A 1102 39.54 1.33 -5.12
C VAL A 1102 40.92 0.71 -4.93
N LEU A 1103 41.12 0.09 -3.77
CA LEU A 1103 42.27 -0.75 -3.43
C LEU A 1103 41.82 -2.21 -3.42
N ILE A 1104 42.48 -3.05 -4.22
CA ILE A 1104 42.19 -4.48 -4.30
C ILE A 1104 43.39 -5.33 -3.93
N ASP A 1105 43.13 -6.57 -3.48
CA ASP A 1105 44.14 -7.58 -3.21
C ASP A 1105 44.70 -8.22 -4.50
N LEU A 1106 45.61 -9.18 -4.32
CA LEU A 1106 46.27 -9.89 -5.42
C LEU A 1106 45.31 -10.70 -6.32
N ASN A 1107 44.13 -11.03 -5.78
CA ASN A 1107 43.09 -11.82 -6.43
C ASN A 1107 41.99 -10.93 -7.03
N GLY A 1108 42.04 -9.63 -6.76
CA GLY A 1108 41.07 -8.64 -7.22
C GLY A 1108 39.88 -8.42 -6.29
N ASN A 1109 39.91 -8.96 -5.06
CA ASN A 1109 38.91 -8.63 -4.05
C ASN A 1109 39.16 -7.22 -3.52
N GLU A 1110 38.09 -6.50 -3.20
CA GLU A 1110 38.20 -5.14 -2.65
C GLU A 1110 38.68 -5.17 -1.19
N ILE A 1111 39.75 -4.42 -0.94
CA ILE A 1111 40.23 -4.07 0.40
C ILE A 1111 39.55 -2.77 0.83
N HIS A 1112 39.53 -1.76 -0.07
CA HIS A 1112 38.80 -0.51 0.11
C HIS A 1112 38.09 -0.11 -1.18
N ARG A 1113 36.88 0.43 -1.03
CA ARG A 1113 36.11 1.14 -2.05
C ARG A 1113 35.41 2.32 -1.39
N PHE A 1114 35.82 3.54 -1.73
CA PHE A 1114 35.12 4.73 -1.27
C PHE A 1114 35.34 5.90 -2.22
N GLN A 1115 34.35 6.79 -2.26
CA GLN A 1115 34.43 8.05 -2.98
C GLN A 1115 34.65 9.19 -1.99
N TYR A 1116 35.65 10.05 -2.25
CA TYR A 1116 35.79 11.33 -1.54
C TYR A 1116 35.23 12.45 -2.42
N LEU A 1117 34.77 13.54 -1.79
CA LEU A 1117 34.26 14.76 -2.43
C LEU A 1117 34.94 16.00 -1.83
N ASP A 1118 34.88 17.12 -2.55
CA ASP A 1118 35.45 18.42 -2.20
C ASP A 1118 34.43 19.42 -1.63
N ASP A 1119 33.15 19.04 -1.53
CA ASP A 1119 32.06 19.90 -1.05
C ASP A 1119 31.31 19.28 0.14
N VAL A 1120 30.57 20.12 0.87
CA VAL A 1120 29.73 19.74 2.02
C VAL A 1120 28.80 18.59 1.62
N PRO A 1121 28.71 17.49 2.41
CA PRO A 1121 29.13 17.34 3.81
C PRO A 1121 30.61 16.92 4.07
N TRP A 1122 31.49 16.87 3.07
CA TRP A 1122 32.90 16.50 3.28
C TRP A 1122 33.75 17.67 3.81
N PRO A 1123 34.90 17.42 4.46
CA PRO A 1123 35.78 18.48 4.98
C PRO A 1123 36.40 19.34 3.87
N VAL A 1124 35.76 20.48 3.56
CA VAL A 1124 36.19 21.43 2.51
C VAL A 1124 37.56 22.07 2.77
N ALA A 1125 38.04 22.08 4.02
CA ALA A 1125 39.37 22.62 4.36
C ALA A 1125 40.53 21.83 3.72
N ALA A 1126 40.30 20.56 3.34
CA ALA A 1126 41.29 19.73 2.65
C ALA A 1126 41.45 20.07 1.15
N ASP A 1127 40.67 21.02 0.61
CA ASP A 1127 40.69 21.41 -0.79
C ASP A 1127 41.62 22.63 -1.04
N GLY A 1128 42.91 22.39 -1.29
CA GLY A 1128 43.86 23.42 -1.76
C GLY A 1128 44.45 24.34 -0.68
N GLY A 1129 43.96 24.27 0.56
CA GLY A 1129 44.42 25.08 1.70
C GLY A 1129 45.65 24.52 2.44
N GLY A 1130 46.09 23.31 2.08
CA GLY A 1130 47.21 22.61 2.71
C GLY A 1130 46.85 21.66 3.85
N ALA A 1131 45.59 21.62 4.29
CA ALA A 1131 45.08 20.50 5.06
C ALA A 1131 44.82 19.29 4.15
N THR A 1132 44.68 18.12 4.74
CA THR A 1132 44.48 16.82 4.09
C THR A 1132 43.26 16.15 4.67
N LEU A 1133 42.67 15.18 3.95
CA LEU A 1133 41.60 14.35 4.50
C LEU A 1133 42.21 13.24 5.38
N GLU A 1134 41.87 13.24 6.66
CA GLU A 1134 42.25 12.22 7.62
C GLU A 1134 41.04 11.39 8.06
N VAL A 1135 41.23 10.07 8.14
CA VAL A 1135 40.19 9.16 8.64
C VAL A 1135 40.09 9.26 10.16
N VAL A 1136 38.86 9.35 10.68
CA VAL A 1136 38.57 9.40 12.11
C VAL A 1136 38.66 8.01 12.75
N ASP A 1137 37.96 7.02 12.17
CA ASP A 1137 38.00 5.62 12.58
C ASP A 1137 38.23 4.71 11.36
N THR A 1138 39.33 3.97 11.38
CA THR A 1138 39.71 3.08 10.28
C THR A 1138 38.79 1.88 10.10
N GLU A 1139 37.89 1.58 11.05
CA GLU A 1139 36.89 0.51 10.95
C GLU A 1139 35.47 1.02 10.64
N ALA A 1140 35.25 2.34 10.61
CA ALA A 1140 33.97 2.93 10.24
C ALA A 1140 33.78 3.01 8.71
N ASN A 1141 32.59 3.43 8.26
CA ASN A 1141 32.26 3.52 6.84
C ASN A 1141 33.06 4.64 6.14
N TYR A 1142 33.88 4.30 5.15
CA TYR A 1142 34.68 5.28 4.40
C TYR A 1142 33.86 6.14 3.43
N ASN A 1143 32.62 5.73 3.11
CA ASN A 1143 31.69 6.54 2.33
C ASN A 1143 30.87 7.51 3.19
N SER A 1144 31.03 7.49 4.52
CA SER A 1144 30.44 8.47 5.43
C SER A 1144 31.35 9.71 5.51
N PRO A 1145 30.88 10.89 5.13
CA PRO A 1145 31.60 12.15 5.32
C PRO A 1145 31.98 12.39 6.78
N GLU A 1146 31.15 11.97 7.75
CA GLU A 1146 31.42 12.10 9.19
C GLU A 1146 32.61 11.29 9.70
N ASN A 1147 33.10 10.31 8.92
CA ASN A 1147 34.31 9.55 9.27
C ASN A 1147 35.60 10.20 8.75
N TRP A 1148 35.50 11.41 8.18
CA TRP A 1148 36.63 12.17 7.67
C TRP A 1148 36.70 13.53 8.34
N ARG A 1149 37.92 14.00 8.59
CA ARG A 1149 38.19 15.36 9.06
C ARG A 1149 39.30 15.98 8.24
N ALA A 1150 39.39 17.32 8.26
CA ALA A 1150 40.56 18.01 7.76
C ALA A 1150 41.70 17.92 8.80
N SER A 1151 42.92 17.68 8.34
CA SER A 1151 44.12 17.77 9.20
C SER A 1151 44.47 19.21 9.55
N VAL A 1152 45.36 19.38 10.52
CA VAL A 1152 46.01 20.68 10.76
C VAL A 1152 46.92 21.06 9.58
N GLN A 1153 47.18 22.36 9.41
CA GLN A 1153 47.88 22.91 8.23
C GLN A 1153 49.16 22.12 7.85
N GLY A 1154 49.15 21.51 6.68
CA GLY A 1154 50.29 20.82 6.06
C GLY A 1154 50.16 19.30 5.93
N GLY A 1155 49.13 18.66 6.50
CA GLY A 1155 49.02 17.20 6.57
C GLY A 1155 49.91 16.57 7.63
N THR A 1156 49.62 15.33 8.02
CA THR A 1156 50.36 14.60 9.08
C THR A 1156 51.02 13.30 8.60
N PRO A 1157 51.72 13.29 7.45
CA PRO A 1157 52.21 12.05 6.87
C PRO A 1157 53.23 11.37 7.80
N GLY A 1158 52.95 10.11 8.15
CA GLY A 1158 53.70 9.25 9.05
C GLY A 1158 53.34 9.36 10.53
N ALA A 1159 52.43 10.26 10.91
CA ALA A 1159 51.94 10.43 12.29
C ALA A 1159 50.59 9.73 12.54
N GLY A 1160 49.94 9.23 11.50
CA GLY A 1160 48.76 8.37 11.60
C GLY A 1160 47.47 9.07 12.00
N GLY A 1161 47.34 10.37 11.72
CA GLY A 1161 46.15 11.15 12.07
C GLY A 1161 45.97 11.42 13.56
N ASP A 1162 46.95 11.13 14.42
CA ASP A 1162 46.86 11.32 15.89
C ASP A 1162 47.00 12.81 16.31
N SER A 1163 46.15 13.70 15.80
CA SER A 1163 45.86 14.99 16.47
C SER A 1163 44.65 14.80 17.38
N VAL A 1164 44.82 15.06 18.68
CA VAL A 1164 43.72 15.01 19.65
C VAL A 1164 42.95 16.32 19.54
N LEU A 1165 41.71 16.25 19.05
CA LEU A 1165 40.82 17.41 18.94
C LEU A 1165 40.68 18.07 20.33
N GLY A 1166 40.96 19.38 20.42
CA GLY A 1166 40.94 20.14 21.68
C GLY A 1166 42.27 20.18 22.45
N ASP A 1167 43.34 19.50 22.01
CA ASP A 1167 44.70 19.62 22.60
C ASP A 1167 45.42 20.85 22.02
N PHE A 1168 45.12 22.00 22.61
CA PHE A 1168 45.54 23.31 22.12
C PHE A 1168 46.98 23.66 22.46
N ASP A 1169 47.56 23.06 23.51
CA ASP A 1169 48.97 23.24 23.84
C ASP A 1169 49.90 22.21 23.16
N HIS A 1170 49.32 21.25 22.45
CA HIS A 1170 49.96 20.21 21.65
C HIS A 1170 50.88 19.30 22.47
N ASN A 1171 50.57 19.09 23.74
CA ASN A 1171 51.37 18.26 24.63
C ASN A 1171 50.92 16.78 24.65
N GLY A 1172 49.80 16.47 23.98
CA GLY A 1172 49.18 15.15 23.92
C GLY A 1172 48.26 14.83 25.10
N GLN A 1173 47.86 15.82 25.92
CA GLN A 1173 47.03 15.65 27.11
C GLN A 1173 45.92 16.70 27.16
N LEU A 1174 44.68 16.28 26.95
CA LEU A 1174 43.51 17.11 27.22
C LEU A 1174 43.35 17.35 28.73
N ASN A 1175 43.52 18.58 29.18
CA ASN A 1175 43.43 18.96 30.59
C ASN A 1175 42.96 20.42 30.79
N ALA A 1176 42.97 20.91 32.03
CA ALA A 1176 42.50 22.26 32.36
C ALA A 1176 43.26 23.36 31.60
N ALA A 1177 44.53 23.13 31.24
CA ALA A 1177 45.31 24.10 30.47
C ALA A 1177 44.73 24.34 29.06
N ASP A 1178 44.12 23.33 28.44
CA ASP A 1178 43.47 23.46 27.14
C ASP A 1178 42.17 24.25 27.25
N ILE A 1179 41.40 24.04 28.32
CA ILE A 1179 40.21 24.84 28.64
C ILE A 1179 40.61 26.30 28.84
N ASP A 1180 41.68 26.55 29.61
CA ASP A 1180 42.18 27.89 29.88
C ASP A 1180 42.64 28.60 28.58
N LEU A 1181 43.25 27.87 27.63
CA LEU A 1181 43.63 28.41 26.32
C LEU A 1181 42.40 28.75 25.47
N LEU A 1182 41.38 27.90 25.43
CA LEU A 1182 40.12 28.23 24.77
C LEU A 1182 39.46 29.47 25.38
N PHE A 1183 39.53 29.63 26.71
CA PHE A 1183 38.94 30.78 27.39
C PHE A 1183 39.70 32.08 27.09
N VAL A 1184 41.01 32.01 26.84
CA VAL A 1184 41.78 33.14 26.33
C VAL A 1184 41.24 33.59 24.98
N GLU A 1185 40.98 32.65 24.07
CA GLU A 1185 40.48 32.94 22.73
C GLU A 1185 39.02 33.42 22.74
N LEU A 1186 38.15 32.89 23.61
CA LEU A 1186 36.77 33.37 23.79
C LEU A 1186 36.69 34.87 24.15
N ARG A 1187 37.74 35.39 24.79
CA ARG A 1187 37.83 36.81 25.20
C ARG A 1187 38.65 37.66 24.23
N ALA A 1188 39.23 37.08 23.19
CA ALA A 1188 40.08 37.79 22.25
C ALA A 1188 39.26 38.66 21.28
N ASP A 1189 39.75 39.86 20.97
CA ASP A 1189 39.12 40.74 19.96
C ASP A 1189 39.22 40.17 18.52
N GLU A 1190 40.23 39.32 18.27
CA GLU A 1190 40.46 38.59 17.01
C GLU A 1190 40.91 37.16 17.36
N PRO A 1191 39.96 36.22 17.56
CA PRO A 1191 40.27 34.87 18.03
C PRO A 1191 40.85 33.99 16.91
N ASP A 1192 41.70 33.04 17.29
CA ASP A 1192 42.24 32.02 16.38
C ASP A 1192 41.18 30.95 16.06
N LEU A 1193 40.78 30.86 14.79
CA LEU A 1193 39.80 29.85 14.32
C LEU A 1193 40.29 28.41 14.48
N ALA A 1194 41.56 28.18 14.86
CA ALA A 1194 42.02 26.87 15.31
C ALA A 1194 41.28 26.34 16.55
N TYR A 1195 40.58 27.21 17.29
CA TYR A 1195 39.81 26.88 18.48
C TYR A 1195 38.31 26.67 18.21
N ASP A 1196 37.89 26.74 16.93
CA ASP A 1196 36.50 26.54 16.49
C ASP A 1196 36.21 25.03 16.44
N LEU A 1197 35.67 24.52 17.54
CA LEU A 1197 35.47 23.08 17.73
C LEU A 1197 34.15 22.59 17.14
N ASN A 1198 33.19 23.49 16.91
CA ASN A 1198 31.90 23.15 16.31
C ASN A 1198 31.85 23.44 14.79
N GLY A 1199 32.83 24.17 14.25
CA GLY A 1199 33.02 24.43 12.83
C GLY A 1199 32.06 25.47 12.24
N ASP A 1200 31.45 26.33 13.05
CA ASP A 1200 30.48 27.35 12.60
C ASP A 1200 31.13 28.67 12.16
N GLY A 1201 32.46 28.77 12.26
CA GLY A 1201 33.25 29.94 11.90
C GLY A 1201 33.32 31.00 13.01
N ARG A 1202 32.97 30.66 14.25
CA ARG A 1202 33.03 31.54 15.43
C ARG A 1202 33.68 30.79 16.60
N ILE A 1203 34.30 31.55 17.50
CA ILE A 1203 34.73 31.05 18.81
C ILE A 1203 33.75 31.60 19.84
N ASP A 1204 32.84 30.76 20.33
CA ASP A 1204 31.83 31.13 21.31
C ASP A 1204 31.53 30.04 22.36
N GLU A 1205 30.51 30.27 23.19
CA GLU A 1205 30.15 29.39 24.30
C GLU A 1205 29.84 27.95 23.85
N LEU A 1206 29.49 27.73 22.57
CA LEU A 1206 29.27 26.41 22.01
C LEU A 1206 30.58 25.62 21.86
N ASP A 1207 31.69 26.29 21.53
CA ASP A 1207 33.02 25.63 21.47
C ASP A 1207 33.49 25.20 22.85
N ARG A 1208 33.21 26.01 23.88
CA ARG A 1208 33.43 25.63 25.27
C ARG A 1208 32.61 24.40 25.63
N ASP A 1209 31.32 24.39 25.31
CA ASP A 1209 30.44 23.27 25.61
C ASP A 1209 30.95 21.98 24.93
N VAL A 1210 31.41 22.06 23.68
CA VAL A 1210 32.04 20.94 22.95
C VAL A 1210 33.33 20.47 23.67
N LEU A 1211 34.23 21.39 24.03
CA LEU A 1211 35.47 21.02 24.72
C LEU A 1211 35.20 20.34 26.07
N VAL A 1212 34.31 20.91 26.89
CA VAL A 1212 34.07 20.45 28.27
C VAL A 1212 33.23 19.18 28.31
N ARG A 1213 32.11 19.15 27.57
CA ARG A 1213 31.14 18.05 27.67
C ARG A 1213 31.40 16.92 26.69
N ASP A 1214 31.82 17.24 25.47
CA ASP A 1214 31.90 16.24 24.41
C ASP A 1214 33.33 15.66 24.30
N ILE A 1215 34.35 16.52 24.40
CA ILE A 1215 35.76 16.14 24.29
C ILE A 1215 36.32 15.67 25.65
N LEU A 1216 36.28 16.51 26.69
CA LEU A 1216 36.80 16.17 28.03
C LEU A 1216 35.86 15.26 28.83
N GLN A 1217 34.59 15.18 28.44
CA GLN A 1217 33.56 14.37 29.10
C GLN A 1217 33.44 14.65 30.62
N THR A 1218 33.57 15.91 31.00
CA THR A 1218 33.41 16.37 32.39
C THR A 1218 32.23 17.33 32.54
N ASN A 1219 31.96 17.78 33.76
CA ASN A 1219 30.91 18.73 34.09
C ASN A 1219 31.50 20.05 34.58
N TYR A 1220 30.80 21.16 34.27
CA TYR A 1220 31.01 22.42 34.96
C TYR A 1220 30.90 22.21 36.47
N GLY A 1221 31.93 22.60 37.22
CA GLY A 1221 32.04 22.30 38.65
C GLY A 1221 33.22 21.41 39.04
N ASP A 1222 33.63 20.52 38.13
CA ASP A 1222 34.74 19.59 38.37
C ASP A 1222 36.10 20.27 38.17
N VAL A 1223 36.62 20.85 39.25
CA VAL A 1223 37.87 21.61 39.26
C VAL A 1223 39.08 20.71 39.06
N ASN A 1224 38.97 19.46 39.48
CA ASN A 1224 40.08 18.53 39.51
C ASN A 1224 40.16 17.61 38.29
N LEU A 1225 39.12 17.64 37.44
CA LEU A 1225 38.96 16.88 36.21
C LEU A 1225 38.98 15.36 36.44
N ASP A 1226 38.43 14.89 37.57
CA ASP A 1226 38.24 13.45 37.81
C ASP A 1226 36.94 12.88 37.22
N GLY A 1227 36.15 13.73 36.56
CA GLY A 1227 34.90 13.43 35.90
C GLY A 1227 33.67 13.56 36.81
N VAL A 1228 33.84 14.00 38.06
CA VAL A 1228 32.74 14.11 39.04
C VAL A 1228 32.80 15.47 39.73
N PHE A 1229 31.73 16.25 39.61
CA PHE A 1229 31.58 17.47 40.42
C PHE A 1229 31.03 17.12 41.81
N ASP A 1230 31.86 17.15 42.86
CA ASP A 1230 31.47 16.79 44.23
C ASP A 1230 32.03 17.71 45.34
N SER A 1231 31.93 17.26 46.59
CA SER A 1231 32.38 18.03 47.75
C SER A 1231 33.90 18.25 47.81
N GLU A 1232 34.71 17.41 47.16
CA GLU A 1232 36.17 17.58 47.08
C GLU A 1232 36.53 18.79 46.20
N ASP A 1233 35.81 19.03 45.10
CA ASP A 1233 35.98 20.22 44.25
C ASP A 1233 35.65 21.51 45.00
N LEU A 1234 34.52 21.51 45.71
CA LEU A 1234 34.11 22.66 46.52
C LEU A 1234 35.12 22.95 47.64
N VAL A 1235 35.68 21.91 48.26
CA VAL A 1235 36.74 22.06 49.27
C VAL A 1235 38.01 22.62 48.65
N ARG A 1236 38.35 22.23 47.41
CA ARG A 1236 39.52 22.74 46.68
C ARG A 1236 39.37 24.23 46.36
N LEU A 1237 38.21 24.66 45.86
CA LEU A 1237 37.91 26.08 45.61
C LEU A 1237 38.00 26.93 46.88
N LEU A 1238 37.44 26.43 47.99
CA LEU A 1238 37.49 27.12 49.28
C LEU A 1238 38.92 27.28 49.83
N GLN A 1239 39.88 26.46 49.40
CA GLN A 1239 41.29 26.57 49.78
C GLN A 1239 42.04 27.59 48.91
N ILE A 1240 41.66 27.76 47.65
CA ILE A 1240 42.24 28.74 46.72
C ILE A 1240 41.88 30.15 47.19
N GLY A 1241 40.61 30.37 47.54
CA GLY A 1241 40.16 31.59 48.22
C GLY A 1241 39.79 32.77 47.32
N SER A 1242 39.80 32.60 45.98
CA SER A 1242 39.60 33.66 44.98
C SER A 1242 38.13 34.06 44.69
N PHE A 1243 37.17 33.62 45.51
CA PHE A 1243 35.75 33.87 45.28
C PHE A 1243 35.37 35.33 45.56
N GLU A 1244 34.82 36.02 44.54
CA GLU A 1244 34.38 37.43 44.62
C GLU A 1244 35.51 38.42 45.02
N GLU A 1245 36.75 38.17 44.57
CA GLU A 1245 37.89 39.06 44.83
C GLU A 1245 37.90 40.32 43.93
N GLY A 1246 37.24 40.26 42.76
CA GLY A 1246 36.79 41.37 41.93
C GLY A 1246 37.71 41.81 40.79
N ASP A 1247 37.25 41.66 39.53
CA ASP A 1247 37.72 42.24 38.24
C ASP A 1247 39.25 42.32 38.04
N ASP A 1248 39.95 41.26 38.45
CA ASP A 1248 41.36 41.01 38.13
C ASP A 1248 41.57 40.18 36.85
N ARG A 1249 40.52 39.52 36.32
CA ARG A 1249 40.54 38.74 35.07
C ARG A 1249 41.70 37.76 34.97
N ASP A 1250 42.04 37.10 36.07
CA ASP A 1250 43.13 36.12 36.13
C ASP A 1250 42.72 34.76 36.70
N SER A 1251 41.41 34.51 36.86
CA SER A 1251 40.89 33.20 37.26
C SER A 1251 41.00 32.19 36.12
N THR A 1252 41.42 30.97 36.44
CA THR A 1252 41.45 29.81 35.53
C THR A 1252 40.32 28.83 35.83
N TRP A 1253 40.14 27.80 35.01
CA TRP A 1253 39.23 26.67 35.33
C TRP A 1253 39.51 26.08 36.71
N GLY A 1254 40.80 25.97 37.05
CA GLY A 1254 41.27 25.47 38.34
C GLY A 1254 40.95 26.38 39.53
N ASP A 1255 40.70 27.67 39.29
CA ASP A 1255 40.36 28.67 40.31
C ASP A 1255 38.84 28.88 40.46
N GLY A 1256 38.04 28.34 39.52
CA GLY A 1256 36.57 28.34 39.55
C GLY A 1256 35.88 29.13 38.43
N ASP A 1257 36.62 29.72 37.48
CA ASP A 1257 36.05 30.37 36.30
C ASP A 1257 35.57 29.29 35.32
N TRP A 1258 34.28 28.97 35.35
CA TRP A 1258 33.67 27.93 34.52
C TRP A 1258 32.91 28.51 33.34
N ASN A 1259 32.57 29.80 33.41
CA ASN A 1259 31.88 30.49 32.33
C ASN A 1259 32.87 31.07 31.29
N GLY A 1260 34.13 31.28 31.68
CA GLY A 1260 35.23 31.74 30.82
C GLY A 1260 35.36 33.26 30.74
N ASP A 1261 34.74 34.04 31.63
CA ASP A 1261 34.82 35.50 31.65
C ASP A 1261 36.08 36.06 32.33
N GLY A 1262 36.85 35.19 32.99
CA GLY A 1262 38.10 35.50 33.68
C GLY A 1262 37.96 35.77 35.18
N ASP A 1263 36.76 35.74 35.75
CA ASP A 1263 36.48 36.05 37.15
C ASP A 1263 35.68 34.94 37.85
N PHE A 1264 36.19 34.39 38.96
CA PHE A 1264 35.41 33.42 39.75
C PHE A 1264 34.35 34.10 40.63
N THR A 1265 33.08 34.05 40.20
CA THR A 1265 31.95 34.72 40.87
C THR A 1265 30.78 33.79 41.18
N SER A 1266 29.71 34.36 41.75
CA SER A 1266 28.44 33.65 41.94
C SER A 1266 27.82 33.14 40.63
N GLU A 1267 28.18 33.71 39.46
CA GLU A 1267 27.65 33.29 38.16
C GLU A 1267 28.20 31.92 37.71
N ASP A 1268 29.46 31.63 38.02
CA ASP A 1268 30.08 30.31 37.77
C ASP A 1268 29.40 29.20 38.57
N PHE A 1269 29.10 29.47 39.85
CA PHE A 1269 28.32 28.52 40.65
C PHE A 1269 26.93 28.29 40.06
N VAL A 1270 26.28 29.32 39.53
CA VAL A 1270 24.97 29.15 38.88
C VAL A 1270 25.12 28.26 37.65
N LEU A 1271 26.13 28.48 36.81
CA LEU A 1271 26.40 27.64 35.63
C LEU A 1271 26.64 26.16 36.01
N ALA A 1272 27.50 25.92 37.00
CA ALA A 1272 27.82 24.57 37.47
C ALA A 1272 26.63 23.84 38.13
N PHE A 1273 25.74 24.55 38.83
CA PHE A 1273 24.54 23.93 39.40
C PHE A 1273 23.37 23.81 38.41
N GLN A 1274 23.27 24.69 37.42
CA GLN A 1274 22.27 24.59 36.34
C GLN A 1274 22.57 23.45 35.39
N SER A 1275 23.85 23.13 35.16
CA SER A 1275 24.25 21.95 34.38
C SER A 1275 23.84 20.62 35.02
N GLY A 1276 23.48 20.62 36.31
CA GLY A 1276 22.90 19.48 37.02
C GLY A 1276 23.90 18.39 37.44
N GLY A 1277 25.21 18.65 37.35
CA GLY A 1277 26.27 17.66 37.53
C GLY A 1277 26.71 17.37 38.99
N TYR A 1278 26.24 18.14 39.98
CA TYR A 1278 26.73 17.98 41.36
C TYR A 1278 26.27 16.66 42.01
N THR A 1279 27.24 15.85 42.45
CA THR A 1279 27.02 14.60 43.17
C THR A 1279 27.41 14.76 44.64
N ALA A 1280 26.46 14.47 45.54
CA ALA A 1280 26.60 14.74 46.98
C ALA A 1280 27.29 13.63 47.79
#